data_AF-A0A397F3F7-F1
#
_entry.id   AF-A0A397F3F7-F1
#
_cell.length_a   1.000
_cell.length_b   1.000
_cell.length_c   1.000
_cell.angle_alpha   90.00
_cell.angle_beta   90.00
_cell.angle_gamma   90.00
#
_symmetry.space_group_name_H-M   'P 1'
#
loop_
_entity.id
_entity.type
_entity.pdbx_description
1 polymer ?
#
loop_
_entity_poly.entity_id
_entity_poly.type
_entity_poly.pdbx_seq_one_letter_code
_entity_poly.pdbx_strand_id
1 'polypeptide(L)'
;MKVLVLAFVVLTGNGGVSSAAKGPHYDASSGIPAWVDIDTPKQFYKATSSRGESWDLVMSDEFNRPGRNFTAGVDPMWTAIEMADGVNAALEYYSVNMTETVTEADGRGVFRIITKLDDISFRVYNQYKNPPGFQQSIYYPTWPGVWLLGNLGRALFMASTSRMWPWSYNECDANLEKDQRISACDGNPGFGLNPHQGRGAPEIDILEGGGAAISSSVQIAPGMPDEYRPVFPINGESPYCANTPDVPSSITATRGHRSWYQGLRYAAHVCAAKADQIQVASQINASLELGIVDNSCKLSTCPASFDVNGDRGPVDGKAGSGLYWGVNKDGQCFPVMNGYNGAYLCDPYTTNSKCTAPLHSDGNGNGNKIAPFAYQMDAISANWPVEFAAYSGYLKYQLEWVLGRRGYVRWMIDGVPLFEIPAEALESPPQNAAKSNPKKLMIEEPLYLIFNTALSTSWGTVPPNAGKPCRGDGLDPKVNRICDAYPLYLKLDYIRVWQNTSTMSVGCDPASHPTRLWIDGHKSEYEDIDNPNIDVWGGPRCTSNRGSVSGSSSDGPMGPPLVAVLIISVLATAAAAAIVYIRGRGKRLQLRFRGSMEEMAASKSAGSRTDTIRRIALMENQKQAELLRTKYRRLTHLSDYPSYILPRLIFLVYKLKNPGIDCTVVRLGSLFNLPGTMNNNAQNPKGRHDLEERVTHLQSVTNYKGDFKDAKSPLELEDGALVAGGALDLLSKEAFALFSQYAAIGVIYGLIPALNFPIFNVYLRLEGYQTASYSTLVMLGWSFKAFMGMMSDCFPIFGYRRKSWLLIGWMVTMICLTIMTFSSLGEPYCNREKAAKRKSRACTKPYSNASLKDHDLFNLSAPDNGGLFIILSMFVSLGYVTAACASDAMVVQYAQREPLAIRGRIQTAIYTVRTFTGIVSSVIVGFGLNGANYNGSFQFSMAPNVPYGICLVPCVVVVLSTIFIVEEVKTPPIPLKVWAGSFWDLLQQRVMWQICAFRFINNIFQGIGSTAGAPMFSIWANVEPLNDALASVLGGFIFSGILVVVGKWGLHWNWRWAIALSSIGSILIDGAINFMTIWNVVRNQCFYMGGALAEKVPGGVRFIVATYCAVEIADVGNEGATYGLVTTVSNLASPFASVIYKVIDSYFMLSQDDIRNDTTQVRWDVTYSYIISYMCKLFALAWLWMLPPQRTQIQELKKKGGKSPLAGAILLVIFFICLAFSVTTSIMSIYPSTKCYRIAGGNGMFDPKSGACPTVTAVMAVMDNKDKRLSS
;
A
#
# COMPACT_ATOMS: atom_id res chain seq x y z
N MET A 1 22.49 -25.95 -29.63
CA MET A 1 22.73 -24.68 -28.92
C MET A 1 24.18 -24.47 -28.43
N LYS A 2 25.18 -25.28 -28.83
CA LYS A 2 26.61 -25.03 -28.49
C LYS A 2 27.46 -24.46 -29.64
N VAL A 3 26.93 -24.39 -30.86
CA VAL A 3 27.65 -23.85 -32.04
C VAL A 3 27.35 -22.36 -32.27
N LEU A 4 26.11 -21.90 -32.03
CA LEU A 4 25.76 -20.48 -32.17
C LEU A 4 26.34 -19.55 -31.10
N VAL A 5 26.68 -20.07 -29.91
CA VAL A 5 27.18 -19.24 -28.78
C VAL A 5 28.67 -18.94 -28.90
N LEU A 6 29.41 -19.73 -29.69
CA LEU A 6 30.86 -19.55 -29.87
C LEU A 6 31.22 -18.39 -30.81
N ALA A 7 30.29 -17.95 -31.66
CA ALA A 7 30.53 -16.92 -32.68
C ALA A 7 30.52 -15.47 -32.15
N PHE A 8 30.03 -15.24 -30.92
CA PHE A 8 29.72 -13.89 -30.42
C PHE A 8 30.69 -13.36 -29.34
N VAL A 9 31.72 -14.13 -28.96
CA VAL A 9 32.60 -13.82 -27.80
C VAL A 9 33.99 -13.29 -28.23
N VAL A 10 34.29 -13.24 -29.53
CA VAL A 10 35.66 -12.99 -30.03
C VAL A 10 35.99 -11.50 -30.24
N LEU A 11 35.04 -10.56 -30.14
CA LEU A 11 35.20 -9.20 -30.72
C LEU A 11 35.35 -7.99 -29.78
N THR A 12 35.31 -8.13 -28.44
CA THR A 12 35.64 -7.00 -27.53
C THR A 12 36.39 -7.45 -26.28
N GLY A 13 37.69 -7.17 -26.22
CA GLY A 13 38.57 -7.52 -25.08
C GLY A 13 39.04 -6.32 -24.24
N ASN A 14 39.48 -6.65 -23.02
CA ASN A 14 40.35 -5.92 -22.09
C ASN A 14 39.93 -4.54 -21.52
N GLY A 15 39.92 -4.46 -20.18
CA GLY A 15 39.93 -3.20 -19.45
C GLY A 15 39.61 -3.27 -17.95
N GLY A 16 40.56 -3.70 -17.10
CA GLY A 16 40.79 -3.24 -15.71
C GLY A 16 39.69 -3.36 -14.63
N VAL A 17 40.04 -3.98 -13.49
CA VAL A 17 39.25 -3.95 -12.23
C VAL A 17 39.84 -2.89 -11.28
N SER A 18 39.02 -2.01 -10.69
CA SER A 18 39.27 -1.32 -9.40
C SER A 18 38.06 -0.50 -8.92
N SER A 19 37.95 -0.30 -7.60
CA SER A 19 36.95 0.48 -6.86
C SER A 19 35.54 -0.12 -6.69
N ALA A 20 35.14 -0.25 -5.43
CA ALA A 20 33.76 -0.45 -4.97
C ALA A 20 33.37 0.73 -4.04
N ALA A 21 32.07 0.84 -3.74
CA ALA A 21 31.46 1.77 -2.78
C ALA A 21 31.45 3.28 -3.14
N LYS A 22 30.56 3.64 -4.07
CA LYS A 22 29.70 4.83 -3.94
C LYS A 22 28.28 4.47 -4.41
N GLY A 23 27.26 4.77 -3.60
CA GLY A 23 25.89 4.89 -4.11
C GLY A 23 25.76 6.09 -5.05
N PRO A 24 24.68 6.21 -5.83
CA PRO A 24 24.52 7.32 -6.79
C PRO A 24 24.14 8.62 -6.07
N HIS A 25 25.09 9.21 -5.34
CA HIS A 25 25.06 10.63 -5.03
C HIS A 25 25.43 11.40 -6.29
N TYR A 26 24.52 12.25 -6.75
CA TYR A 26 24.77 13.21 -7.81
C TYR A 26 25.26 14.50 -7.16
N ASP A 27 26.46 14.95 -7.51
CA ASP A 27 26.98 16.24 -7.07
C ASP A 27 26.10 17.35 -7.67
N ALA A 28 25.53 18.21 -6.83
CA ALA A 28 24.70 19.32 -7.30
C ALA A 28 25.58 20.33 -8.05
N SER A 29 25.17 20.75 -9.25
CA SER A 29 25.92 21.71 -10.08
C SER A 29 26.10 23.09 -9.42
N SER A 30 25.39 23.37 -8.33
CA SER A 30 25.56 24.55 -7.47
C SER A 30 26.77 24.48 -6.52
N GLY A 31 27.40 23.30 -6.36
CA GLY A 31 28.47 23.06 -5.39
C GLY A 31 27.98 22.96 -3.93
N ILE A 32 26.66 22.80 -3.72
CA ILE A 32 26.05 22.64 -2.39
C ILE A 32 25.86 21.14 -2.11
N PRO A 33 26.30 20.60 -0.95
CA PRO A 33 26.08 19.20 -0.59
C PRO A 33 24.59 18.82 -0.53
N ALA A 34 24.25 17.56 -0.84
CA ALA A 34 22.86 17.12 -1.02
C ALA A 34 21.94 17.28 0.20
N TRP A 35 22.50 17.30 1.41
CA TRP A 35 21.77 17.41 2.68
C TRP A 35 22.00 18.75 3.41
N VAL A 36 22.68 19.70 2.77
CA VAL A 36 22.98 21.02 3.31
C VAL A 36 22.00 22.04 2.75
N ASP A 37 21.37 22.82 3.63
CA ASP A 37 20.47 23.89 3.21
C ASP A 37 21.22 24.94 2.37
N ILE A 38 20.56 25.43 1.33
CA ILE A 38 21.07 26.52 0.48
C ILE A 38 21.21 27.82 1.26
N ASP A 39 20.42 27.98 2.31
CA ASP A 39 20.42 29.17 3.16
C ASP A 39 21.49 29.10 4.26
N THR A 40 22.15 27.94 4.49
CA THR A 40 23.23 27.80 5.48
C THR A 40 24.46 28.66 5.11
N PRO A 41 24.89 29.61 5.96
CA PRO A 41 26.05 30.44 5.68
C PRO A 41 27.36 29.63 5.55
N LYS A 42 28.16 29.93 4.52
CA LYS A 42 29.41 29.21 4.21
C LYS A 42 30.43 29.12 5.36
N GLN A 43 30.41 30.07 6.30
CA GLN A 43 31.25 30.01 7.50
C GLN A 43 30.98 28.78 8.38
N PHE A 44 29.78 28.20 8.30
CA PHE A 44 29.39 26.98 9.02
C PHE A 44 29.67 25.70 8.23
N TYR A 45 30.24 25.75 7.03
CA TYR A 45 30.57 24.55 6.25
C TYR A 45 31.72 23.73 6.89
N LYS A 46 32.42 24.31 7.86
CA LYS A 46 33.36 23.61 8.74
C LYS A 46 33.12 24.01 10.19
N ALA A 47 33.30 23.07 11.09
CA ALA A 47 33.37 23.30 12.53
C ALA A 47 34.73 22.85 13.06
N THR A 48 35.17 23.46 14.16
CA THR A 48 36.28 22.95 14.96
C THR A 48 35.70 22.32 16.23
N SER A 49 36.04 21.07 16.52
CA SER A 49 35.61 20.40 17.75
C SER A 49 36.27 21.03 18.98
N SER A 50 35.73 20.76 20.16
CA SER A 50 36.25 21.20 21.46
C SER A 50 37.70 20.75 21.71
N ARG A 51 38.16 19.72 20.98
CA ARG A 51 39.53 19.18 21.00
C ARG A 51 40.39 19.59 19.79
N GLY A 52 39.91 20.48 18.93
CA GLY A 52 40.67 21.11 17.85
C GLY A 52 40.64 20.39 16.49
N GLU A 53 39.81 19.37 16.33
CA GLU A 53 39.65 18.70 15.02
C GLU A 53 38.77 19.52 14.08
N SER A 54 39.12 19.59 12.79
CA SER A 54 38.25 20.19 11.76
C SER A 54 37.28 19.13 11.23
N TRP A 55 35.97 19.40 11.34
CA TRP A 55 34.91 18.56 10.79
C TRP A 55 34.15 19.31 9.68
N ASP A 56 33.70 18.60 8.66
CA ASP A 56 32.97 19.18 7.52
C ASP A 56 31.46 19.08 7.77
N LEU A 57 30.70 20.10 7.31
CA LEU A 57 29.24 20.09 7.41
C LEU A 57 28.67 19.06 6.43
N VAL A 58 27.94 18.08 6.96
CA VAL A 58 27.35 16.99 6.17
C VAL A 58 25.84 17.14 5.99
N MET A 59 25.16 17.82 6.92
CA MET A 59 23.72 18.08 6.87
C MET A 59 23.39 19.39 7.59
N SER A 60 22.41 20.15 7.07
CA SER A 60 21.83 21.31 7.74
C SER A 60 20.41 21.64 7.28
N ASP A 61 19.65 22.28 8.15
CA ASP A 61 18.34 22.88 7.87
C ASP A 61 18.20 24.16 8.69
N GLU A 62 17.94 25.27 8.01
CA GLU A 62 17.81 26.60 8.61
C GLU A 62 16.33 27.00 8.77
N PHE A 63 15.38 26.11 8.43
CA PHE A 63 13.93 26.28 8.54
C PHE A 63 13.32 27.56 7.91
N ASN A 64 14.08 28.31 7.12
CA ASN A 64 13.76 29.61 6.51
C ASN A 64 12.57 29.60 5.51
N ARG A 65 11.95 28.45 5.28
CA ARG A 65 10.85 28.26 4.33
C ARG A 65 9.56 27.97 5.09
N PRO A 66 8.63 28.94 5.21
CA PRO A 66 7.38 28.72 5.91
C PRO A 66 6.45 27.75 5.16
N GLY A 67 5.56 27.09 5.90
CA GLY A 67 4.54 26.19 5.35
C GLY A 67 5.05 24.86 4.80
N ARG A 68 6.16 24.31 5.33
CA ARG A 68 6.61 22.95 5.00
C ARG A 68 5.60 21.92 5.49
N ASN A 69 5.41 20.86 4.71
CA ASN A 69 4.58 19.72 5.06
C ASN A 69 5.48 18.52 5.37
N PHE A 70 5.38 18.02 6.61
CA PHE A 70 6.17 16.93 7.16
C PHE A 70 5.47 15.56 7.12
N THR A 71 4.36 15.39 6.39
CA THR A 71 3.83 14.05 6.09
C THR A 71 4.92 13.18 5.46
N ALA A 72 4.96 11.89 5.84
CA ALA A 72 5.93 10.92 5.33
C ALA A 72 6.10 10.99 3.80
N GLY A 73 7.35 11.13 3.34
CA GLY A 73 7.70 11.24 1.92
C GLY A 73 7.53 12.62 1.27
N VAL A 74 7.01 13.63 1.99
CA VAL A 74 6.78 14.98 1.42
C VAL A 74 7.96 15.93 1.66
N ASP A 75 8.46 16.04 2.90
CA ASP A 75 9.71 16.74 3.18
C ASP A 75 10.90 15.82 2.88
N PRO A 76 12.00 16.30 2.27
CA PRO A 76 13.09 15.42 1.84
C PRO A 76 13.96 14.92 3.00
N MET A 77 13.77 15.43 4.23
CA MET A 77 14.70 15.19 5.33
C MET A 77 14.02 14.96 6.69
N TRP A 78 12.88 15.59 6.97
CA TRP A 78 12.09 15.35 8.19
C TRP A 78 10.81 14.56 7.90
N THR A 79 10.24 13.92 8.92
CA THR A 79 8.92 13.30 8.86
C THR A 79 8.26 13.38 10.23
N ALA A 80 7.05 13.95 10.28
CA ALA A 80 6.19 13.93 11.45
C ALA A 80 5.32 12.66 11.46
N ILE A 81 4.88 12.25 12.64
CA ILE A 81 4.18 10.98 12.92
C ILE A 81 2.75 11.30 13.42
N GLU A 82 1.75 10.54 12.97
CA GLU A 82 0.38 10.50 13.48
C GLU A 82 0.21 9.29 14.42
N MET A 83 0.57 9.42 15.69
CA MET A 83 0.55 8.28 16.63
C MET A 83 0.41 8.74 18.08
N ALA A 84 -0.35 7.98 18.88
CA ALA A 84 -0.40 8.19 20.33
C ALA A 84 0.88 7.67 20.98
N ASP A 85 1.43 8.42 21.93
CA ASP A 85 2.51 7.88 22.72
C ASP A 85 1.94 6.84 23.70
N GLY A 86 2.40 5.59 23.54
CA GLY A 86 1.94 4.45 24.33
C GLY A 86 3.03 3.87 25.23
N VAL A 87 4.19 4.52 25.33
CA VAL A 87 5.24 4.16 26.27
C VAL A 87 5.24 5.13 27.47
N ASN A 88 5.97 4.80 28.53
CA ASN A 88 6.24 5.66 29.69
C ASN A 88 5.02 6.23 30.46
N ALA A 89 3.79 5.79 30.19
CA ALA A 89 2.55 6.43 30.65
C ALA A 89 2.45 7.93 30.27
N ALA A 90 2.92 8.21 29.06
CA ALA A 90 2.71 9.45 28.31
C ALA A 90 1.21 9.75 28.09
N LEU A 91 0.87 11.03 27.92
CA LEU A 91 -0.50 11.53 27.78
C LEU A 91 -0.77 12.16 26.39
N GLU A 92 0.24 12.24 25.54
CA GLU A 92 0.25 13.00 24.29
C GLU A 92 -0.10 12.18 23.03
N TYR A 93 -0.36 12.93 21.95
CA TYR A 93 -0.52 12.44 20.59
C TYR A 93 0.37 13.25 19.67
N TYR A 94 1.20 12.56 18.90
CA TYR A 94 1.95 13.17 17.82
C TYR A 94 1.04 13.26 16.59
N SER A 95 1.03 14.45 15.97
CA SER A 95 0.29 14.72 14.75
C SER A 95 1.09 15.65 13.84
N VAL A 96 1.01 15.43 12.53
CA VAL A 96 1.61 16.28 11.50
C VAL A 96 1.08 17.72 11.62
N ASN A 97 -0.18 17.89 12.02
CA ASN A 97 -0.81 19.21 12.16
C ASN A 97 -0.32 20.05 13.36
N MET A 98 0.48 19.45 14.27
CA MET A 98 1.14 20.14 15.38
C MET A 98 2.55 20.59 15.04
N THR A 99 2.98 20.47 13.78
CA THR A 99 4.30 20.91 13.31
C THR A 99 4.17 21.92 12.17
N GLU A 100 4.90 23.03 12.26
CA GLU A 100 4.92 24.06 11.21
C GLU A 100 6.31 24.69 11.05
N THR A 101 6.57 25.26 9.87
CA THR A 101 7.60 26.29 9.71
C THR A 101 6.94 27.63 9.44
N VAL A 102 7.43 28.68 10.08
CA VAL A 102 6.85 30.03 10.04
C VAL A 102 7.93 31.10 10.12
N THR A 103 7.66 32.28 9.60
CA THR A 103 8.51 33.46 9.77
C THR A 103 8.10 34.22 11.02
N GLU A 104 9.03 34.47 11.94
CA GLU A 104 8.79 35.30 13.14
C GLU A 104 8.75 36.80 12.78
N ALA A 105 8.31 37.64 13.72
CA ALA A 105 8.16 39.08 13.48
C ALA A 105 9.50 39.82 13.21
N ASP A 106 10.63 39.21 13.54
CA ASP A 106 11.98 39.70 13.23
C ASP A 106 12.51 39.24 11.85
N GLY A 107 11.73 38.45 11.12
CA GLY A 107 12.06 37.94 9.79
C GLY A 107 12.80 36.60 9.75
N ARG A 108 13.15 36.00 10.90
CA ARG A 108 13.74 34.64 10.93
C ARG A 108 12.69 33.58 10.62
N GLY A 109 13.03 32.59 9.81
CA GLY A 109 12.21 31.38 9.71
C GLY A 109 12.56 30.40 10.82
N VAL A 110 11.55 29.77 11.41
CA VAL A 110 11.72 28.83 12.52
C VAL A 110 10.79 27.65 12.33
N PHE A 111 11.24 26.47 12.78
CA PHE A 111 10.35 25.32 12.99
C PHE A 111 9.72 25.42 14.37
N ARG A 112 8.44 25.05 14.48
CA ARG A 112 7.71 25.03 15.75
C ARG A 112 6.93 23.73 15.90
N ILE A 113 7.08 23.10 17.05
CA ILE A 113 6.09 22.15 17.57
C ILE A 113 5.08 22.96 18.37
N ILE A 114 3.82 22.91 17.95
CA ILE A 114 2.71 23.65 18.53
C ILE A 114 2.02 22.78 19.57
N THR A 115 1.70 23.40 20.69
CA THR A 115 0.97 22.79 21.77
C THR A 115 -0.30 23.60 22.07
N LYS A 116 -1.47 22.96 22.06
CA LYS A 116 -2.79 23.63 22.19
C LYS A 116 -3.59 23.08 23.38
N LEU A 117 -4.61 23.82 23.83
CA LEU A 117 -5.56 23.37 24.86
C LEU A 117 -6.85 22.76 24.30
N ASP A 118 -7.04 22.81 22.98
CA ASP A 118 -8.32 22.48 22.35
C ASP A 118 -8.56 20.97 22.31
N ASP A 119 -9.77 20.60 22.73
CA ASP A 119 -10.32 19.23 22.79
C ASP A 119 -9.37 18.16 23.37
N ILE A 120 -9.14 18.27 24.69
CA ILE A 120 -8.31 17.32 25.46
C ILE A 120 -8.72 15.85 25.31
N SER A 121 -9.90 15.52 24.75
CA SER A 121 -10.41 14.14 24.63
C SER A 121 -10.47 13.66 23.19
N PHE A 122 -9.53 12.80 22.81
CA PHE A 122 -9.36 12.30 21.45
C PHE A 122 -9.37 10.77 21.45
N ARG A 123 -10.02 10.19 20.44
CA ARG A 123 -10.31 8.75 20.38
C ARG A 123 -9.21 8.01 19.61
N VAL A 124 -8.14 7.61 20.31
CA VAL A 124 -6.99 6.91 19.72
C VAL A 124 -7.11 5.40 19.78
N TYR A 125 -6.62 4.72 18.75
CA TYR A 125 -6.49 3.28 18.74
C TYR A 125 -5.31 2.87 19.62
N ASN A 126 -5.57 2.51 20.88
CA ASN A 126 -4.53 2.03 21.77
C ASN A 126 -4.25 0.55 21.47
N GLN A 127 -3.11 0.30 20.83
CA GLN A 127 -2.65 -1.05 20.50
C GLN A 127 -2.14 -1.88 21.69
N TYR A 128 -1.92 -1.22 22.85
CA TYR A 128 -1.46 -1.81 24.11
C TYR A 128 -2.60 -2.12 25.08
N LYS A 129 -3.82 -1.64 24.77
CA LYS A 129 -5.05 -2.10 25.42
C LYS A 129 -5.25 -3.58 25.10
N ASN A 130 -5.84 -4.35 26.03
CA ASN A 130 -6.18 -5.75 25.77
C ASN A 130 -7.70 -5.97 25.95
N PRO A 131 -8.47 -6.18 24.85
CA PRO A 131 -8.03 -6.23 23.46
C PRO A 131 -7.64 -4.83 22.89
N PRO A 132 -6.75 -4.78 21.88
CA PRO A 132 -6.37 -3.55 21.18
C PRO A 132 -7.58 -2.82 20.62
N GLY A 133 -7.70 -1.53 20.93
CA GLY A 133 -8.94 -0.83 20.64
C GLY A 133 -8.93 0.64 20.99
N PHE A 134 -9.94 1.34 20.47
CA PHE A 134 -10.09 2.76 20.71
C PHE A 134 -10.30 3.07 22.21
N GLN A 135 -9.54 4.01 22.73
CA GLN A 135 -9.76 4.66 24.03
C GLN A 135 -9.91 6.17 23.83
N GLN A 136 -10.60 6.85 24.74
CA GLN A 136 -10.38 8.28 24.93
C GLN A 136 -9.07 8.41 25.72
N SER A 137 -8.06 9.01 25.11
CA SER A 137 -6.88 9.52 25.83
C SER A 137 -7.14 10.98 26.20
N ILE A 138 -6.45 11.49 27.23
CA ILE A 138 -6.54 12.89 27.66
C ILE A 138 -5.20 13.60 27.42
N TYR A 139 -5.21 14.65 26.60
CA TYR A 139 -4.01 15.33 26.10
C TYR A 139 -3.58 16.40 27.10
N TYR A 140 -2.31 16.39 27.47
CA TYR A 140 -1.73 17.39 28.35
C TYR A 140 -0.27 17.75 28.02
N PRO A 141 0.13 19.02 28.13
CA PRO A 141 1.51 19.45 27.78
C PRO A 141 2.31 20.06 28.95
N THR A 142 3.64 20.21 28.92
CA THR A 142 4.70 19.86 27.93
C THR A 142 6.02 19.49 28.65
N TRP A 143 6.84 18.70 27.98
CA TRP A 143 8.24 18.36 28.25
C TRP A 143 8.99 18.42 26.91
N PRO A 144 9.87 19.41 26.65
CA PRO A 144 10.57 19.50 25.37
C PRO A 144 11.66 18.41 25.29
N GLY A 145 11.68 17.67 24.18
CA GLY A 145 12.64 16.61 23.91
C GLY A 145 13.37 16.82 22.58
N VAL A 146 14.68 16.61 22.57
CA VAL A 146 15.54 16.54 21.38
C VAL A 146 16.58 15.44 21.62
N TRP A 147 16.51 14.38 20.82
CA TRP A 147 17.27 13.15 21.07
C TRP A 147 17.62 12.42 19.77
N LEU A 148 18.46 11.40 19.89
CA LEU A 148 18.96 10.55 18.83
C LEU A 148 18.62 9.09 19.14
N LEU A 149 18.18 8.34 18.13
CA LEU A 149 17.96 6.89 18.24
C LEU A 149 18.72 6.13 17.16
N GLY A 150 19.36 5.01 17.52
CA GLY A 150 19.96 4.09 16.56
C GLY A 150 18.90 3.52 15.61
N ASN A 151 19.12 3.69 14.31
CA ASN A 151 18.09 3.53 13.27
C ASN A 151 17.60 2.08 13.03
N LEU A 152 18.20 1.09 13.69
CA LEU A 152 17.65 -0.26 13.78
C LEU A 152 16.37 -0.31 14.62
N GLY A 153 16.04 0.73 15.38
CA GLY A 153 14.70 0.97 15.93
C GLY A 153 14.05 2.20 15.29
N ARG A 154 12.72 2.22 15.21
CA ARG A 154 11.94 3.44 14.95
C ARG A 154 11.16 3.77 16.22
N ALA A 155 11.34 4.99 16.73
CA ALA A 155 10.63 5.49 17.92
C ALA A 155 9.11 5.26 17.80
N LEU A 156 8.46 4.95 18.93
CA LEU A 156 7.04 4.56 19.07
C LEU A 156 6.66 3.19 18.46
N PHE A 157 7.43 2.69 17.48
CA PHE A 157 7.22 1.37 16.87
C PHE A 157 7.83 0.26 17.72
N MET A 158 7.14 -0.12 18.81
CA MET A 158 7.61 -1.12 19.79
C MET A 158 8.05 -2.47 19.20
N ALA A 159 7.56 -2.87 18.03
CA ALA A 159 8.03 -4.09 17.36
C ALA A 159 9.50 -3.97 16.90
N SER A 160 9.88 -2.81 16.35
CA SER A 160 11.26 -2.52 15.92
C SER A 160 12.21 -2.27 17.09
N THR A 161 11.73 -1.68 18.19
CA THR A 161 12.56 -1.35 19.37
C THR A 161 12.66 -2.51 20.37
N SER A 162 11.73 -3.46 20.38
CA SER A 162 11.77 -4.62 21.29
C SER A 162 13.05 -5.44 21.11
N ARG A 163 13.79 -5.62 22.22
CA ARG A 163 15.11 -6.26 22.28
C ARG A 163 16.19 -5.63 21.37
N MET A 164 15.92 -4.44 20.84
CA MET A 164 16.83 -3.66 19.99
C MET A 164 17.27 -2.41 20.74
N TRP A 165 16.32 -1.66 21.27
CA TRP A 165 16.56 -0.56 22.20
C TRP A 165 16.78 -1.11 23.63
N PRO A 166 17.73 -0.56 24.41
CA PRO A 166 18.78 0.39 24.05
C PRO A 166 20.15 -0.31 23.84
N TRP A 167 20.22 -1.41 23.10
CA TRP A 167 21.44 -2.26 23.09
C TRP A 167 22.66 -1.57 22.47
N SER A 168 23.80 -1.64 23.17
CA SER A 168 25.12 -1.21 22.70
C SER A 168 26.17 -2.22 23.18
N TYR A 169 26.13 -3.41 22.58
CA TYR A 169 26.90 -4.58 23.02
C TYR A 169 27.29 -5.47 21.84
N ASN A 170 28.54 -5.92 21.83
CA ASN A 170 29.16 -6.63 20.71
C ASN A 170 30.12 -7.76 21.17
N GLU A 171 29.82 -8.40 22.30
CA GLU A 171 30.51 -9.62 22.74
C GLU A 171 29.52 -10.80 22.72
N CYS A 172 29.98 -12.01 22.39
CA CYS A 172 29.13 -13.19 22.47
C CYS A 172 29.06 -13.69 23.92
N ASP A 173 28.00 -13.28 24.62
CA ASP A 173 27.62 -13.80 25.94
C ASP A 173 26.32 -14.61 25.81
N ALA A 174 26.40 -15.92 26.05
CA ALA A 174 25.26 -16.84 25.99
C ALA A 174 24.15 -16.52 27.02
N ASN A 175 24.45 -15.75 28.07
CA ASN A 175 23.44 -15.28 29.02
C ASN A 175 22.59 -14.14 28.45
N LEU A 176 23.17 -13.33 27.55
CA LEU A 176 22.58 -12.11 26.99
C LEU A 176 22.07 -12.31 25.55
N GLU A 177 22.52 -13.35 24.84
CA GLU A 177 22.11 -13.71 23.47
C GLU A 177 20.58 -13.77 23.29
N LYS A 178 19.87 -14.30 24.29
CA LYS A 178 18.40 -14.41 24.30
C LYS A 178 17.67 -13.08 24.55
N ASP A 179 18.37 -12.05 25.01
CA ASP A 179 17.81 -10.76 25.41
C ASP A 179 18.12 -9.68 24.35
N GLN A 180 19.32 -9.67 23.76
CA GLN A 180 19.63 -8.85 22.57
C GLN A 180 19.00 -9.46 21.30
N ARG A 181 18.42 -8.66 20.40
CA ARG A 181 17.80 -9.18 19.16
C ARG A 181 18.81 -9.54 18.07
N ILE A 182 19.90 -8.78 17.96
CA ILE A 182 21.03 -9.06 17.07
C ILE A 182 22.26 -9.26 17.96
N SER A 183 22.60 -10.50 18.26
CA SER A 183 23.71 -10.86 19.16
C SER A 183 24.99 -11.19 18.39
N ALA A 184 26.15 -10.87 18.96
CA ALA A 184 27.45 -11.27 18.43
C ALA A 184 27.68 -12.81 18.47
N CYS A 185 26.82 -13.58 19.16
CA CYS A 185 26.84 -15.03 19.05
C CYS A 185 26.36 -15.55 17.69
N ASP A 186 25.56 -14.77 16.95
CA ASP A 186 25.05 -15.19 15.65
C ASP A 186 26.11 -15.04 14.54
N GLY A 187 26.56 -16.17 14.00
CA GLY A 187 27.46 -16.22 12.85
C GLY A 187 26.78 -16.00 11.49
N ASN A 188 25.45 -15.87 11.44
CA ASN A 188 24.68 -15.60 10.22
C ASN A 188 23.34 -14.88 10.54
N PRO A 189 23.37 -13.63 11.04
CA PRO A 189 22.18 -12.84 11.41
C PRO A 189 21.24 -12.50 10.23
N GLY A 190 21.67 -12.78 8.99
CA GLY A 190 20.87 -12.55 7.80
C GLY A 190 20.74 -11.07 7.44
N PHE A 191 19.83 -10.77 6.50
CA PHE A 191 19.43 -9.40 6.13
C PHE A 191 20.58 -8.38 5.94
N GLY A 192 21.72 -8.82 5.41
CA GLY A 192 22.89 -7.96 5.16
C GLY A 192 23.69 -7.55 6.40
N LEU A 193 23.33 -8.02 7.60
CA LEU A 193 24.10 -7.79 8.82
C LEU A 193 25.43 -8.55 8.82
N ASN A 194 26.44 -8.01 9.51
CA ASN A 194 27.74 -8.65 9.62
C ASN A 194 27.69 -9.84 10.61
N PRO A 195 28.27 -11.00 10.26
CA PRO A 195 28.46 -12.11 11.19
C PRO A 195 29.20 -11.70 12.47
N HIS A 196 28.77 -12.24 13.61
CA HIS A 196 29.36 -12.00 14.93
C HIS A 196 29.42 -10.51 15.33
N GLN A 197 28.53 -9.69 14.80
CA GLN A 197 28.35 -8.30 15.22
C GLN A 197 27.05 -8.16 16.02
N GLY A 198 27.17 -7.92 17.32
CA GLY A 198 26.06 -7.49 18.16
C GLY A 198 25.66 -6.06 17.79
N ARG A 199 24.35 -5.81 17.68
CA ARG A 199 23.77 -4.54 17.20
C ARG A 199 22.57 -4.13 18.05
N GLY A 200 22.16 -2.89 17.93
CA GLY A 200 21.02 -2.36 18.67
C GLY A 200 20.53 -0.99 18.21
N ALA A 201 19.69 -0.39 19.04
CA ALA A 201 19.14 0.95 18.88
C ALA A 201 19.37 1.76 20.17
N PRO A 202 20.62 2.13 20.50
CA PRO A 202 20.91 2.98 21.66
C PRO A 202 20.35 4.39 21.46
N GLU A 203 20.20 5.12 22.56
CA GLU A 203 19.57 6.44 22.60
C GLU A 203 20.53 7.48 23.20
N ILE A 204 20.48 8.72 22.69
CA ILE A 204 21.24 9.85 23.21
C ILE A 204 20.30 11.06 23.32
N ASP A 205 19.99 11.48 24.53
CA ASP A 205 19.20 12.68 24.81
C ASP A 205 20.10 13.92 24.72
N ILE A 206 19.91 14.76 23.71
CA ILE A 206 20.60 16.05 23.63
C ILE A 206 20.00 17.01 24.68
N LEU A 207 18.67 16.99 24.79
CA LEU A 207 17.87 17.75 25.75
C LEU A 207 16.58 16.99 26.06
N GLU A 208 16.31 16.70 27.33
CA GLU A 208 15.02 16.18 27.81
C GLU A 208 14.54 16.99 29.02
N GLY A 209 13.55 17.85 28.85
CA GLY A 209 13.14 18.87 29.82
C GLY A 209 12.12 18.42 30.88
N GLY A 210 12.62 17.90 32.01
CA GLY A 210 11.85 17.47 33.19
C GLY A 210 11.19 18.56 34.04
N GLY A 211 10.68 19.62 33.43
CA GLY A 211 9.91 20.71 34.05
C GLY A 211 10.68 21.68 34.95
N ALA A 212 11.66 21.20 35.72
CA ALA A 212 12.52 22.00 36.60
C ALA A 212 14.02 21.91 36.24
N ALA A 213 14.41 20.89 35.49
CA ALA A 213 15.76 20.64 35.00
C ALA A 213 15.69 20.02 33.60
N ILE A 214 16.77 20.11 32.84
CA ILE A 214 16.99 19.34 31.61
C ILE A 214 17.92 18.17 31.95
N SER A 215 17.56 16.99 31.47
CA SER A 215 18.40 15.80 31.44
C SER A 215 19.19 15.77 30.13
N SER A 216 20.46 15.40 30.24
CA SER A 216 21.33 15.00 29.13
C SER A 216 21.76 13.57 29.41
N SER A 217 21.47 12.61 28.52
CA SER A 217 21.63 11.19 28.84
C SER A 217 21.97 10.27 27.67
N VAL A 218 22.45 9.08 28.05
CA VAL A 218 22.63 7.92 27.18
C VAL A 218 21.99 6.70 27.82
N GLN A 219 21.04 6.09 27.11
CA GLN A 219 20.39 4.83 27.48
C GLN A 219 21.15 3.69 26.79
N ILE A 220 21.56 2.68 27.56
CA ILE A 220 22.30 1.52 27.07
C ILE A 220 21.90 0.19 27.72
N ALA A 221 22.00 -0.89 26.95
CA ALA A 221 21.91 -2.28 27.41
C ALA A 221 23.10 -3.11 26.87
N PRO A 222 23.57 -4.14 27.62
CA PRO A 222 23.07 -4.60 28.92
C PRO A 222 23.41 -3.61 30.04
N GLY A 223 22.48 -3.37 30.96
CA GLY A 223 22.74 -2.54 32.14
C GLY A 223 23.59 -3.27 33.20
N MET A 224 24.04 -2.53 34.22
CA MET A 224 24.86 -3.08 35.30
C MET A 224 24.10 -4.12 36.14
N PRO A 225 24.70 -5.30 36.42
CA PRO A 225 24.18 -6.27 37.39
C PRO A 225 24.02 -5.68 38.79
N ASP A 226 23.08 -6.21 39.58
CA ASP A 226 22.67 -5.65 40.90
C ASP A 226 23.83 -5.37 41.85
N GLU A 227 24.86 -6.22 41.86
CA GLU A 227 26.03 -6.05 42.73
C GLU A 227 26.77 -4.73 42.47
N TYR A 228 26.72 -4.20 41.24
CA TYR A 228 27.33 -2.93 40.84
C TYR A 228 26.37 -1.74 40.88
N ARG A 229 25.08 -1.94 41.15
CA ARG A 229 24.09 -0.84 41.22
C ARG A 229 24.20 -0.08 42.56
N PRO A 230 23.81 1.21 42.60
CA PRO A 230 23.71 1.96 43.85
C PRO A 230 22.79 1.28 44.87
N VAL A 231 23.09 1.44 46.17
CA VAL A 231 22.33 0.83 47.27
C VAL A 231 21.62 1.93 48.05
N PHE A 232 20.30 1.77 48.23
CA PHE A 232 19.50 2.69 49.01
C PHE A 232 19.62 2.38 50.52
N PRO A 233 19.89 3.37 51.39
CA PRO A 233 19.74 3.19 52.83
C PRO A 233 18.27 2.99 53.20
N ILE A 234 17.99 1.97 54.02
CA ILE A 234 16.64 1.41 54.25
C ILE A 234 15.73 2.36 55.10
N ASN A 235 16.26 3.44 55.66
CA ASN A 235 15.65 4.22 56.73
C ASN A 235 14.77 5.41 56.27
N GLY A 236 13.88 5.18 55.31
CA GLY A 236 12.73 6.06 55.06
C GLY A 236 13.00 7.48 54.53
N GLU A 237 14.25 7.81 54.17
CA GLU A 237 14.56 9.06 53.46
C GLU A 237 14.12 8.99 51.99
N SER A 238 13.83 10.16 51.41
CA SER A 238 13.31 10.26 50.04
C SER A 238 14.29 9.65 49.02
N PRO A 239 13.84 8.78 48.10
CA PRO A 239 14.73 8.10 47.13
C PRO A 239 15.44 9.05 46.16
N TYR A 240 15.02 10.31 46.11
CA TYR A 240 15.66 11.38 45.34
C TYR A 240 16.92 11.99 46.02
N CYS A 241 17.16 11.71 47.31
CA CYS A 241 18.25 12.33 48.10
C CYS A 241 19.37 11.35 48.51
N ALA A 242 19.18 10.04 48.32
CA ALA A 242 20.02 8.98 48.89
C ALA A 242 20.62 8.03 47.84
N ASN A 243 20.97 8.57 46.66
CA ASN A 243 21.17 7.79 45.44
C ASN A 243 22.61 7.88 44.86
N THR A 244 23.58 8.36 45.65
CA THR A 244 24.98 8.50 45.20
C THR A 244 25.72 7.15 45.27
N PRO A 245 26.32 6.66 44.18
CA PRO A 245 27.17 5.46 44.19
C PRO A 245 28.31 5.59 45.20
N ASP A 246 28.64 4.49 45.89
CA ASP A 246 29.81 4.42 46.79
C ASP A 246 29.83 5.44 47.95
N VAL A 247 28.65 5.96 48.33
CA VAL A 247 28.43 6.81 49.52
C VAL A 247 27.37 6.16 50.44
N PRO A 248 27.69 5.86 51.71
CA PRO A 248 29.00 5.99 52.33
C PRO A 248 30.02 4.97 51.76
N SER A 249 31.30 5.31 51.80
CA SER A 249 32.38 4.51 51.19
C SER A 249 32.60 3.12 51.84
N SER A 250 31.93 2.85 52.97
CA SER A 250 31.83 1.52 53.57
C SER A 250 31.10 0.50 52.69
N ILE A 251 30.20 0.93 51.79
CA ILE A 251 29.51 0.07 50.82
C ILE A 251 30.54 -0.57 49.88
N THR A 252 31.41 0.24 49.28
CA THR A 252 32.50 -0.20 48.39
C THR A 252 33.47 -1.13 49.11
N ALA A 253 33.85 -0.78 50.34
CA ALA A 253 34.76 -1.59 51.16
C ALA A 253 34.17 -2.98 51.48
N THR A 254 32.86 -3.09 51.63
CA THR A 254 32.16 -4.36 51.89
C THR A 254 32.05 -5.22 50.61
N ARG A 255 31.85 -4.59 49.44
CA ARG A 255 31.73 -5.27 48.14
C ARG A 255 33.07 -5.69 47.54
N GLY A 256 34.16 -4.99 47.87
CA GLY A 256 35.47 -5.20 47.26
C GLY A 256 35.60 -4.67 45.82
N HIS A 257 34.60 -3.93 45.33
CA HIS A 257 34.58 -3.27 44.03
C HIS A 257 33.70 -2.02 44.08
N ARG A 258 33.88 -1.13 43.09
CA ARG A 258 33.08 0.11 42.92
C ARG A 258 31.67 -0.18 42.41
N SER A 259 30.79 0.81 42.60
CA SER A 259 29.41 0.83 42.12
C SER A 259 29.25 1.89 41.03
N TRP A 260 28.38 1.62 40.04
CA TRP A 260 28.05 2.52 38.92
C TRP A 260 29.22 2.88 37.98
N TYR A 261 28.94 3.69 36.96
CA TYR A 261 29.93 4.12 35.97
C TYR A 261 31.00 5.02 36.61
N GLN A 262 32.21 4.99 36.06
CA GLN A 262 33.39 5.69 36.61
C GLN A 262 33.95 6.67 35.58
N GLY A 263 34.54 7.78 36.02
CA GLY A 263 35.18 8.76 35.12
C GLY A 263 34.21 9.61 34.31
N LEU A 264 32.93 9.69 34.73
CA LEU A 264 31.96 10.61 34.14
C LEU A 264 32.39 12.07 34.39
N ARG A 265 32.18 12.95 33.41
CA ARG A 265 32.77 14.30 33.39
C ARG A 265 31.67 15.35 33.48
N TYR A 266 31.74 16.22 34.49
CA TYR A 266 30.75 17.27 34.76
C TYR A 266 31.44 18.62 34.85
N ALA A 267 30.94 19.63 34.15
CA ALA A 267 31.51 20.98 34.14
C ALA A 267 30.43 22.05 34.32
N ALA A 268 30.83 23.18 34.90
CA ALA A 268 29.97 24.33 35.11
C ALA A 268 29.60 25.01 33.79
N HIS A 269 28.36 25.46 33.66
CA HIS A 269 27.90 26.33 32.60
C HIS A 269 27.61 27.75 33.12
N VAL A 270 27.76 28.75 32.24
CA VAL A 270 27.73 30.18 32.57
C VAL A 270 26.32 30.60 32.99
N CYS A 271 26.11 30.77 34.30
CA CYS A 271 24.90 31.37 34.85
C CYS A 271 25.22 32.30 36.03
N ALA A 272 24.19 32.86 36.67
CA ALA A 272 24.35 33.72 37.84
C ALA A 272 25.03 32.97 39.01
N ALA A 273 26.25 33.38 39.33
CA ALA A 273 27.07 32.79 40.37
C ALA A 273 26.44 32.91 41.78
N LYS A 274 26.54 31.84 42.57
CA LYS A 274 26.04 31.74 43.94
C LYS A 274 27.17 31.35 44.89
N ALA A 275 27.39 32.14 45.94
CA ALA A 275 28.53 31.98 46.84
C ALA A 275 28.52 30.65 47.62
N ASP A 276 27.34 30.09 47.90
CA ASP A 276 27.14 28.79 48.56
C ASP A 276 27.42 27.59 47.66
N GLN A 277 27.58 27.81 46.35
CA GLN A 277 27.87 26.76 45.36
C GLN A 277 29.36 26.67 44.99
N ILE A 278 30.21 27.55 45.56
CA ILE A 278 31.65 27.60 45.28
C ILE A 278 32.38 26.41 45.93
N GLN A 279 33.24 25.74 45.16
CA GLN A 279 34.07 24.62 45.61
C GLN A 279 35.55 24.82 45.32
N VAL A 280 36.40 24.24 46.17
CA VAL A 280 37.87 24.20 46.00
C VAL A 280 38.31 22.76 45.71
N ALA A 281 38.95 22.53 44.57
CA ALA A 281 39.31 21.19 44.10
C ALA A 281 40.15 20.38 45.10
N SER A 282 41.12 21.01 45.79
CA SER A 282 41.96 20.35 46.79
C SER A 282 41.18 19.88 48.02
N GLN A 283 40.16 20.63 48.46
CA GLN A 283 39.31 20.25 49.58
C GLN A 283 38.45 19.02 49.22
N ILE A 284 37.82 19.03 48.05
CA ILE A 284 36.99 17.90 47.59
C ILE A 284 37.86 16.65 47.38
N ASN A 285 39.07 16.80 46.84
CA ASN A 285 39.99 15.67 46.68
C ASN A 285 40.40 15.05 48.03
N ALA A 286 40.75 15.88 49.02
CA ALA A 286 41.07 15.40 50.37
C ALA A 286 39.89 14.70 51.06
N SER A 287 38.66 15.21 50.88
CA SER A 287 37.44 14.58 51.39
C SER A 287 37.21 13.18 50.81
N LEU A 288 37.40 13.03 49.49
CA LEU A 288 37.25 11.74 48.80
C LEU A 288 38.36 10.73 49.16
N GLU A 289 39.58 11.20 49.41
CA GLU A 289 40.70 10.35 49.86
C GLU A 289 40.51 9.82 51.30
N LEU A 290 39.88 10.62 52.18
CA LEU A 290 39.51 10.19 53.54
C LEU A 290 38.33 9.19 53.55
N GLY A 291 37.52 9.18 52.48
CA GLY A 291 36.29 8.40 52.38
C GLY A 291 35.10 9.10 53.04
N ILE A 292 33.95 9.08 52.36
CA ILE A 292 32.74 9.74 52.85
C ILE A 292 32.01 8.75 53.77
N VAL A 293 31.89 9.12 55.05
CA VAL A 293 31.17 8.35 56.08
C VAL A 293 29.72 8.79 56.26
N ASP A 294 29.35 9.96 55.72
CA ASP A 294 27.96 10.43 55.68
C ASP A 294 27.11 9.56 54.76
N ASN A 295 25.84 9.35 55.11
CA ASN A 295 24.87 8.61 54.28
C ASN A 295 24.34 9.44 53.08
N SER A 296 24.78 10.68 52.91
CA SER A 296 24.36 11.58 51.84
C SER A 296 25.50 12.52 51.44
N CYS A 297 25.51 12.92 50.17
CA CYS A 297 26.50 13.83 49.65
C CYS A 297 26.18 15.30 49.97
N LYS A 298 27.22 16.08 50.29
CA LYS A 298 27.14 17.52 50.58
C LYS A 298 28.16 18.25 49.70
N LEU A 299 27.89 19.50 49.31
CA LEU A 299 28.81 20.31 48.50
C LEU A 299 30.16 20.59 49.20
N SER A 300 30.26 20.37 50.51
CA SER A 300 31.51 20.48 51.27
C SER A 300 32.37 19.21 51.26
N THR A 301 31.79 18.06 50.89
CA THR A 301 32.43 16.72 50.98
C THR A 301 32.45 15.95 49.65
N CYS A 302 31.56 16.26 48.72
CA CYS A 302 31.44 15.63 47.41
C CYS A 302 31.66 16.63 46.27
N PRO A 303 32.01 16.17 45.05
CA PRO A 303 31.96 16.98 43.83
C PRO A 303 30.59 17.67 43.64
N ALA A 304 30.56 18.82 42.97
CA ALA A 304 29.33 19.56 42.68
C ALA A 304 28.33 18.78 41.81
N SER A 305 28.79 17.75 41.10
CA SER A 305 27.93 16.80 40.38
C SER A 305 27.22 15.79 41.30
N PHE A 306 27.62 15.68 42.56
CA PHE A 306 27.27 14.58 43.47
C PHE A 306 27.65 13.17 42.97
N ASP A 307 28.47 13.05 41.93
CA ASP A 307 29.15 11.81 41.53
C ASP A 307 30.58 11.80 42.10
N VAL A 308 30.81 10.93 43.09
CA VAL A 308 32.13 10.75 43.74
C VAL A 308 33.11 9.94 42.90
N ASN A 309 32.61 9.22 41.90
CA ASN A 309 33.39 8.40 40.97
C ASN A 309 33.68 9.13 39.64
N GLY A 310 33.22 10.37 39.50
CA GLY A 310 33.48 11.23 38.35
C GLY A 310 34.95 11.63 38.19
N ASP A 311 35.29 12.07 36.98
CA ASP A 311 36.59 12.67 36.67
C ASP A 311 36.77 13.97 37.47
N ARG A 312 37.99 14.23 37.94
CA ARG A 312 38.41 15.39 38.73
C ARG A 312 39.65 16.08 38.17
N GLY A 313 40.12 15.65 37.00
CA GLY A 313 41.26 16.22 36.31
C GLY A 313 40.92 17.59 35.70
N PRO A 314 41.94 18.33 35.21
CA PRO A 314 41.73 19.56 34.46
C PRO A 314 40.89 19.32 33.21
N VAL A 315 39.94 20.22 32.93
CA VAL A 315 39.11 20.16 31.72
C VAL A 315 40.02 20.19 30.48
N ASP A 316 39.86 19.19 29.61
CA ASP A 316 40.68 18.94 28.42
C ASP A 316 42.21 18.97 28.67
N GLY A 317 42.65 18.57 29.87
CA GLY A 317 44.06 18.55 30.27
C GLY A 317 44.69 19.93 30.49
N LYS A 318 43.91 21.02 30.40
CA LYS A 318 44.39 22.41 30.47
C LYS A 318 44.52 22.89 31.91
N ALA A 319 45.46 22.33 32.67
CA ALA A 319 45.70 22.65 34.10
C ALA A 319 45.80 24.16 34.39
N GLY A 320 46.40 24.94 33.48
CA GLY A 320 46.53 26.40 33.61
C GLY A 320 45.23 27.21 33.52
N SER A 321 44.09 26.59 33.17
CA SER A 321 42.77 27.24 33.14
C SER A 321 42.09 27.34 34.51
N GLY A 322 42.57 26.55 35.48
CA GLY A 322 41.91 26.38 36.78
C GLY A 322 40.52 25.72 36.72
N LEU A 323 40.08 25.23 35.55
CA LEU A 323 38.82 24.49 35.39
C LEU A 323 39.10 22.99 35.58
N TYR A 324 38.33 22.36 36.47
CA TYR A 324 38.42 20.93 36.80
C TYR A 324 37.05 20.29 36.64
N TRP A 325 37.01 19.05 36.18
CA TRP A 325 35.79 18.25 36.19
C TRP A 325 35.28 18.06 37.62
N GLY A 326 33.95 18.06 37.81
CA GLY A 326 33.29 17.85 39.10
C GLY A 326 33.38 19.02 40.10
N VAL A 327 34.11 20.10 39.81
CA VAL A 327 34.36 21.19 40.78
C VAL A 327 33.76 22.52 40.31
N ASN A 328 32.82 23.06 41.09
CA ASN A 328 32.18 24.36 40.80
C ASN A 328 32.98 25.54 41.37
N LYS A 329 34.12 25.88 40.75
CA LYS A 329 35.03 26.92 41.27
C LYS A 329 34.41 28.32 41.36
N ASP A 330 33.48 28.65 40.46
CA ASP A 330 32.91 30.00 40.29
C ASP A 330 31.46 30.10 40.85
N GLY A 331 30.93 29.02 41.45
CA GLY A 331 29.56 28.99 41.99
C GLY A 331 28.46 29.08 40.91
N GLN A 332 28.78 28.73 39.67
CA GLN A 332 27.90 28.78 38.51
C GLN A 332 26.89 27.62 38.48
N CYS A 333 26.09 27.50 37.41
CA CYS A 333 25.16 26.40 37.25
C CYS A 333 25.94 25.12 36.95
N PHE A 334 25.64 24.05 37.67
CA PHE A 334 26.40 22.80 37.61
C PHE A 334 25.46 21.61 37.36
N PRO A 335 25.79 20.70 36.43
CA PRO A 335 25.03 19.48 36.20
C PRO A 335 25.29 18.48 37.32
N VAL A 336 24.21 17.95 37.90
CA VAL A 336 24.25 16.89 38.90
C VAL A 336 23.96 15.53 38.26
N MET A 337 24.58 14.47 38.77
CA MET A 337 24.25 13.10 38.40
C MET A 337 22.77 12.85 38.68
N ASN A 338 22.06 12.33 37.69
CA ASN A 338 20.64 12.01 37.80
C ASN A 338 20.48 10.60 38.40
N GLY A 339 19.56 10.46 39.37
CA GLY A 339 19.27 9.20 40.06
C GLY A 339 18.42 8.20 39.26
N TYR A 340 18.00 8.55 38.04
CA TYR A 340 17.34 7.62 37.12
C TYR A 340 18.36 6.64 36.53
N ASN A 341 18.62 5.57 37.27
CA ASN A 341 19.59 4.54 36.89
C ASN A 341 19.09 3.59 35.75
N GLY A 342 18.09 3.98 34.97
CA GLY A 342 17.42 3.14 33.96
C GLY A 342 16.33 2.21 34.54
N ALA A 343 15.86 1.26 33.72
CA ALA A 343 14.74 0.37 33.99
C ALA A 343 15.09 -1.12 33.77
N TYR A 344 14.34 -2.02 34.39
CA TYR A 344 14.43 -3.46 34.12
C TYR A 344 13.34 -3.84 33.11
N LEU A 345 13.75 -4.20 31.89
CA LEU A 345 12.89 -4.42 30.72
C LEU A 345 12.58 -5.92 30.58
N CYS A 346 11.30 -6.26 30.45
CA CYS A 346 10.88 -7.65 30.44
C CYS A 346 9.67 -7.93 29.53
N ASP A 347 9.48 -9.21 29.19
CA ASP A 347 8.23 -9.66 28.58
C ASP A 347 7.05 -9.66 29.59
N PRO A 348 5.79 -9.42 29.15
CA PRO A 348 4.65 -9.26 30.05
C PRO A 348 4.23 -10.49 30.88
N TYR A 349 4.81 -11.66 30.60
CA TYR A 349 4.50 -12.94 31.25
C TYR A 349 5.63 -13.45 32.16
N THR A 350 6.72 -12.71 32.27
CA THR A 350 7.85 -13.06 33.12
C THR A 350 7.46 -13.09 34.60
N THR A 351 7.98 -14.05 35.36
CA THR A 351 7.80 -14.10 36.82
C THR A 351 8.96 -13.47 37.60
N ASN A 352 9.86 -12.77 36.90
CA ASN A 352 11.01 -12.12 37.51
C ASN A 352 10.57 -10.96 38.41
N SER A 353 11.00 -11.00 39.68
CA SER A 353 10.56 -10.09 40.75
C SER A 353 10.96 -8.62 40.56
N LYS A 354 11.85 -8.31 39.61
CA LYS A 354 12.22 -6.93 39.23
C LYS A 354 11.24 -6.30 38.24
N CYS A 355 10.43 -7.11 37.56
CA CYS A 355 9.49 -6.65 36.54
C CYS A 355 8.19 -6.20 37.21
N THR A 356 7.61 -5.11 36.73
CA THR A 356 6.37 -4.57 37.30
C THR A 356 5.18 -5.47 36.97
N ALA A 357 4.64 -6.14 37.99
CA ALA A 357 3.34 -6.85 38.00
C ALA A 357 2.99 -7.62 36.69
N PRO A 358 3.43 -8.87 36.52
CA PRO A 358 3.11 -9.65 35.32
C PRO A 358 1.60 -9.81 35.12
N LEU A 359 1.18 -9.94 33.85
CA LEU A 359 -0.23 -10.09 33.46
C LEU A 359 -0.92 -11.29 34.12
N HIS A 360 -0.14 -12.29 34.55
CA HIS A 360 -0.60 -13.46 35.29
C HIS A 360 0.33 -13.76 36.47
N SER A 361 -0.25 -13.97 37.65
CA SER A 361 0.47 -14.36 38.88
C SER A 361 0.56 -15.88 39.09
N ASP A 362 0.01 -16.69 38.18
CA ASP A 362 -0.04 -18.16 38.26
C ASP A 362 1.12 -18.86 37.52
N GLY A 363 1.97 -18.11 36.81
CA GLY A 363 3.11 -18.64 36.04
C GLY A 363 2.72 -19.46 34.80
N ASN A 364 1.47 -19.40 34.34
CA ASN A 364 0.94 -20.31 33.34
C ASN A 364 1.23 -19.83 31.89
N GLY A 365 2.46 -20.10 31.42
CA GLY A 365 3.01 -19.59 30.15
C GLY A 365 2.32 -20.02 28.83
N ASN A 366 1.18 -20.73 28.87
CA ASN A 366 0.50 -21.27 27.68
C ASN A 366 -0.13 -20.20 26.75
N GLY A 367 -0.12 -18.92 27.14
CA GLY A 367 -0.53 -17.79 26.29
C GLY A 367 0.61 -17.03 25.60
N ASN A 368 1.88 -17.38 25.85
CA ASN A 368 2.99 -16.50 25.50
C ASN A 368 3.34 -16.54 23.99
N LYS A 369 2.97 -15.47 23.27
CA LYS A 369 3.22 -15.31 21.82
C LYS A 369 4.53 -14.58 21.50
N ILE A 370 5.33 -14.23 22.52
CA ILE A 370 6.60 -13.52 22.42
C ILE A 370 7.67 -14.38 23.10
N ALA A 371 8.91 -14.37 22.59
CA ALA A 371 10.03 -15.03 23.26
C ALA A 371 10.32 -14.34 24.61
N PRO A 372 10.38 -15.07 25.75
CA PRO A 372 10.67 -14.47 27.04
C PRO A 372 12.00 -13.73 27.07
N PHE A 373 12.02 -12.55 27.70
CA PHE A 373 13.22 -11.73 27.90
C PHE A 373 13.12 -10.96 29.20
N ALA A 374 14.25 -10.71 29.86
CA ALA A 374 14.31 -9.94 31.11
C ALA A 374 15.73 -9.42 31.36
N TYR A 375 15.98 -8.16 31.04
CA TYR A 375 17.31 -7.54 31.13
C TYR A 375 17.24 -6.11 31.69
N GLN A 376 18.34 -5.69 32.33
CA GLN A 376 18.50 -4.31 32.78
C GLN A 376 18.91 -3.42 31.60
N MET A 377 18.37 -2.21 31.53
CA MET A 377 19.01 -1.07 30.83
C MET A 377 19.50 -0.06 31.87
N ASP A 378 20.55 0.68 31.54
CA ASP A 378 21.00 1.84 32.32
C ASP A 378 20.70 3.13 31.54
N ALA A 379 20.50 4.23 32.25
CA ALA A 379 20.43 5.57 31.70
C ALA A 379 21.50 6.43 32.38
N ILE A 380 22.64 6.63 31.71
CA ILE A 380 23.74 7.43 32.23
C ILE A 380 23.41 8.90 31.96
N SER A 381 23.04 9.62 33.02
CA SER A 381 22.32 10.90 32.91
C SER A 381 22.88 11.97 33.85
N ALA A 382 22.80 13.22 33.39
CA ALA A 382 23.09 14.42 34.18
C ALA A 382 21.94 15.43 34.05
N ASN A 383 21.45 15.93 35.18
CA ASN A 383 20.40 16.95 35.25
C ASN A 383 21.01 18.32 35.56
N TRP A 384 20.54 19.36 34.88
CA TRP A 384 20.97 20.75 35.11
C TRP A 384 19.75 21.69 35.04
N PRO A 385 19.75 22.82 35.78
CA PRO A 385 18.57 23.67 35.93
C PRO A 385 18.21 24.39 34.62
N VAL A 386 16.91 24.49 34.30
CA VAL A 386 16.47 25.28 33.14
C VAL A 386 16.67 26.77 33.43
N GLU A 387 17.46 27.44 32.58
CA GLU A 387 17.72 28.87 32.72
C GLU A 387 16.59 29.73 32.14
N PHE A 388 16.38 30.93 32.70
CA PHE A 388 15.39 31.89 32.17
C PHE A 388 15.70 32.32 30.72
N ALA A 389 16.96 32.24 30.29
CA ALA A 389 17.38 32.44 28.91
C ALA A 389 16.66 31.50 27.93
N ALA A 390 16.37 30.24 28.33
CA ALA A 390 15.63 29.28 27.51
C ALA A 390 14.18 29.69 27.21
N TYR A 391 13.60 30.61 28.00
CA TYR A 391 12.24 31.12 27.81
C TYR A 391 12.19 32.53 27.19
N SER A 392 13.33 33.21 27.10
CA SER A 392 13.43 34.61 26.63
C SER A 392 14.29 34.78 25.37
N GLY A 393 14.99 33.74 24.93
CA GLY A 393 15.78 33.69 23.71
C GLY A 393 16.00 32.25 23.22
N TYR A 394 17.03 32.06 22.39
CA TYR A 394 17.46 30.75 21.91
C TYR A 394 18.77 30.36 22.59
N LEU A 395 18.89 29.09 23.01
CA LEU A 395 20.13 28.51 23.54
C LEU A 395 20.75 27.56 22.51
N LYS A 396 22.08 27.57 22.39
CA LYS A 396 22.78 26.75 21.42
C LYS A 396 23.27 25.44 22.04
N TYR A 397 22.40 24.43 21.99
CA TYR A 397 22.77 23.05 22.34
C TYR A 397 23.73 22.46 21.30
N GLN A 398 24.74 21.75 21.79
CA GLN A 398 25.72 21.05 20.96
C GLN A 398 26.05 19.69 21.56
N LEU A 399 26.09 18.67 20.70
CA LEU A 399 26.55 17.33 21.02
C LEU A 399 27.82 17.04 20.22
N GLU A 400 28.89 16.64 20.89
CA GLU A 400 30.04 15.99 20.27
C GLU A 400 30.00 14.50 20.55
N TRP A 401 30.01 13.69 19.49
CA TRP A 401 29.99 12.24 19.57
C TRP A 401 31.15 11.68 18.73
N VAL A 402 32.05 10.97 19.39
CA VAL A 402 33.26 10.40 18.81
C VAL A 402 33.32 8.91 19.15
N LEU A 403 33.66 8.08 18.14
CA LEU A 403 33.57 6.62 18.21
C LEU A 403 34.81 5.95 18.82
N GLY A 404 34.69 4.65 19.14
CA GLY A 404 35.76 3.78 19.60
C GLY A 404 36.31 4.09 20.99
N ARG A 405 37.35 3.33 21.39
CA ARG A 405 37.88 3.26 22.78
C ARG A 405 38.38 4.56 23.41
N ARG A 406 38.64 5.59 22.61
CA ARG A 406 39.06 6.94 23.05
C ARG A 406 38.03 8.01 22.72
N GLY A 407 36.86 7.56 22.25
CA GLY A 407 35.69 8.35 21.95
C GLY A 407 34.97 8.84 23.21
N TYR A 408 33.92 9.60 22.99
CA TYR A 408 33.13 10.24 24.03
C TYR A 408 31.78 10.73 23.47
N VAL A 409 30.79 10.87 24.34
CA VAL A 409 29.61 11.72 24.10
C VAL A 409 29.76 12.93 25.03
N ARG A 410 29.78 14.15 24.49
CA ARG A 410 29.90 15.41 25.24
C ARG A 410 28.75 16.35 24.88
N TRP A 411 28.06 16.82 25.90
CA TRP A 411 27.05 17.88 25.81
C TRP A 411 27.68 19.22 26.11
N MET A 412 27.26 20.23 25.36
CA MET A 412 27.73 21.61 25.48
C MET A 412 26.57 22.58 25.26
N ILE A 413 26.69 23.75 25.89
CA ILE A 413 25.85 24.92 25.62
C ILE A 413 26.80 26.06 25.24
N ASP A 414 26.60 26.66 24.07
CA ASP A 414 27.43 27.72 23.52
C ASP A 414 28.95 27.41 23.50
N GLY A 415 29.29 26.13 23.27
CA GLY A 415 30.67 25.63 23.22
C GLY A 415 31.31 25.35 24.57
N VAL A 416 30.59 25.55 25.68
CA VAL A 416 31.06 25.24 27.05
C VAL A 416 30.63 23.81 27.41
N PRO A 417 31.56 22.90 27.77
CA PRO A 417 31.24 21.56 28.25
C PRO A 417 30.31 21.59 29.45
N LEU A 418 29.32 20.70 29.44
CA LEU A 418 28.35 20.49 30.50
C LEU A 418 28.54 19.08 31.09
N PHE A 419 28.33 18.06 30.27
CA PHE A 419 28.46 16.66 30.65
C PHE A 419 29.28 15.91 29.59
N GLU A 420 30.06 14.91 29.98
CA GLU A 420 30.73 13.98 29.06
C GLU A 420 30.78 12.56 29.62
N ILE A 421 30.42 11.60 28.78
CA ILE A 421 30.62 10.17 28.98
C ILE A 421 31.80 9.73 28.10
N PRO A 422 32.99 9.47 28.64
CA PRO A 422 34.09 8.88 27.88
C PRO A 422 33.81 7.39 27.60
N ALA A 423 34.26 6.88 26.44
CA ALA A 423 34.11 5.46 26.08
C ALA A 423 34.69 4.50 27.14
N GLU A 424 35.73 4.92 27.86
CA GLU A 424 36.34 4.17 28.96
C GLU A 424 35.35 3.84 30.09
N ALA A 425 34.37 4.72 30.38
CA ALA A 425 33.34 4.44 31.38
C ALA A 425 32.47 3.24 30.99
N LEU A 426 32.26 3.03 29.68
CA LEU A 426 31.42 1.97 29.11
C LEU A 426 32.19 0.65 28.89
N GLU A 427 33.43 0.76 28.39
CA GLU A 427 34.29 -0.39 28.07
C GLU A 427 35.08 -0.94 29.28
N SER A 428 35.28 -0.11 30.32
CA SER A 428 35.98 -0.48 31.56
C SER A 428 35.11 -0.25 32.82
N PRO A 429 33.89 -0.84 32.88
CA PRO A 429 33.03 -0.72 34.06
C PRO A 429 33.66 -1.44 35.26
N PRO A 430 33.26 -1.13 36.52
CA PRO A 430 33.76 -1.82 37.70
C PRO A 430 33.61 -3.34 37.62
N GLN A 431 34.61 -4.06 38.11
CA GLN A 431 34.64 -5.53 38.09
C GLN A 431 34.91 -6.07 39.50
N ASN A 432 34.17 -7.10 39.88
CA ASN A 432 34.54 -8.01 40.96
C ASN A 432 35.64 -8.98 40.50
N ALA A 433 36.08 -9.88 41.38
CA ALA A 433 37.13 -10.86 41.07
C ALA A 433 36.78 -11.82 39.90
N ALA A 434 35.49 -12.07 39.66
CA ALA A 434 35.00 -12.92 38.57
C ALA A 434 34.81 -12.18 37.24
N LYS A 435 34.92 -10.84 37.24
CA LYS A 435 34.65 -9.95 36.10
C LYS A 435 33.24 -10.10 35.52
N SER A 436 32.23 -10.11 36.41
CA SER A 436 30.81 -10.33 36.06
C SER A 436 30.11 -9.13 35.42
N ASN A 437 30.72 -7.93 35.32
CA ASN A 437 30.06 -6.75 34.75
C ASN A 437 30.29 -6.69 33.22
N PRO A 438 29.25 -6.78 32.38
CA PRO A 438 29.42 -6.73 30.93
C PRO A 438 29.99 -5.39 30.47
N LYS A 439 30.99 -5.46 29.59
CA LYS A 439 31.60 -4.31 28.92
C LYS A 439 30.71 -3.85 27.79
N LYS A 440 30.25 -2.59 27.82
CA LYS A 440 29.44 -2.04 26.73
C LYS A 440 30.35 -1.59 25.61
N LEU A 441 29.79 -1.49 24.41
CA LEU A 441 30.43 -0.77 23.32
C LEU A 441 30.23 0.73 23.54
N MET A 442 31.11 1.55 22.97
CA MET A 442 30.75 2.94 22.69
C MET A 442 29.58 2.97 21.70
N ILE A 443 28.73 4.00 21.71
CA ILE A 443 27.69 4.11 20.69
C ILE A 443 28.36 4.29 19.32
N GLU A 444 28.20 3.30 18.43
CA GLU A 444 28.74 3.27 17.06
C GLU A 444 27.65 3.06 15.99
N GLU A 445 26.40 2.88 16.41
CA GLU A 445 25.24 2.71 15.52
C GLU A 445 24.92 3.99 14.72
N PRO A 446 24.41 3.90 13.48
CA PRO A 446 23.91 5.08 12.76
C PRO A 446 22.63 5.58 13.44
N LEU A 447 22.65 6.82 13.96
CA LEU A 447 21.48 7.42 14.62
C LEU A 447 20.75 8.42 13.71
N TYR A 448 19.47 8.67 14.02
CA TYR A 448 18.67 9.75 13.43
C TYR A 448 18.11 10.68 14.51
N LEU A 449 17.85 11.94 14.13
CA LEU A 449 17.37 13.01 15.03
C LEU A 449 15.86 12.98 15.22
N ILE A 450 15.43 13.22 16.45
CA ILE A 450 14.03 13.29 16.88
C ILE A 450 13.86 14.56 17.73
N PHE A 451 12.70 15.21 17.59
CA PHE A 451 12.28 16.32 18.43
C PHE A 451 10.78 16.20 18.73
N ASN A 452 10.39 16.42 19.98
CA ASN A 452 9.03 16.23 20.45
C ASN A 452 8.68 17.13 21.65
N THR A 453 7.39 17.13 22.02
CA THR A 453 6.91 17.68 23.29
C THR A 453 6.03 16.63 23.97
N ALA A 454 6.48 16.09 25.10
CA ALA A 454 5.85 14.98 25.82
C ALA A 454 5.13 15.44 27.11
N LEU A 455 4.38 14.57 27.80
CA LEU A 455 4.09 14.70 29.24
C LEU A 455 3.72 13.35 29.86
N SER A 456 4.55 12.84 30.75
CA SER A 456 4.31 11.58 31.46
C SER A 456 3.84 11.77 32.89
N THR A 457 2.85 10.95 33.29
CA THR A 457 2.46 10.79 34.71
C THR A 457 3.57 10.20 35.58
N SER A 458 4.52 9.49 34.98
CA SER A 458 5.65 8.83 35.66
C SER A 458 6.76 9.81 36.09
N TRP A 459 6.79 11.02 35.52
CA TRP A 459 7.93 11.95 35.70
C TRP A 459 7.60 13.21 36.52
N GLY A 460 6.54 13.16 37.34
CA GLY A 460 6.27 14.17 38.39
C GLY A 460 5.67 15.49 37.93
N THR A 461 5.70 15.82 36.63
CA THR A 461 4.98 16.96 36.06
C THR A 461 3.56 16.57 35.68
N VAL A 462 2.57 17.08 36.41
CA VAL A 462 1.15 16.97 36.05
C VAL A 462 0.57 18.32 35.61
N PRO A 463 -0.34 18.33 34.63
CA PRO A 463 -1.04 19.54 34.20
C PRO A 463 -1.91 20.11 35.34
N PRO A 464 -2.24 21.42 35.30
CA PRO A 464 -3.32 21.96 36.12
C PRO A 464 -4.61 21.16 35.92
N ASN A 465 -5.18 20.66 37.01
CA ASN A 465 -6.44 19.91 37.01
C ASN A 465 -6.45 18.67 36.09
N ALA A 466 -5.42 17.81 36.16
CA ALA A 466 -5.37 16.54 35.43
C ALA A 466 -6.69 15.74 35.46
N GLY A 467 -7.16 15.29 34.29
CA GLY A 467 -8.45 14.64 34.08
C GLY A 467 -9.66 15.60 33.93
N LYS A 468 -9.44 16.92 33.96
CA LYS A 468 -10.46 17.98 33.82
C LYS A 468 -9.97 19.07 32.84
N PRO A 469 -10.85 20.01 32.40
CA PRO A 469 -10.40 21.20 31.68
C PRO A 469 -9.35 21.98 32.47
N CYS A 470 -8.33 22.54 31.79
CA CYS A 470 -7.16 23.17 32.41
C CYS A 470 -7.50 24.13 33.56
N ARG A 471 -8.49 25.01 33.37
CA ARG A 471 -8.89 26.03 34.36
C ARG A 471 -9.61 25.46 35.60
N GLY A 472 -10.04 24.19 35.58
CA GLY A 472 -10.79 23.59 36.69
C GLY A 472 -12.14 24.28 36.90
N ASP A 473 -12.32 24.91 38.06
CA ASP A 473 -13.46 25.78 38.39
C ASP A 473 -13.25 27.26 37.99
N GLY A 474 -12.04 27.61 37.54
CA GLY A 474 -11.66 28.98 37.15
C GLY A 474 -11.27 29.89 38.31
N LEU A 475 -11.20 29.41 39.55
CA LEU A 475 -10.95 30.25 40.73
C LEU A 475 -9.46 30.46 41.06
N ASP A 476 -8.56 29.59 40.60
CA ASP A 476 -7.13 29.70 40.86
C ASP A 476 -6.42 30.64 39.83
N PRO A 477 -5.88 31.80 40.26
CA PRO A 477 -5.24 32.78 39.37
C PRO A 477 -3.81 32.39 38.92
N LYS A 478 -3.20 31.34 39.50
CA LYS A 478 -1.97 30.72 38.99
C LYS A 478 -2.33 29.75 37.86
N VAL A 479 -3.34 28.91 38.07
CA VAL A 479 -3.85 27.98 37.05
C VAL A 479 -4.35 28.74 35.82
N ASN A 480 -5.17 29.78 36.01
CA ASN A 480 -5.68 30.59 34.88
C ASN A 480 -4.54 31.14 34.04
N ARG A 481 -3.51 31.75 34.64
CA ARG A 481 -2.33 32.26 33.91
C ARG A 481 -1.55 31.18 33.14
N ILE A 482 -1.51 29.94 33.64
CA ILE A 482 -0.90 28.81 32.90
C ILE A 482 -1.79 28.44 31.70
N CYS A 483 -3.11 28.38 31.88
CA CYS A 483 -4.04 28.08 30.79
C CYS A 483 -4.13 29.21 29.75
N ASP A 484 -3.92 30.46 30.15
CA ASP A 484 -3.92 31.64 29.28
C ASP A 484 -2.63 31.76 28.43
N ALA A 485 -1.57 31.02 28.79
CA ALA A 485 -0.29 31.01 28.06
C ALA A 485 -0.31 30.15 26.78
N TYR A 486 -1.39 29.41 26.52
CA TYR A 486 -1.51 28.55 25.34
C TYR A 486 -2.00 29.31 24.09
N PRO A 487 -1.57 28.93 22.88
CA PRO A 487 -0.68 27.80 22.58
C PRO A 487 0.78 28.03 22.98
N LEU A 488 1.42 26.96 23.46
CA LEU A 488 2.87 26.92 23.74
C LEU A 488 3.62 26.42 22.51
N TYR A 489 4.92 26.73 22.43
CA TYR A 489 5.76 26.38 21.27
C TYR A 489 7.16 25.94 21.69
N LEU A 490 7.60 24.76 21.26
CA LEU A 490 9.03 24.44 21.15
C LEU A 490 9.52 24.97 19.81
N LYS A 491 10.50 25.89 19.82
CA LYS A 491 11.02 26.54 18.61
C LYS A 491 12.44 26.09 18.30
N LEU A 492 12.70 25.76 17.03
CA LEU A 492 14.03 25.45 16.51
C LEU A 492 14.39 26.44 15.39
N ASP A 493 15.55 27.10 15.55
CA ASP A 493 16.09 28.10 14.62
C ASP A 493 16.88 27.42 13.48
N TYR A 494 17.79 26.50 13.83
CA TYR A 494 18.51 25.66 12.86
C TYR A 494 18.93 24.31 13.47
N ILE A 495 19.19 23.33 12.60
CA ILE A 495 19.92 22.10 12.91
C ILE A 495 21.09 21.98 11.94
N ARG A 496 22.27 21.63 12.45
CA ARG A 496 23.50 21.45 11.66
C ARG A 496 24.30 20.28 12.21
N VAL A 497 24.76 19.40 11.34
CA VAL A 497 25.54 18.20 11.67
C VAL A 497 26.86 18.24 10.92
N TRP A 498 27.96 18.12 11.67
CA TRP A 498 29.32 18.04 11.16
C TRP A 498 29.90 16.65 11.43
N GLN A 499 30.68 16.12 10.49
CA GLN A 499 31.39 14.86 10.67
C GLN A 499 32.82 14.97 10.13
N ASN A 500 33.74 14.22 10.73
CA ASN A 500 35.05 13.98 10.14
C ASN A 500 34.90 12.93 9.03
N THR A 501 34.76 13.37 7.78
CA THR A 501 34.54 12.50 6.61
C THR A 501 35.69 11.50 6.33
N SER A 502 36.83 11.63 7.03
CA SER A 502 37.95 10.68 6.94
C SER A 502 37.88 9.54 7.96
N THR A 503 37.11 9.69 9.06
CA THR A 503 37.03 8.71 10.16
C THR A 503 35.59 8.27 10.49
N MET A 504 34.59 9.03 10.06
CA MET A 504 33.17 8.78 10.26
C MET A 504 32.47 8.47 8.93
N SER A 505 31.39 7.70 8.98
CA SER A 505 30.52 7.45 7.82
C SER A 505 29.33 8.41 7.80
N VAL A 506 28.95 8.86 6.61
CA VAL A 506 27.77 9.71 6.38
C VAL A 506 26.63 8.83 5.87
N GLY A 507 25.47 8.87 6.54
CA GLY A 507 24.24 8.18 6.14
C GLY A 507 23.90 6.94 6.97
N CYS A 508 22.71 6.38 6.70
CA CYS A 508 22.04 5.40 7.58
C CYS A 508 22.51 3.94 7.42
N ASP A 509 23.18 3.59 6.31
CA ASP A 509 23.53 2.19 5.94
C ASP A 509 25.04 2.05 5.64
N PRO A 510 25.95 2.38 6.58
CA PRO A 510 27.38 2.24 6.38
C PRO A 510 27.82 0.77 6.39
N ALA A 511 28.87 0.43 5.64
CA ALA A 511 29.35 -0.96 5.55
C ALA A 511 29.85 -1.55 6.89
N SER A 512 30.25 -0.72 7.85
CA SER A 512 30.61 -1.16 9.21
C SER A 512 29.40 -1.51 10.07
N HIS A 513 28.25 -0.89 9.81
CA HIS A 513 27.01 -1.03 10.57
C HIS A 513 25.82 -1.02 9.60
N PRO A 514 25.65 -2.05 8.74
CA PRO A 514 24.57 -2.11 7.76
C PRO A 514 23.20 -2.22 8.45
N THR A 515 22.17 -1.65 7.84
CA THR A 515 20.83 -1.47 8.43
C THR A 515 19.71 -1.63 7.39
N ARG A 516 19.94 -1.21 6.14
CA ARG A 516 18.88 -1.08 5.14
C ARG A 516 18.15 -2.40 4.90
N LEU A 517 18.90 -3.46 4.65
CA LEU A 517 18.34 -4.78 4.35
C LEU A 517 17.65 -5.42 5.58
N TRP A 518 18.02 -5.02 6.80
CA TRP A 518 17.31 -5.41 8.02
C TRP A 518 15.96 -4.72 8.14
N ILE A 519 15.93 -3.39 7.94
CA ILE A 519 14.70 -2.58 7.98
C ILE A 519 13.76 -2.98 6.84
N ASP A 520 14.26 -3.13 5.61
CA ASP A 520 13.50 -3.64 4.45
C ASP A 520 12.95 -5.06 4.71
N GLY A 521 13.71 -5.90 5.42
CA GLY A 521 13.33 -7.26 5.80
C GLY A 521 12.27 -7.36 6.90
N HIS A 522 12.19 -6.34 7.76
CA HIS A 522 11.27 -6.26 8.91
C HIS A 522 10.26 -5.12 8.79
N LYS A 523 10.01 -4.61 7.57
CA LYS A 523 9.35 -3.32 7.34
C LYS A 523 8.02 -3.10 8.07
N SER A 524 7.22 -4.15 8.26
CA SER A 524 5.96 -4.12 9.05
C SER A 524 6.13 -3.78 10.54
N GLU A 525 7.36 -3.84 11.06
CA GLU A 525 7.71 -3.42 12.42
C GLU A 525 8.08 -1.94 12.49
N TYR A 526 8.30 -1.29 11.35
CA TYR A 526 8.74 0.10 11.21
C TYR A 526 7.67 0.99 10.55
N GLU A 527 6.48 0.49 10.20
CA GLU A 527 5.44 1.28 9.54
C GLU A 527 4.01 0.83 9.86
N ASP A 528 3.07 1.76 9.75
CA ASP A 528 1.63 1.52 9.77
C ASP A 528 0.94 2.26 8.61
N ILE A 529 -0.40 2.34 8.61
CA ILE A 529 -1.18 2.95 7.53
C ILE A 529 -1.10 4.49 7.47
N ASP A 530 -0.86 5.14 8.61
CA ASP A 530 -0.77 6.59 8.75
C ASP A 530 0.70 7.07 8.77
N ASN A 531 1.63 6.16 9.11
CA ASN A 531 3.06 6.40 9.29
C ASN A 531 3.96 5.53 8.38
N PRO A 532 3.78 5.52 7.05
CA PRO A 532 4.56 4.67 6.14
C PRO A 532 6.06 4.99 6.15
N ASN A 533 6.91 3.98 5.96
CA ASN A 533 8.36 4.15 5.79
C ASN A 533 8.67 4.37 4.29
N ILE A 534 8.93 5.61 3.89
CA ILE A 534 9.06 6.02 2.49
C ILE A 534 10.48 6.50 2.18
N ASP A 535 11.13 5.88 1.19
CA ASP A 535 12.40 6.36 0.63
C ASP A 535 12.23 7.76 0.01
N VAL A 536 12.99 8.73 0.52
CA VAL A 536 13.08 10.11 -0.01
C VAL A 536 14.41 10.35 -0.72
N TRP A 537 14.38 11.19 -1.76
CA TRP A 537 15.59 11.64 -2.45
C TRP A 537 16.06 12.96 -1.85
N GLY A 538 17.24 12.94 -1.21
CA GLY A 538 17.90 14.15 -0.73
C GLY A 538 18.33 15.08 -1.87
N GLY A 539 18.35 16.38 -1.59
CA GLY A 539 18.82 17.40 -2.52
C GLY A 539 18.10 18.75 -2.37
N PRO A 540 18.78 19.89 -2.65
CA PRO A 540 18.15 21.21 -2.63
C PRO A 540 17.07 21.34 -3.73
N ARG A 541 15.85 21.73 -3.33
CA ARG A 541 14.74 21.99 -4.26
C ARG A 541 15.04 23.20 -5.17
N CYS A 542 14.80 23.06 -6.47
CA CYS A 542 15.00 24.14 -7.45
C CYS A 542 13.90 25.21 -7.35
N THR A 543 14.21 26.37 -6.76
CA THR A 543 13.23 27.47 -6.54
C THR A 543 13.55 28.79 -7.25
N SER A 544 14.69 28.89 -7.94
CA SER A 544 15.02 30.00 -8.87
C SER A 544 16.14 29.58 -9.83
N ASN A 545 16.55 30.46 -10.76
CA ASN A 545 17.55 30.24 -11.83
C ASN A 545 18.99 29.88 -11.36
N ARG A 546 19.19 29.49 -10.10
CA ARG A 546 20.46 29.00 -9.53
C ARG A 546 20.59 27.47 -9.50
N GLY A 547 19.65 26.73 -10.10
CA GLY A 547 19.57 25.26 -10.07
C GLY A 547 19.45 24.57 -11.44
N SER A 548 19.81 25.23 -12.54
CA SER A 548 19.60 24.71 -13.90
C SER A 548 20.69 23.72 -14.33
N VAL A 549 20.32 22.47 -14.63
CA VAL A 549 21.16 21.54 -15.42
C VAL A 549 20.95 21.84 -16.91
N SER A 550 22.02 21.99 -17.69
CA SER A 550 21.98 22.53 -19.05
C SER A 550 22.64 21.64 -20.11
N GLY A 551 22.16 21.76 -21.35
CA GLY A 551 22.74 21.18 -22.58
C GLY A 551 21.93 21.63 -23.79
N SER A 552 22.56 22.16 -24.83
CA SER A 552 21.86 22.85 -25.93
C SER A 552 21.17 21.92 -26.94
N SER A 553 20.27 22.49 -27.75
CA SER A 553 19.46 21.83 -28.78
C SER A 553 19.98 22.02 -30.22
N SER A 554 19.99 20.95 -31.03
CA SER A 554 19.81 21.03 -32.50
C SER A 554 19.49 19.66 -33.11
N ASP A 555 18.63 19.69 -34.15
CA ASP A 555 18.36 18.65 -35.17
C ASP A 555 17.56 17.36 -34.85
N GLY A 556 16.60 17.10 -35.74
CA GLY A 556 15.96 15.82 -36.04
C GLY A 556 15.83 15.68 -37.57
N PRO A 557 15.12 14.68 -38.16
CA PRO A 557 14.13 13.79 -37.54
C PRO A 557 14.24 12.27 -37.92
N MET A 558 13.24 11.49 -37.49
CA MET A 558 12.90 10.08 -37.83
C MET A 558 13.48 8.96 -36.92
N GLY A 559 12.61 7.99 -36.58
CA GLY A 559 12.83 6.93 -35.57
C GLY A 559 13.24 5.56 -36.15
N PRO A 560 13.11 4.46 -35.36
CA PRO A 560 11.77 3.86 -35.20
C PRO A 560 11.45 3.26 -33.80
N PRO A 561 10.37 3.69 -33.11
CA PRO A 561 9.99 3.15 -31.80
C PRO A 561 9.09 1.91 -31.83
N LEU A 562 8.72 1.37 -33.01
CA LEU A 562 7.79 0.24 -33.14
C LEU A 562 8.44 -1.14 -32.92
N VAL A 563 9.71 -1.30 -33.32
CA VAL A 563 10.43 -2.57 -33.19
C VAL A 563 10.87 -2.82 -31.73
N ALA A 564 11.28 -1.78 -31.01
CA ALA A 564 11.71 -1.89 -29.62
C ALA A 564 10.58 -2.36 -28.68
N VAL A 565 9.36 -1.85 -28.85
CA VAL A 565 8.21 -2.21 -27.98
C VAL A 565 7.75 -3.66 -28.21
N LEU A 566 7.71 -4.11 -29.47
CA LEU A 566 7.41 -5.51 -29.81
C LEU A 566 8.51 -6.47 -29.31
N ILE A 567 9.79 -6.11 -29.47
CA ILE A 567 10.91 -6.94 -28.99
C ILE A 567 10.92 -7.02 -27.46
N ILE A 568 10.73 -5.92 -26.74
CA ILE A 568 10.70 -5.93 -25.26
C ILE A 568 9.51 -6.77 -24.75
N SER A 569 8.35 -6.68 -25.38
CA SER A 569 7.16 -7.46 -25.00
C SER A 569 7.33 -8.96 -25.26
N VAL A 570 7.91 -9.33 -26.42
CA VAL A 570 8.19 -10.73 -26.78
C VAL A 570 9.32 -11.30 -25.91
N LEU A 571 10.37 -10.54 -25.62
CA LEU A 571 11.46 -10.97 -24.72
C LEU A 571 11.01 -11.12 -23.26
N ALA A 572 10.15 -10.23 -22.76
CA ALA A 572 9.59 -10.36 -21.41
C ALA A 572 8.70 -11.60 -21.28
N THR A 573 7.85 -11.86 -22.28
CA THR A 573 6.98 -13.05 -22.32
C THR A 573 7.80 -14.33 -22.51
N ALA A 574 8.83 -14.32 -23.36
CA ALA A 574 9.73 -15.44 -23.56
C ALA A 574 10.60 -15.73 -22.33
N ALA A 575 11.07 -14.71 -21.61
CA ALA A 575 11.81 -14.87 -20.36
C ALA A 575 10.91 -15.48 -19.25
N ALA A 576 9.69 -14.98 -19.10
CA ALA A 576 8.72 -15.56 -18.16
C ALA A 576 8.39 -17.02 -18.53
N ALA A 577 8.13 -17.32 -19.80
CA ALA A 577 7.87 -18.68 -20.28
C ALA A 577 9.09 -19.60 -20.10
N ALA A 578 10.33 -19.10 -20.29
CA ALA A 578 11.55 -19.85 -20.05
C ALA A 578 11.78 -20.15 -18.56
N ILE A 579 11.56 -19.18 -17.67
CA ILE A 579 11.66 -19.35 -16.21
C ILE A 579 10.63 -20.39 -15.72
N VAL A 580 9.39 -20.31 -16.22
CA VAL A 580 8.32 -21.28 -15.93
C VAL A 580 8.64 -22.67 -16.50
N TYR A 581 9.17 -22.76 -17.72
CA TYR A 581 9.61 -24.03 -18.32
C TYR A 581 10.77 -24.68 -17.55
N ILE A 582 11.75 -23.89 -17.09
CA ILE A 582 12.89 -24.34 -16.29
C ILE A 582 12.43 -24.82 -14.90
N ARG A 583 11.60 -24.05 -14.18
CA ARG A 583 11.00 -24.49 -12.89
C ARG A 583 10.09 -25.72 -13.06
N GLY A 584 9.33 -25.79 -14.15
CA GLY A 584 8.43 -26.92 -14.45
C GLY A 584 9.18 -28.22 -14.75
N ARG A 585 10.29 -28.16 -15.52
CA ARG A 585 11.22 -29.29 -15.65
C ARG A 585 11.86 -29.65 -14.30
N GLY A 586 12.19 -28.63 -13.49
CA GLY A 586 12.65 -28.75 -12.11
C GLY A 586 11.85 -29.75 -11.28
N LYS A 587 10.54 -29.49 -11.13
CA LYS A 587 9.63 -30.37 -10.37
C LYS A 587 9.35 -31.71 -11.05
N ARG A 588 9.28 -31.79 -12.40
CA ARG A 588 9.09 -33.08 -13.09
C ARG A 588 10.29 -34.03 -12.93
N LEU A 589 11.52 -33.53 -12.82
CA LEU A 589 12.67 -34.37 -12.52
C LEU A 589 12.65 -34.86 -11.06
N GLN A 590 12.33 -34.00 -10.10
CA GLN A 590 12.17 -34.41 -8.70
C GLN A 590 11.06 -35.46 -8.50
N LEU A 591 9.93 -35.33 -9.20
CA LEU A 591 8.85 -36.31 -9.14
C LEU A 591 9.23 -37.66 -9.77
N ARG A 592 9.99 -37.69 -10.87
CA ARG A 592 10.54 -38.95 -11.41
C ARG A 592 11.56 -39.58 -10.47
N PHE A 593 12.46 -38.81 -9.86
CA PHE A 593 13.40 -39.33 -8.87
C PHE A 593 12.71 -39.83 -7.60
N ARG A 594 11.59 -39.22 -7.20
CA ARG A 594 10.79 -39.67 -6.05
C ARG A 594 10.06 -40.99 -6.37
N GLY A 595 9.42 -41.09 -7.54
CA GLY A 595 8.80 -42.34 -8.01
C GLY A 595 9.78 -43.51 -8.09
N SER A 596 10.98 -43.31 -8.66
CA SER A 596 11.99 -44.37 -8.71
C SER A 596 12.63 -44.70 -7.36
N MET A 597 12.58 -43.81 -6.36
CA MET A 597 12.94 -44.15 -4.98
C MET A 597 11.81 -44.91 -4.26
N GLU A 598 10.55 -44.62 -4.57
CA GLU A 598 9.39 -45.35 -4.05
C GLU A 598 9.32 -46.78 -4.66
N GLU A 599 9.66 -46.96 -5.94
CA GLU A 599 9.88 -48.29 -6.55
C GLU A 599 11.08 -49.05 -5.93
N MET A 600 12.19 -48.35 -5.64
CA MET A 600 13.33 -48.95 -4.92
C MET A 600 13.01 -49.30 -3.46
N ALA A 601 12.07 -48.60 -2.82
CA ALA A 601 11.58 -48.96 -1.50
C ALA A 601 10.65 -50.18 -1.55
N ALA A 602 9.77 -50.28 -2.56
CA ALA A 602 8.95 -51.46 -2.80
C ALA A 602 9.79 -52.73 -3.11
N SER A 603 10.94 -52.57 -3.77
CA SER A 603 11.89 -53.68 -4.02
C SER A 603 12.52 -54.29 -2.76
N LYS A 604 12.40 -53.67 -1.56
CA LYS A 604 13.02 -54.20 -0.33
C LYS A 604 12.18 -55.24 0.42
N SER A 605 10.94 -55.50 0.01
CA SER A 605 10.08 -56.53 0.63
C SER A 605 10.19 -57.93 0.00
N ALA A 606 10.88 -58.07 -1.15
CA ALA A 606 11.10 -59.35 -1.81
C ALA A 606 12.54 -59.85 -1.58
N GLY A 607 12.72 -60.78 -0.65
CA GLY A 607 14.04 -61.31 -0.29
C GLY A 607 14.60 -62.33 -1.29
N SER A 608 15.84 -62.13 -1.75
CA SER A 608 16.75 -63.20 -2.19
C SER A 608 18.21 -62.73 -2.25
N ARG A 609 19.15 -63.66 -2.11
CA ARG A 609 20.60 -63.44 -2.02
C ARG A 609 21.22 -63.02 -3.37
N THR A 610 21.82 -61.84 -3.46
CA THR A 610 22.96 -61.50 -4.35
C THR A 610 23.44 -60.06 -4.11
N ASP A 611 24.37 -59.86 -3.17
CA ASP A 611 24.59 -58.55 -2.53
C ASP A 611 25.99 -57.90 -2.76
N THR A 612 26.78 -58.40 -3.71
CA THR A 612 28.12 -57.83 -3.99
C THR A 612 28.13 -56.97 -5.26
N ILE A 613 27.59 -57.47 -6.39
CA ILE A 613 27.59 -56.75 -7.68
C ILE A 613 26.61 -55.57 -7.67
N ARG A 614 25.47 -55.69 -6.97
CA ARG A 614 24.48 -54.59 -6.82
C ARG A 614 25.06 -53.38 -6.08
N ARG A 615 25.98 -53.57 -5.12
CA ARG A 615 26.57 -52.48 -4.33
C ARG A 615 27.53 -51.61 -5.14
N ILE A 616 28.28 -52.20 -6.08
CA ILE A 616 29.17 -51.46 -7.00
C ILE A 616 28.33 -50.58 -7.95
N ALA A 617 27.29 -51.15 -8.55
CA ALA A 617 26.36 -50.40 -9.40
C ALA A 617 25.58 -49.29 -8.65
N LEU A 618 25.36 -49.44 -7.35
CA LEU A 618 24.76 -48.38 -6.52
C LEU A 618 25.71 -47.19 -6.29
N MET A 619 26.99 -47.45 -6.00
CA MET A 619 27.98 -46.37 -5.77
C MET A 619 28.23 -45.53 -7.03
N GLU A 620 28.25 -46.16 -8.21
CA GLU A 620 28.48 -45.47 -9.47
C GLU A 620 27.28 -44.59 -9.88
N ASN A 621 26.05 -45.07 -9.60
CA ASN A 621 24.83 -44.28 -9.77
C ASN A 621 24.68 -43.17 -8.70
N GLN A 622 25.18 -43.35 -7.47
CA GLN A 622 25.25 -42.26 -6.49
C GLN A 622 26.18 -41.13 -6.93
N LYS A 623 27.39 -41.45 -7.43
CA LYS A 623 28.29 -40.44 -8.03
C LYS A 623 27.66 -39.69 -9.20
N GLN A 624 26.97 -40.38 -10.11
CA GLN A 624 26.21 -39.75 -11.21
C GLN A 624 25.08 -38.85 -10.68
N ALA A 625 24.32 -39.31 -9.67
CA ALA A 625 23.23 -38.56 -9.07
C ALA A 625 23.71 -37.30 -8.31
N GLU A 626 24.87 -37.34 -7.65
CA GLU A 626 25.49 -36.17 -7.02
C GLU A 626 26.06 -35.19 -8.04
N LEU A 627 26.69 -35.68 -9.12
CA LEU A 627 27.16 -34.84 -10.22
C LEU A 627 25.98 -34.12 -10.91
N LEU A 628 24.84 -34.80 -11.06
CA LEU A 628 23.59 -34.24 -11.58
C LEU A 628 22.90 -33.30 -10.58
N ARG A 629 22.82 -33.62 -9.29
CA ARG A 629 22.30 -32.70 -8.24
C ARG A 629 23.12 -31.42 -8.15
N THR A 630 24.45 -31.51 -8.30
CA THR A 630 25.36 -30.37 -8.34
C THR A 630 25.14 -29.50 -9.59
N LYS A 631 24.89 -30.12 -10.76
CA LYS A 631 24.45 -29.39 -11.97
C LYS A 631 23.05 -28.80 -11.85
N TYR A 632 22.13 -29.44 -11.12
CA TYR A 632 20.74 -28.97 -10.97
C TYR A 632 20.62 -27.80 -10.00
N ARG A 633 21.34 -27.81 -8.86
CA ARG A 633 21.41 -26.67 -7.92
C ARG A 633 21.95 -25.40 -8.57
N ARG A 634 22.88 -25.52 -9.53
CA ARG A 634 23.36 -24.38 -10.34
C ARG A 634 22.33 -23.80 -11.31
N LEU A 635 21.23 -24.52 -11.61
CA LEU A 635 20.18 -24.07 -12.53
C LEU A 635 18.94 -23.48 -11.82
N THR A 636 18.72 -23.80 -10.54
CA THR A 636 17.55 -23.31 -9.78
C THR A 636 17.77 -21.99 -9.05
N HIS A 637 19.02 -21.58 -8.81
CA HIS A 637 19.35 -20.33 -8.10
C HIS A 637 19.08 -19.03 -8.89
N LEU A 638 18.55 -19.13 -10.11
CA LEU A 638 18.27 -18.00 -11.02
C LEU A 638 16.79 -17.55 -11.00
N SER A 639 16.00 -17.92 -9.98
CA SER A 639 14.52 -17.83 -10.10
C SER A 639 13.73 -17.14 -8.97
N ASP A 640 14.31 -16.88 -7.79
CA ASP A 640 13.53 -16.57 -6.58
C ASP A 640 13.28 -15.08 -6.26
N TYR A 641 13.64 -14.12 -7.12
CA TYR A 641 13.30 -12.69 -6.94
C TYR A 641 12.62 -12.06 -8.16
N PRO A 642 11.26 -11.94 -8.17
CA PRO A 642 10.49 -11.33 -9.25
C PRO A 642 10.30 -9.80 -9.12
N SER A 643 10.89 -9.14 -8.11
CA SER A 643 10.61 -7.74 -7.75
C SER A 643 11.25 -6.68 -8.67
N TYR A 644 12.20 -7.06 -9.54
CA TYR A 644 13.08 -6.12 -10.25
C TYR A 644 12.63 -5.65 -11.64
N ILE A 645 11.43 -6.04 -12.12
CA ILE A 645 10.99 -5.73 -13.50
C ILE A 645 10.03 -4.54 -13.57
N LEU A 646 9.16 -4.34 -12.57
CA LEU A 646 8.04 -3.40 -12.68
C LEU A 646 8.42 -1.90 -12.56
N PRO A 647 9.36 -1.47 -11.69
CA PRO A 647 9.73 -0.05 -11.57
C PRO A 647 10.38 0.53 -12.84
N ARG A 648 11.06 -0.31 -13.65
CA ARG A 648 11.74 0.14 -14.88
C ARG A 648 10.82 0.31 -16.09
N LEU A 649 9.62 -0.27 -16.11
CA LEU A 649 8.66 -0.03 -17.22
C LEU A 649 7.96 1.34 -17.09
N ILE A 650 7.68 1.78 -15.85
CA ILE A 650 6.95 3.02 -15.59
C ILE A 650 7.81 4.27 -15.90
N PHE A 651 9.13 4.18 -15.70
CA PHE A 651 10.07 5.26 -16.03
C PHE A 651 10.22 5.53 -17.54
N LEU A 652 9.73 4.63 -18.42
CA LEU A 652 9.82 4.80 -19.87
C LEU A 652 8.71 5.70 -20.46
N VAL A 653 7.60 5.89 -19.74
CA VAL A 653 6.40 6.56 -20.27
C VAL A 653 6.46 8.09 -20.11
N TYR A 654 7.20 8.62 -19.14
CA TYR A 654 7.23 10.06 -18.86
C TYR A 654 8.23 10.87 -19.74
N LYS A 655 8.99 10.22 -20.63
CA LYS A 655 10.09 10.87 -21.38
C LYS A 655 9.77 11.28 -22.84
N LEU A 656 8.49 11.26 -23.25
CA LEU A 656 8.09 11.43 -24.67
C LEU A 656 7.32 12.73 -25.00
N LYS A 657 7.40 13.78 -24.18
CA LYS A 657 6.75 15.07 -24.53
C LYS A 657 7.45 16.34 -24.01
N ASN A 658 8.70 16.56 -24.41
CA ASN A 658 9.21 17.88 -24.82
C ASN A 658 10.62 17.75 -25.45
N PRO A 659 10.93 18.46 -26.55
CA PRO A 659 12.23 18.40 -27.19
C PRO A 659 13.20 19.46 -26.62
N GLY A 660 14.41 19.02 -26.28
CA GLY A 660 15.50 19.89 -25.85
C GLY A 660 16.31 19.28 -24.71
N ILE A 661 17.64 19.35 -24.83
CA ILE A 661 18.65 18.97 -23.84
C ILE A 661 18.97 17.46 -23.74
N ASP A 662 20.13 17.08 -24.30
CA ASP A 662 20.70 15.73 -24.25
C ASP A 662 22.20 15.78 -23.89
N CYS A 663 22.66 14.77 -23.15
CA CYS A 663 24.04 14.29 -23.04
C CYS A 663 24.13 13.25 -21.90
N THR A 664 24.14 11.94 -22.20
CA THR A 664 24.64 10.94 -21.24
C THR A 664 25.23 9.73 -21.94
N VAL A 665 26.53 9.45 -21.70
CA VAL A 665 27.21 8.22 -22.13
C VAL A 665 27.28 7.24 -20.97
N VAL A 666 26.98 5.98 -21.27
CA VAL A 666 27.07 4.83 -20.36
C VAL A 666 28.52 4.32 -20.26
N ARG A 667 28.95 3.86 -19.08
CA ARG A 667 29.85 2.68 -18.99
C ARG A 667 29.62 1.84 -17.73
N LEU A 668 29.69 0.52 -17.92
CA LEU A 668 29.64 -0.51 -16.87
C LEU A 668 31.06 -0.98 -16.49
N GLY A 669 31.20 -1.51 -15.28
CA GLY A 669 32.21 -2.49 -14.85
C GLY A 669 31.74 -3.20 -13.57
N SER A 670 31.36 -4.48 -13.61
CA SER A 670 32.20 -5.64 -13.20
C SER A 670 32.71 -5.53 -11.75
N LEU A 671 32.19 -6.24 -10.74
CA LEU A 671 31.62 -7.59 -10.67
C LEU A 671 32.65 -8.71 -10.98
N PHE A 672 33.53 -8.98 -10.02
CA PHE A 672 34.17 -10.29 -9.78
C PHE A 672 34.75 -10.35 -8.36
N ASN A 673 34.21 -11.22 -7.49
CA ASN A 673 35.00 -12.23 -6.74
C ASN A 673 34.11 -13.13 -5.85
N LEU A 674 34.53 -14.39 -5.78
CA LEU A 674 34.12 -15.48 -4.89
C LEU A 674 35.33 -15.81 -3.98
N PRO A 675 35.29 -16.78 -3.05
CA PRO A 675 34.31 -17.08 -2.00
C PRO A 675 34.98 -17.42 -0.63
N GLY A 676 34.21 -17.68 0.43
CA GLY A 676 34.66 -18.38 1.64
C GLY A 676 33.52 -18.53 2.65
N THR A 677 32.85 -19.69 2.83
CA THR A 677 33.23 -20.95 3.51
C THR A 677 32.80 -21.05 4.99
N MET A 678 31.81 -21.92 5.23
CA MET A 678 31.68 -22.83 6.40
C MET A 678 31.32 -22.22 7.77
N ASN A 679 30.54 -22.87 8.67
CA ASN A 679 29.98 -24.23 8.69
C ASN A 679 28.82 -24.36 9.71
N ASN A 680 27.95 -25.39 9.55
CA ASN A 680 27.35 -26.28 10.56
C ASN A 680 27.03 -25.72 11.99
N ASN A 681 25.83 -25.80 12.57
CA ASN A 681 24.96 -26.98 12.87
C ASN A 681 23.73 -26.48 13.69
N ALA A 682 22.66 -27.23 14.06
CA ALA A 682 22.06 -28.50 13.62
C ALA A 682 20.66 -28.75 14.26
N GLN A 683 19.97 -29.79 13.77
CA GLN A 683 18.93 -30.60 14.45
C GLN A 683 17.49 -30.06 14.64
N ASN A 684 16.59 -31.03 14.89
CA ASN A 684 15.15 -31.12 14.60
C ASN A 684 14.55 -32.01 15.74
N PRO A 685 13.25 -32.38 15.84
CA PRO A 685 11.96 -31.77 15.41
C PRO A 685 10.93 -31.62 16.58
N LYS A 686 9.78 -30.96 16.33
CA LYS A 686 8.37 -31.48 16.52
C LYS A 686 7.33 -30.35 16.67
N GLY A 687 6.08 -30.63 16.28
CA GLY A 687 4.89 -29.96 16.83
C GLY A 687 3.94 -29.31 15.81
N ARG A 688 2.72 -29.85 15.69
CA ARG A 688 1.52 -29.13 15.18
C ARG A 688 1.04 -28.17 16.28
N HIS A 689 0.43 -27.03 15.91
CA HIS A 689 -1.01 -26.81 16.12
C HIS A 689 -1.50 -25.50 15.46
N ASP A 690 -2.80 -25.47 15.13
CA ASP A 690 -3.51 -24.33 14.53
C ASP A 690 -3.73 -23.18 15.52
N LEU A 691 -4.03 -21.99 14.95
CA LEU A 691 -4.41 -20.78 15.66
C LEU A 691 -5.94 -20.67 15.73
N GLU A 692 -6.51 -20.64 16.94
CA GLU A 692 -7.85 -20.09 17.18
C GLU A 692 -7.84 -19.05 18.31
N GLU A 693 -8.87 -18.20 18.25
CA GLU A 693 -9.36 -17.22 19.24
C GLU A 693 -8.59 -15.91 19.55
N ARG A 694 -9.34 -14.80 19.35
CA ARG A 694 -9.12 -13.43 19.82
C ARG A 694 -10.49 -12.72 19.98
N VAL A 695 -11.24 -13.00 21.04
CA VAL A 695 -12.27 -12.09 21.60
C VAL A 695 -12.29 -12.37 23.12
N THR A 696 -12.12 -11.40 24.02
CA THR A 696 -13.18 -10.48 24.46
C THR A 696 -12.63 -9.44 25.45
N HIS A 697 -13.26 -8.25 25.48
CA HIS A 697 -13.91 -7.63 26.65
C HIS A 697 -13.76 -6.10 26.79
N LEU A 698 -14.92 -5.44 26.84
CA LEU A 698 -15.31 -4.24 27.61
C LEU A 698 -16.85 -4.41 27.78
N GLN A 699 -17.53 -4.12 28.90
CA GLN A 699 -17.22 -3.24 30.04
C GLN A 699 -17.52 -3.89 31.42
N SER A 700 -17.27 -3.08 32.44
CA SER A 700 -17.31 -3.29 33.89
C SER A 700 -18.68 -3.53 34.56
N VAL A 701 -18.64 -4.38 35.61
CA VAL A 701 -19.29 -4.20 36.94
C VAL A 701 -20.82 -4.04 37.00
N THR A 702 -21.50 -5.07 37.54
CA THR A 702 -22.37 -4.96 38.73
C THR A 702 -22.60 -6.34 39.36
N ASN A 703 -22.84 -6.38 40.68
CA ASN A 703 -23.08 -7.61 41.45
C ASN A 703 -24.46 -8.24 41.16
N TYR A 704 -24.54 -9.54 40.89
CA TYR A 704 -25.69 -10.36 41.33
C TYR A 704 -25.35 -11.87 41.38
N LYS A 705 -25.99 -12.61 42.30
CA LYS A 705 -25.89 -14.08 42.42
C LYS A 705 -27.05 -14.76 41.68
N GLY A 706 -26.81 -15.90 41.03
CA GLY A 706 -27.90 -16.79 40.58
C GLY A 706 -27.43 -17.91 39.65
N ASP A 707 -27.87 -19.15 39.94
CA ASP A 707 -27.74 -20.31 39.06
C ASP A 707 -28.55 -20.13 37.76
N PHE A 708 -28.07 -20.64 36.62
CA PHE A 708 -28.57 -21.89 36.02
C PHE A 708 -27.80 -22.32 34.75
N LYS A 709 -27.99 -23.58 34.36
CA LYS A 709 -27.42 -24.24 33.17
C LYS A 709 -28.09 -23.76 31.87
N ASP A 710 -27.36 -23.81 30.75
CA ASP A 710 -27.59 -24.85 29.71
C ASP A 710 -26.58 -24.77 28.56
N ALA A 711 -26.23 -25.93 28.01
CA ALA A 711 -25.30 -26.05 26.87
C ALA A 711 -25.98 -25.72 25.53
N LYS A 712 -25.24 -25.14 24.58
CA LYS A 712 -25.68 -24.94 23.20
C LYS A 712 -24.86 -25.76 22.20
N SER A 713 -25.49 -26.03 21.05
CA SER A 713 -25.08 -26.99 20.03
C SER A 713 -24.27 -26.34 18.88
N PRO A 714 -23.57 -27.12 18.03
CA PRO A 714 -22.40 -26.65 17.30
C PRO A 714 -22.71 -26.01 15.94
N LEU A 715 -23.38 -24.84 15.94
CA LEU A 715 -23.82 -24.19 14.69
C LEU A 715 -23.78 -22.64 14.66
N GLU A 716 -23.21 -21.99 15.68
CA GLU A 716 -22.87 -20.57 15.63
C GLU A 716 -21.34 -20.43 15.74
N LEU A 717 -20.67 -20.14 14.62
CA LEU A 717 -19.26 -19.73 14.61
C LEU A 717 -19.17 -18.38 15.30
N GLU A 718 -18.37 -18.30 16.37
CA GLU A 718 -18.06 -17.04 17.04
C GLU A 718 -17.48 -16.03 16.02
N ASP A 719 -17.78 -14.74 16.16
CA ASP A 719 -17.60 -13.67 15.16
C ASP A 719 -18.49 -13.69 13.89
N GLY A 720 -19.40 -14.66 13.76
CA GLY A 720 -20.48 -14.63 12.76
C GLY A 720 -20.01 -14.85 11.31
N ALA A 721 -18.89 -15.55 11.11
CA ALA A 721 -18.50 -16.12 9.82
C ALA A 721 -19.57 -17.12 9.30
N LEU A 722 -19.67 -17.32 7.98
CA LEU A 722 -20.62 -18.29 7.40
C LEU A 722 -20.01 -19.68 7.19
N VAL A 723 -18.69 -19.74 6.98
CA VAL A 723 -17.92 -20.98 6.74
C VAL A 723 -16.55 -20.86 7.42
N ALA A 724 -16.03 -21.97 7.97
CA ALA A 724 -14.72 -22.01 8.60
C ALA A 724 -13.55 -21.81 7.61
N GLY A 725 -12.36 -21.48 8.14
CA GLY A 725 -11.11 -21.43 7.38
C GLY A 725 -10.49 -20.05 7.18
N GLY A 726 -10.91 -19.03 7.96
CA GLY A 726 -10.26 -17.72 8.07
C GLY A 726 -10.39 -16.78 6.87
N ALA A 727 -10.28 -15.48 7.13
CA ALA A 727 -10.26 -14.46 6.07
C ALA A 727 -8.98 -14.58 5.23
N LEU A 728 -9.12 -14.64 3.90
CA LEU A 728 -7.99 -14.76 2.97
C LEU A 728 -7.05 -13.55 3.07
N ASP A 729 -5.75 -13.78 3.25
CA ASP A 729 -4.75 -12.72 3.07
C ASP A 729 -4.68 -12.28 1.60
N LEU A 730 -4.81 -10.98 1.35
CA LEU A 730 -4.86 -10.40 0.00
C LEU A 730 -3.48 -10.38 -0.68
N LEU A 731 -2.38 -10.52 0.08
CA LEU A 731 -1.02 -10.63 -0.47
C LEU A 731 -0.59 -12.10 -0.68
N SER A 732 -1.41 -13.06 -0.26
CA SER A 732 -1.14 -14.49 -0.44
C SER A 732 -1.03 -14.89 -1.91
N LYS A 733 -0.34 -16.01 -2.15
CA LYS A 733 -0.25 -16.62 -3.49
C LYS A 733 -1.63 -16.95 -4.08
N GLU A 734 -2.58 -17.36 -3.24
CA GLU A 734 -3.95 -17.69 -3.64
C GLU A 734 -4.72 -16.43 -4.07
N ALA A 735 -4.62 -15.34 -3.28
CA ALA A 735 -5.18 -14.04 -3.64
C ALA A 735 -4.54 -13.49 -4.92
N PHE A 736 -3.21 -13.58 -5.08
CA PHE A 736 -2.54 -13.20 -6.34
C PHE A 736 -3.04 -14.01 -7.54
N ALA A 737 -3.25 -15.33 -7.38
CA ALA A 737 -3.80 -16.17 -8.44
C ALA A 737 -5.20 -15.68 -8.87
N LEU A 738 -6.06 -15.38 -7.89
CA LEU A 738 -7.41 -14.84 -8.10
C LEU A 738 -7.39 -13.44 -8.72
N PHE A 739 -6.58 -12.52 -8.19
CA PHE A 739 -6.41 -11.16 -8.71
C PHE A 739 -5.87 -11.16 -10.15
N SER A 740 -5.01 -12.11 -10.53
CA SER A 740 -4.56 -12.24 -11.92
C SER A 740 -5.72 -12.50 -12.89
N GLN A 741 -6.73 -13.30 -12.49
CA GLN A 741 -7.94 -13.53 -13.28
C GLN A 741 -8.74 -12.24 -13.43
N TYR A 742 -9.01 -11.54 -12.31
CA TYR A 742 -9.75 -10.27 -12.33
C TYR A 742 -9.01 -9.14 -13.07
N ALA A 743 -7.68 -9.16 -13.10
CA ALA A 743 -6.85 -8.26 -13.89
C ALA A 743 -7.06 -8.46 -15.41
N ALA A 744 -6.98 -9.71 -15.89
CA ALA A 744 -7.23 -10.01 -17.30
C ALA A 744 -8.69 -9.77 -17.71
N ILE A 745 -9.65 -10.11 -16.82
CA ILE A 745 -11.06 -9.75 -17.00
C ILE A 745 -11.18 -8.23 -17.12
N GLY A 746 -10.51 -7.45 -16.27
CA GLY A 746 -10.53 -5.99 -16.30
C GLY A 746 -10.09 -5.40 -17.64
N VAL A 747 -8.96 -5.88 -18.19
CA VAL A 747 -8.47 -5.43 -19.50
C VAL A 747 -9.49 -5.75 -20.61
N ILE A 748 -9.98 -6.98 -20.71
CA ILE A 748 -10.86 -7.38 -21.81
C ILE A 748 -12.27 -6.79 -21.67
N TYR A 749 -12.78 -6.71 -20.44
CA TYR A 749 -14.04 -6.04 -20.09
C TYR A 749 -13.98 -4.53 -20.33
N GLY A 750 -12.81 -3.90 -20.16
CA GLY A 750 -12.59 -2.50 -20.52
C GLY A 750 -12.46 -2.29 -22.03
N LEU A 751 -11.72 -3.15 -22.73
CA LEU A 751 -11.34 -2.89 -24.13
C LEU A 751 -12.47 -3.15 -25.10
N ILE A 752 -13.11 -4.32 -25.05
CA ILE A 752 -14.07 -4.71 -26.08
C ILE A 752 -15.27 -3.74 -26.12
N PRO A 753 -15.91 -3.34 -25.01
CA PRO A 753 -16.97 -2.32 -25.04
C PRO A 753 -16.47 -0.93 -25.50
N ALA A 754 -15.24 -0.53 -25.13
CA ALA A 754 -14.69 0.76 -25.52
C ALA A 754 -14.47 0.91 -27.04
N LEU A 755 -14.39 -0.20 -27.79
CA LEU A 755 -14.34 -0.17 -29.26
C LEU A 755 -15.65 0.32 -29.91
N ASN A 756 -16.77 0.36 -29.16
CA ASN A 756 -18.06 0.81 -29.69
C ASN A 756 -17.97 2.20 -30.34
N PHE A 757 -17.37 3.16 -29.64
CA PHE A 757 -17.27 4.53 -30.14
C PHE A 757 -16.38 4.66 -31.40
N PRO A 758 -15.06 4.40 -31.36
CA PRO A 758 -14.18 4.62 -32.51
C PRO A 758 -14.47 3.67 -33.68
N ILE A 759 -14.72 2.38 -33.44
CA ILE A 759 -14.90 1.40 -34.51
C ILE A 759 -16.36 1.38 -35.00
N PHE A 760 -17.32 1.11 -34.11
CA PHE A 760 -18.68 0.82 -34.54
C PHE A 760 -19.51 2.09 -34.83
N ASN A 761 -19.47 3.12 -33.98
CA ASN A 761 -20.20 4.37 -34.19
C ASN A 761 -19.55 5.27 -35.25
N VAL A 762 -18.21 5.35 -35.28
CA VAL A 762 -17.47 6.34 -36.08
C VAL A 762 -16.83 5.79 -37.37
N TYR A 763 -16.14 4.65 -37.32
CA TYR A 763 -15.42 4.08 -38.47
C TYR A 763 -16.37 3.33 -39.42
N LEU A 764 -17.21 2.44 -38.88
CA LEU A 764 -18.22 1.69 -39.63
C LEU A 764 -19.54 2.45 -39.81
N ARG A 765 -19.79 3.50 -38.99
CA ARG A 765 -21.05 4.29 -38.96
C ARG A 765 -22.30 3.42 -38.76
N LEU A 766 -22.28 2.56 -37.75
CA LEU A 766 -23.48 1.89 -37.28
C LEU A 766 -24.48 2.88 -36.66
N GLU A 767 -25.77 2.63 -36.86
CA GLU A 767 -26.84 3.45 -36.29
C GLU A 767 -26.96 3.30 -34.76
N GLY A 768 -27.63 4.25 -34.10
CA GLY A 768 -27.79 4.27 -32.65
C GLY A 768 -28.30 2.93 -32.07
N TYR A 769 -29.36 2.37 -32.66
CA TYR A 769 -29.91 1.06 -32.26
C TYR A 769 -28.93 -0.11 -32.49
N GLN A 770 -28.07 -0.04 -33.50
CA GLN A 770 -27.08 -1.07 -33.80
C GLN A 770 -25.90 -1.01 -32.81
N THR A 771 -25.41 0.20 -32.50
CA THR A 771 -24.38 0.40 -31.46
C THR A 771 -24.88 0.03 -30.06
N ALA A 772 -26.17 0.20 -29.78
CA ALA A 772 -26.82 -0.32 -28.57
C ALA A 772 -26.85 -1.86 -28.54
N SER A 773 -27.19 -2.50 -29.67
CA SER A 773 -27.14 -3.96 -29.80
C SER A 773 -25.72 -4.52 -29.73
N TYR A 774 -24.69 -3.79 -30.19
CA TYR A 774 -23.29 -4.16 -29.95
C TYR A 774 -22.97 -4.23 -28.46
N SER A 775 -23.21 -3.15 -27.70
CA SER A 775 -23.02 -3.14 -26.25
C SER A 775 -23.76 -4.28 -25.56
N THR A 776 -24.99 -4.57 -26.02
CA THR A 776 -25.81 -5.68 -25.51
C THR A 776 -25.17 -7.05 -25.78
N LEU A 777 -24.72 -7.32 -27.01
CA LEU A 777 -24.13 -8.60 -27.41
C LEU A 777 -22.75 -8.83 -26.76
N VAL A 778 -21.93 -7.78 -26.61
CA VAL A 778 -20.65 -7.86 -25.89
C VAL A 778 -20.84 -8.11 -24.40
N MET A 779 -21.95 -7.64 -23.81
CA MET A 779 -22.29 -7.91 -22.42
C MET A 779 -23.07 -9.22 -22.22
N LEU A 780 -23.56 -9.85 -23.29
CA LEU A 780 -24.48 -10.98 -23.21
C LEU A 780 -23.91 -12.21 -22.48
N GLY A 781 -22.59 -12.43 -22.53
CA GLY A 781 -21.93 -13.51 -21.78
C GLY A 781 -22.26 -13.48 -20.28
N TRP A 782 -22.42 -12.28 -19.70
CA TRP A 782 -22.82 -12.07 -18.30
C TRP A 782 -24.25 -12.53 -17.97
N SER A 783 -25.07 -12.82 -19.00
CA SER A 783 -26.41 -13.41 -18.89
C SER A 783 -26.41 -14.95 -18.94
N PHE A 784 -25.23 -15.59 -19.01
CA PHE A 784 -25.09 -17.05 -18.93
C PHE A 784 -24.40 -17.54 -17.64
N LYS A 785 -24.15 -16.64 -16.67
CA LYS A 785 -23.32 -16.95 -15.51
C LYS A 785 -23.85 -18.05 -14.62
N ALA A 786 -25.17 -18.17 -14.46
CA ALA A 786 -25.82 -19.28 -13.76
C ALA A 786 -25.43 -20.65 -14.33
N PHE A 787 -25.44 -20.80 -15.66
CA PHE A 787 -25.08 -22.07 -16.32
C PHE A 787 -23.59 -22.37 -16.20
N MET A 788 -22.72 -21.37 -16.38
CA MET A 788 -21.27 -21.54 -16.23
C MET A 788 -20.89 -21.85 -14.77
N GLY A 789 -21.60 -21.24 -13.82
CA GLY A 789 -21.49 -21.52 -12.38
C GLY A 789 -21.91 -22.96 -12.04
N MET A 790 -23.09 -23.40 -12.50
CA MET A 790 -23.54 -24.79 -12.39
C MET A 790 -22.52 -25.77 -12.98
N MET A 791 -21.96 -25.47 -14.16
CA MET A 791 -20.99 -26.37 -14.78
C MET A 791 -19.70 -26.49 -13.96
N SER A 792 -19.20 -25.38 -13.42
CA SER A 792 -18.07 -25.37 -12.49
C SER A 792 -18.38 -26.05 -11.15
N ASP A 793 -19.63 -25.95 -10.65
CA ASP A 793 -20.03 -26.59 -9.40
C ASP A 793 -20.19 -28.12 -9.55
N CYS A 794 -20.78 -28.61 -10.64
CA CYS A 794 -21.14 -30.01 -10.84
C CYS A 794 -20.04 -30.87 -11.48
N PHE A 795 -19.28 -30.33 -12.43
CA PHE A 795 -18.43 -31.12 -13.34
C PHE A 795 -16.93 -30.83 -13.13
N PRO A 796 -16.28 -31.49 -12.15
CA PRO A 796 -14.83 -31.42 -11.99
C PRO A 796 -14.11 -32.18 -13.10
N ILE A 797 -13.48 -31.45 -14.02
CA ILE A 797 -12.69 -32.05 -15.10
C ILE A 797 -11.28 -32.34 -14.55
N PHE A 798 -10.80 -33.57 -14.70
CA PHE A 798 -9.57 -34.10 -14.07
C PHE A 798 -9.53 -34.01 -12.52
N GLY A 799 -10.71 -33.87 -11.89
CA GLY A 799 -10.89 -33.68 -10.45
C GLY A 799 -10.88 -32.23 -9.97
N TYR A 800 -10.79 -31.24 -10.87
CA TYR A 800 -10.77 -29.80 -10.54
C TYR A 800 -12.09 -29.12 -10.94
N ARG A 801 -12.78 -28.47 -9.99
CA ARG A 801 -14.05 -27.74 -10.18
C ARG A 801 -13.85 -26.34 -10.76
N ARG A 802 -12.76 -25.65 -10.43
CA ARG A 802 -12.50 -24.24 -10.82
C ARG A 802 -11.43 -24.13 -11.92
N LYS A 803 -10.26 -24.72 -11.70
CA LYS A 803 -9.04 -24.62 -12.54
C LYS A 803 -9.29 -25.04 -13.99
N SER A 804 -10.08 -26.09 -14.22
CA SER A 804 -10.39 -26.57 -15.57
C SER A 804 -11.31 -25.62 -16.34
N TRP A 805 -12.29 -25.01 -15.66
CA TRP A 805 -13.24 -24.07 -16.27
C TRP A 805 -12.62 -22.68 -16.51
N LEU A 806 -11.67 -22.25 -15.67
CA LEU A 806 -10.79 -21.12 -15.95
C LEU A 806 -10.05 -21.31 -17.30
N LEU A 807 -9.43 -22.47 -17.52
CA LEU A 807 -8.70 -22.74 -18.76
C LEU A 807 -9.63 -22.79 -19.98
N ILE A 808 -10.79 -23.45 -19.90
CA ILE A 808 -11.75 -23.51 -21.00
C ILE A 808 -12.22 -22.11 -21.41
N GLY A 809 -12.58 -21.27 -20.43
CA GLY A 809 -13.01 -19.89 -20.69
C GLY A 809 -11.96 -19.08 -21.43
N TRP A 810 -10.72 -19.07 -20.93
CA TRP A 810 -9.63 -18.33 -21.57
C TRP A 810 -9.23 -18.88 -22.94
N MET A 811 -9.32 -20.19 -23.17
CA MET A 811 -9.07 -20.77 -24.50
C MET A 811 -10.11 -20.30 -25.53
N VAL A 812 -11.40 -20.29 -25.19
CA VAL A 812 -12.46 -19.75 -26.06
C VAL A 812 -12.20 -18.28 -26.37
N THR A 813 -11.86 -17.48 -25.36
CA THR A 813 -11.50 -16.07 -25.53
C THR A 813 -10.34 -15.87 -26.49
N MET A 814 -9.23 -16.62 -26.32
CA MET A 814 -8.06 -16.50 -27.21
C MET A 814 -8.36 -16.88 -28.66
N ILE A 815 -9.15 -17.94 -28.89
CA ILE A 815 -9.52 -18.35 -30.25
C ILE A 815 -10.29 -17.23 -30.96
N CYS A 816 -11.32 -16.67 -30.32
CA CYS A 816 -12.12 -15.60 -30.91
C CYS A 816 -11.32 -14.30 -31.13
N LEU A 817 -10.47 -13.91 -30.16
CA LEU A 817 -9.56 -12.77 -30.32
C LEU A 817 -8.56 -12.98 -31.46
N THR A 818 -8.02 -14.19 -31.61
CA THR A 818 -7.08 -14.53 -32.70
C THR A 818 -7.75 -14.38 -34.06
N ILE A 819 -8.97 -14.90 -34.23
CA ILE A 819 -9.73 -14.75 -35.48
C ILE A 819 -9.98 -13.27 -35.80
N MET A 820 -10.41 -12.46 -34.83
CA MET A 820 -10.61 -11.02 -35.03
C MET A 820 -9.31 -10.27 -35.34
N THR A 821 -8.18 -10.66 -34.74
CA THR A 821 -6.86 -10.03 -34.99
C THR A 821 -6.43 -10.19 -36.45
N PHE A 822 -6.69 -11.35 -37.05
CA PHE A 822 -6.31 -11.67 -38.43
C PHE A 822 -7.45 -11.49 -39.46
N SER A 823 -8.61 -10.98 -39.04
CA SER A 823 -9.72 -10.60 -39.93
C SER A 823 -9.63 -9.12 -40.32
N SER A 824 -10.07 -8.76 -41.53
CA SER A 824 -10.13 -7.36 -41.98
C SER A 824 -11.53 -6.76 -41.75
N LEU A 825 -11.57 -5.49 -41.35
CA LEU A 825 -12.80 -4.69 -41.24
C LEU A 825 -13.15 -3.90 -42.52
N GLY A 826 -12.23 -3.85 -43.49
CA GLY A 826 -12.37 -3.05 -44.71
C GLY A 826 -12.15 -1.54 -44.49
N GLU A 827 -12.39 -0.75 -45.54
CA GLU A 827 -12.27 0.73 -45.51
C GLU A 827 -13.41 1.39 -44.70
N PRO A 828 -13.14 2.53 -44.02
CA PRO A 828 -14.13 3.25 -43.22
C PRO A 828 -15.29 3.81 -44.06
N TYR A 829 -16.45 4.03 -43.44
CA TYR A 829 -17.63 4.58 -44.11
C TYR A 829 -17.37 5.94 -44.78
N CYS A 830 -16.56 6.81 -44.16
CA CYS A 830 -16.07 8.03 -44.80
C CYS A 830 -14.59 8.17 -44.51
N ASN A 831 -13.76 8.22 -45.55
CA ASN A 831 -12.31 8.31 -45.41
C ASN A 831 -11.92 9.77 -45.11
N ARG A 832 -11.90 10.10 -43.82
CA ARG A 832 -11.63 11.45 -43.28
C ARG A 832 -10.22 11.93 -43.59
N GLU A 833 -9.25 11.02 -43.76
CA GLU A 833 -7.89 11.37 -44.20
C GLU A 833 -7.83 11.85 -45.65
N LYS A 834 -8.53 11.16 -46.57
CA LYS A 834 -8.70 11.62 -47.97
C LYS A 834 -9.48 12.95 -48.01
N ALA A 835 -10.53 13.08 -47.21
CA ALA A 835 -11.30 14.33 -47.10
C ALA A 835 -10.43 15.51 -46.63
N ALA A 836 -9.63 15.33 -45.58
CA ALA A 836 -8.71 16.34 -45.06
C ALA A 836 -7.66 16.75 -46.10
N LYS A 837 -7.06 15.80 -46.83
CA LYS A 837 -6.12 16.07 -47.93
C LYS A 837 -6.75 16.90 -49.05
N ARG A 838 -8.04 16.70 -49.34
CA ARG A 838 -8.83 17.49 -50.31
C ARG A 838 -9.43 18.78 -49.73
N LYS A 839 -9.23 19.06 -48.43
CA LYS A 839 -9.90 20.13 -47.67
C LYS A 839 -11.44 20.08 -47.74
N SER A 840 -12.03 18.91 -48.01
CA SER A 840 -13.48 18.72 -48.04
C SER A 840 -14.05 18.49 -46.64
N ARG A 841 -15.24 19.04 -46.39
CA ARG A 841 -16.06 18.80 -45.19
C ARG A 841 -17.17 17.76 -45.42
N ALA A 842 -17.07 16.94 -46.47
CA ALA A 842 -18.11 15.97 -46.81
C ALA A 842 -18.48 15.02 -45.65
N CYS A 843 -17.49 14.48 -44.92
CA CYS A 843 -17.75 13.57 -43.79
C CYS A 843 -18.50 14.20 -42.58
N THR A 844 -18.73 15.51 -42.56
CA THR A 844 -19.55 16.17 -41.51
C THR A 844 -21.01 16.38 -41.91
N LYS A 845 -21.40 16.02 -43.13
CA LYS A 845 -22.76 16.16 -43.67
C LYS A 845 -23.39 14.79 -43.96
N PRO A 846 -24.72 14.69 -44.07
CA PRO A 846 -25.37 13.51 -44.65
C PRO A 846 -24.88 13.25 -46.08
N TYR A 847 -24.79 11.98 -46.48
CA TYR A 847 -24.35 11.57 -47.82
C TYR A 847 -25.19 12.22 -48.94
N SER A 848 -26.51 12.36 -48.74
CA SER A 848 -27.42 13.04 -49.67
C SER A 848 -27.05 14.49 -49.97
N ASN A 849 -26.26 15.13 -49.09
CA ASN A 849 -25.88 16.53 -49.16
C ASN A 849 -24.38 16.69 -49.48
N ALA A 850 -23.69 15.60 -49.85
CA ALA A 850 -22.31 15.60 -50.32
C ALA A 850 -22.24 15.92 -51.82
N SER A 851 -21.19 16.63 -52.23
CA SER A 851 -20.95 16.92 -53.65
C SER A 851 -20.61 15.63 -54.41
N LEU A 852 -21.04 15.52 -55.68
CA LEU A 852 -20.63 14.45 -56.60
C LEU A 852 -19.11 14.20 -56.64
N LYS A 853 -18.29 15.25 -56.44
CA LYS A 853 -16.82 15.15 -56.40
C LYS A 853 -16.25 14.52 -55.11
N ASP A 854 -17.08 14.34 -54.10
CA ASP A 854 -16.72 13.79 -52.79
C ASP A 854 -17.37 12.41 -52.54
N HIS A 855 -18.15 11.87 -53.49
CA HIS A 855 -18.82 10.57 -53.33
C HIS A 855 -17.83 9.40 -53.18
N ASP A 856 -16.64 9.49 -53.80
CA ASP A 856 -15.56 8.49 -53.67
C ASP A 856 -14.86 8.49 -52.30
N LEU A 857 -15.19 9.43 -51.42
CA LEU A 857 -14.78 9.43 -50.03
C LEU A 857 -15.63 8.49 -49.16
N PHE A 858 -16.79 8.04 -49.66
CA PHE A 858 -17.76 7.26 -48.89
C PHE A 858 -17.78 5.78 -49.31
N ASN A 859 -17.78 4.89 -48.31
CA ASN A 859 -17.98 3.45 -48.46
C ASN A 859 -19.31 3.04 -47.80
N LEU A 860 -20.40 3.05 -48.58
CA LEU A 860 -21.74 2.82 -48.05
C LEU A 860 -21.99 1.40 -47.50
N SER A 861 -21.14 0.41 -47.83
CA SER A 861 -21.23 -0.95 -47.31
C SER A 861 -20.45 -1.20 -46.02
N ALA A 862 -19.65 -0.23 -45.54
CA ALA A 862 -18.89 -0.36 -44.29
C ALA A 862 -19.72 -0.81 -43.07
N PRO A 863 -21.00 -0.37 -42.86
CA PRO A 863 -21.81 -0.84 -41.75
C PRO A 863 -22.03 -2.36 -41.73
N ASP A 864 -22.10 -3.00 -42.90
CA ASP A 864 -22.40 -4.43 -43.01
C ASP A 864 -21.18 -5.32 -42.68
N ASN A 865 -19.96 -4.77 -42.69
CA ASN A 865 -18.73 -5.49 -42.31
C ASN A 865 -18.62 -5.78 -40.80
N GLY A 866 -19.38 -5.09 -39.95
CA GLY A 866 -19.25 -5.20 -38.50
C GLY A 866 -19.67 -6.57 -37.93
N GLY A 867 -20.62 -7.27 -38.58
CA GLY A 867 -21.32 -8.41 -38.00
C GLY A 867 -20.42 -9.53 -37.44
N LEU A 868 -19.36 -9.90 -38.17
CA LEU A 868 -18.39 -10.92 -37.74
C LEU A 868 -17.72 -10.55 -36.40
N PHE A 869 -17.27 -9.31 -36.29
CA PHE A 869 -16.58 -8.80 -35.10
C PHE A 869 -17.53 -8.67 -33.92
N ILE A 870 -18.80 -8.32 -34.14
CA ILE A 870 -19.82 -8.28 -33.09
C ILE A 870 -20.07 -9.68 -32.52
N ILE A 871 -20.30 -10.68 -33.39
CA ILE A 871 -20.56 -12.06 -32.97
C ILE A 871 -19.32 -12.67 -32.28
N LEU A 872 -18.11 -12.46 -32.82
CA LEU A 872 -16.90 -12.95 -32.16
C LEU A 872 -16.62 -12.22 -30.83
N SER A 873 -16.99 -10.94 -30.69
CA SER A 873 -16.93 -10.22 -29.40
C SER A 873 -17.92 -10.76 -28.36
N MET A 874 -19.11 -11.23 -28.79
CA MET A 874 -20.04 -11.96 -27.93
C MET A 874 -19.44 -13.30 -27.44
N PHE A 875 -18.74 -14.05 -28.31
CA PHE A 875 -18.06 -15.28 -27.90
C PHE A 875 -16.81 -15.04 -27.03
N VAL A 876 -16.07 -13.95 -27.25
CA VAL A 876 -15.05 -13.46 -26.31
C VAL A 876 -15.64 -13.25 -24.92
N SER A 877 -16.83 -12.62 -24.85
CA SER A 877 -17.57 -12.42 -23.61
C SER A 877 -17.95 -13.73 -22.93
N LEU A 878 -18.56 -14.66 -23.64
CA LEU A 878 -18.89 -16.00 -23.12
C LEU A 878 -17.64 -16.72 -22.57
N GLY A 879 -16.50 -16.63 -23.28
CA GLY A 879 -15.22 -17.20 -22.84
C GLY A 879 -14.73 -16.61 -21.52
N TYR A 880 -14.49 -15.30 -21.45
CA TYR A 880 -13.90 -14.71 -20.23
C TYR A 880 -14.89 -14.72 -19.07
N VAL A 881 -16.20 -14.71 -19.35
CA VAL A 881 -17.23 -14.85 -18.31
C VAL A 881 -17.29 -16.27 -17.75
N THR A 882 -16.98 -17.31 -18.52
CA THR A 882 -16.82 -18.68 -17.99
C THR A 882 -15.69 -18.71 -16.95
N ALA A 883 -14.55 -18.08 -17.24
CA ALA A 883 -13.46 -17.92 -16.28
C ALA A 883 -13.85 -17.01 -15.10
N ALA A 884 -14.64 -15.95 -15.34
CA ALA A 884 -15.17 -15.09 -14.28
C ALA A 884 -16.08 -15.87 -13.32
N CYS A 885 -16.94 -16.79 -13.79
CA CYS A 885 -17.78 -17.61 -12.91
C CYS A 885 -16.98 -18.54 -12.00
N ALA A 886 -15.94 -19.20 -12.53
CA ALA A 886 -15.04 -20.01 -11.71
C ALA A 886 -14.30 -19.15 -10.67
N SER A 887 -13.93 -17.91 -11.04
CA SER A 887 -13.31 -16.94 -10.13
C SER A 887 -14.28 -16.41 -9.07
N ASP A 888 -15.52 -16.06 -9.45
CA ASP A 888 -16.58 -15.61 -8.54
C ASP A 888 -16.93 -16.71 -7.52
N ALA A 889 -16.95 -17.98 -7.93
CA ALA A 889 -17.19 -19.09 -7.02
C ALA A 889 -16.07 -19.21 -5.95
N MET A 890 -14.81 -18.98 -6.33
CA MET A 890 -13.70 -18.87 -5.37
C MET A 890 -13.88 -17.64 -4.47
N VAL A 891 -14.30 -16.49 -5.00
CA VAL A 891 -14.59 -15.28 -4.22
C VAL A 891 -15.65 -15.54 -3.15
N VAL A 892 -16.74 -16.24 -3.45
CA VAL A 892 -17.75 -16.63 -2.45
C VAL A 892 -17.11 -17.52 -1.37
N GLN A 893 -16.35 -18.54 -1.79
CA GLN A 893 -15.68 -19.48 -0.87
C GLN A 893 -14.65 -18.80 0.05
N TYR A 894 -14.08 -17.65 -0.34
CA TYR A 894 -13.22 -16.83 0.50
C TYR A 894 -13.99 -15.78 1.32
N ALA A 895 -15.00 -15.13 0.74
CA ALA A 895 -15.82 -14.10 1.40
C ALA A 895 -16.69 -14.66 2.54
N GLN A 896 -17.17 -15.91 2.41
CA GLN A 896 -17.95 -16.56 3.47
C GLN A 896 -17.13 -16.89 4.73
N ARG A 897 -15.80 -16.92 4.62
CA ARG A 897 -14.86 -17.05 5.75
C ARG A 897 -14.52 -15.74 6.43
N GLU A 898 -14.92 -14.61 5.84
CA GLU A 898 -14.71 -13.29 6.45
C GLU A 898 -15.73 -13.07 7.60
N PRO A 899 -15.27 -12.67 8.81
CA PRO A 899 -16.12 -12.23 9.91
C PRO A 899 -17.08 -11.12 9.49
N LEU A 900 -18.22 -11.00 10.18
CA LEU A 900 -19.33 -10.13 9.76
C LEU A 900 -18.90 -8.65 9.55
N ALA A 901 -17.96 -8.15 10.36
CA ALA A 901 -17.46 -6.79 10.30
C ALA A 901 -16.62 -6.47 9.05
N ILE A 902 -15.93 -7.46 8.45
CA ILE A 902 -15.06 -7.27 7.28
C ILE A 902 -15.53 -8.00 6.02
N ARG A 903 -16.65 -8.73 6.10
CA ARG A 903 -17.19 -9.48 4.96
C ARG A 903 -17.47 -8.59 3.75
N GLY A 904 -16.96 -9.02 2.59
CA GLY A 904 -17.03 -8.25 1.35
C GLY A 904 -15.77 -7.43 1.08
N ARG A 905 -14.74 -7.52 1.94
CA ARG A 905 -13.42 -6.94 1.68
C ARG A 905 -12.77 -7.59 0.46
N ILE A 906 -12.78 -8.93 0.35
CA ILE A 906 -12.28 -9.62 -0.85
C ILE A 906 -13.07 -9.24 -2.12
N GLN A 907 -14.40 -9.07 -2.02
CA GLN A 907 -15.23 -8.58 -3.14
C GLN A 907 -14.87 -7.14 -3.55
N THR A 908 -14.55 -6.29 -2.58
CA THR A 908 -14.14 -4.90 -2.86
C THR A 908 -12.77 -4.90 -3.54
N ALA A 909 -11.82 -5.72 -3.06
CA ALA A 909 -10.48 -5.84 -3.63
C ALA A 909 -10.46 -6.32 -5.10
N ILE A 910 -11.16 -7.42 -5.42
CA ILE A 910 -11.23 -7.94 -6.81
C ILE A 910 -11.85 -6.92 -7.79
N TYR A 911 -12.85 -6.15 -7.35
CA TYR A 911 -13.51 -5.17 -8.21
C TYR A 911 -12.67 -3.90 -8.36
N THR A 912 -11.89 -3.51 -7.35
CA THR A 912 -10.85 -2.47 -7.49
C THR A 912 -9.77 -2.92 -8.48
N VAL A 913 -9.23 -4.14 -8.37
CA VAL A 913 -8.23 -4.69 -9.32
C VAL A 913 -8.78 -4.72 -10.76
N ARG A 914 -10.01 -5.21 -10.95
CA ARG A 914 -10.67 -5.26 -12.26
C ARG A 914 -10.89 -3.88 -12.86
N THR A 915 -11.30 -2.90 -12.06
CA THR A 915 -11.51 -1.53 -12.55
C THR A 915 -10.18 -0.86 -12.91
N PHE A 916 -9.17 -0.97 -12.05
CA PHE A 916 -7.85 -0.37 -12.26
C PHE A 916 -7.15 -0.93 -13.50
N THR A 917 -7.24 -2.23 -13.74
CA THR A 917 -6.68 -2.84 -14.96
C THR A 917 -7.49 -2.54 -16.22
N GLY A 918 -8.79 -2.25 -16.10
CA GLY A 918 -9.60 -1.72 -17.20
C GLY A 918 -9.16 -0.32 -17.68
N ILE A 919 -8.47 0.47 -16.85
CA ILE A 919 -7.91 1.78 -17.24
C ILE A 919 -6.88 1.62 -18.37
N VAL A 920 -6.12 0.53 -18.38
CA VAL A 920 -5.15 0.21 -19.46
C VAL A 920 -5.86 0.16 -20.82
N SER A 921 -7.09 -0.33 -20.86
CA SER A 921 -7.89 -0.43 -22.07
C SER A 921 -8.32 0.93 -22.60
N SER A 922 -8.71 1.85 -21.73
CA SER A 922 -8.97 3.24 -22.10
C SER A 922 -7.73 3.91 -22.68
N VAL A 923 -6.54 3.67 -22.11
CA VAL A 923 -5.27 4.19 -22.65
C VAL A 923 -4.96 3.60 -24.04
N ILE A 924 -5.16 2.29 -24.23
CA ILE A 924 -4.97 1.64 -25.54
C ILE A 924 -5.87 2.25 -26.62
N VAL A 925 -7.17 2.44 -26.32
CA VAL A 925 -8.12 3.04 -27.28
C VAL A 925 -7.80 4.52 -27.51
N GLY A 926 -7.56 5.28 -26.44
CA GLY A 926 -7.33 6.73 -26.50
C GLY A 926 -6.08 7.13 -27.27
N PHE A 927 -4.97 6.40 -27.15
CA PHE A 927 -3.77 6.66 -27.92
C PHE A 927 -3.72 5.90 -29.25
N GLY A 928 -4.33 4.71 -29.33
CA GLY A 928 -4.27 3.86 -30.52
C GLY A 928 -5.27 4.23 -31.61
N LEU A 929 -6.51 4.56 -31.26
CA LEU A 929 -7.62 4.82 -32.19
C LEU A 929 -7.99 6.30 -32.21
N ASN A 930 -6.99 7.16 -32.38
CA ASN A 930 -7.14 8.63 -32.37
C ASN A 930 -6.87 9.30 -33.73
N GLY A 931 -6.76 8.51 -34.81
CA GLY A 931 -6.56 9.05 -36.14
C GLY A 931 -7.81 9.76 -36.65
N ALA A 932 -7.67 10.56 -37.72
CA ALA A 932 -8.79 11.29 -38.33
C ALA A 932 -9.98 10.36 -38.67
N ASN A 933 -9.72 9.14 -39.15
CA ASN A 933 -10.76 8.16 -39.46
C ASN A 933 -11.58 7.70 -38.24
N TYR A 934 -11.04 7.81 -37.03
CA TYR A 934 -11.68 7.52 -35.74
C TYR A 934 -12.26 8.77 -35.04
N ASN A 935 -12.38 9.90 -35.74
CA ASN A 935 -12.83 11.19 -35.20
C ASN A 935 -11.89 11.76 -34.10
N GLY A 936 -10.61 11.41 -34.18
CA GLY A 936 -9.55 11.98 -33.35
C GLY A 936 -8.61 12.92 -34.12
N SER A 937 -7.69 13.53 -33.38
CA SER A 937 -6.81 14.61 -33.84
C SER A 937 -5.37 14.16 -34.13
N PHE A 938 -5.02 12.89 -33.93
CA PHE A 938 -3.65 12.40 -34.13
C PHE A 938 -3.34 12.13 -35.60
N GLN A 939 -2.08 12.35 -35.98
CA GLN A 939 -1.54 12.00 -37.32
C GLN A 939 -1.28 10.50 -37.49
N PHE A 940 -1.41 9.70 -36.43
CA PHE A 940 -1.27 8.25 -36.47
C PHE A 940 -2.48 7.58 -35.83
N SER A 941 -2.74 6.34 -36.25
CA SER A 941 -3.60 5.40 -35.54
C SER A 941 -3.20 3.98 -35.88
N MET A 942 -3.41 3.04 -34.95
CA MET A 942 -3.31 1.61 -35.25
C MET A 942 -4.54 1.13 -36.04
N ALA A 943 -4.35 0.09 -36.84
CA ALA A 943 -5.43 -0.53 -37.60
C ALA A 943 -6.51 -1.11 -36.67
N PRO A 944 -7.79 -1.18 -37.08
CA PRO A 944 -8.90 -1.44 -36.17
C PRO A 944 -8.93 -2.89 -35.63
N ASN A 945 -8.14 -3.79 -36.21
CA ASN A 945 -7.94 -5.16 -35.75
C ASN A 945 -6.87 -5.31 -34.63
N VAL A 946 -5.96 -4.33 -34.48
CA VAL A 946 -4.84 -4.39 -33.52
C VAL A 946 -5.29 -4.49 -32.05
N PRO A 947 -6.34 -3.78 -31.57
CA PRO A 947 -6.81 -3.90 -30.18
C PRO A 947 -7.16 -5.33 -29.76
N TYR A 948 -7.76 -6.13 -30.65
CA TYR A 948 -8.07 -7.54 -30.37
C TYR A 948 -6.81 -8.38 -30.16
N GLY A 949 -5.73 -8.08 -30.89
CA GLY A 949 -4.43 -8.72 -30.72
C GLY A 949 -3.76 -8.38 -29.39
N ILE A 950 -3.90 -7.13 -28.92
CA ILE A 950 -3.38 -6.71 -27.61
C ILE A 950 -4.07 -7.48 -26.47
N CYS A 951 -5.37 -7.77 -26.58
CA CYS A 951 -6.10 -8.60 -25.62
C CYS A 951 -5.59 -10.05 -25.48
N LEU A 952 -4.80 -10.58 -26.42
CA LEU A 952 -4.22 -11.92 -26.27
C LEU A 952 -3.15 -11.99 -25.17
N VAL A 953 -2.44 -10.88 -24.91
CA VAL A 953 -1.38 -10.81 -23.89
C VAL A 953 -1.88 -11.17 -22.48
N PRO A 954 -2.92 -10.52 -21.92
CA PRO A 954 -3.43 -10.91 -20.60
C PRO A 954 -3.98 -12.33 -20.57
N CYS A 955 -4.60 -12.83 -21.64
CA CYS A 955 -5.09 -14.23 -21.72
C CYS A 955 -3.96 -15.25 -21.55
N VAL A 956 -2.82 -15.06 -22.23
CA VAL A 956 -1.67 -15.96 -22.10
C VAL A 956 -1.14 -15.96 -20.67
N VAL A 957 -1.04 -14.78 -20.03
CA VAL A 957 -0.59 -14.64 -18.64
C VAL A 957 -1.50 -15.40 -17.67
N VAL A 958 -2.83 -15.30 -17.81
CA VAL A 958 -3.76 -15.99 -16.89
C VAL A 958 -3.95 -17.48 -17.17
N VAL A 959 -3.73 -17.95 -18.39
CA VAL A 959 -3.62 -19.39 -18.65
C VAL A 959 -2.39 -19.96 -17.93
N LEU A 960 -1.26 -19.26 -17.96
CA LEU A 960 -0.07 -19.64 -17.19
C LEU A 960 -0.31 -19.55 -15.68
N SER A 961 -0.93 -18.48 -15.16
CA SER A 961 -1.22 -18.38 -13.71
C SER A 961 -2.21 -19.45 -13.25
N THR A 962 -3.21 -19.80 -14.08
CA THR A 962 -4.14 -20.89 -13.81
C THR A 962 -3.43 -22.24 -13.77
N ILE A 963 -2.49 -22.53 -14.67
CA ILE A 963 -1.74 -23.80 -14.66
C ILE A 963 -0.81 -23.88 -13.44
N PHE A 964 -0.01 -22.84 -13.19
CA PHE A 964 1.16 -22.90 -12.28
C PHE A 964 0.94 -22.30 -10.89
N ILE A 965 -0.03 -21.41 -10.70
CA ILE A 965 -0.21 -20.61 -9.47
C ILE A 965 -1.53 -20.93 -8.77
N VAL A 966 -2.65 -21.08 -9.49
CA VAL A 966 -3.94 -21.50 -8.90
C VAL A 966 -3.80 -22.87 -8.25
N GLU A 967 -3.94 -22.90 -6.94
CA GLU A 967 -4.03 -24.12 -6.14
C GLU A 967 -5.50 -24.43 -5.88
N GLU A 968 -5.88 -25.69 -6.08
CA GLU A 968 -7.25 -26.18 -5.90
C GLU A 968 -7.18 -27.62 -5.42
N VAL A 969 -7.94 -27.94 -4.37
CA VAL A 969 -8.08 -29.30 -3.86
C VAL A 969 -8.99 -30.10 -4.79
N LYS A 970 -8.60 -31.33 -5.13
CA LYS A 970 -9.43 -32.20 -5.98
C LYS A 970 -10.67 -32.67 -5.24
N THR A 971 -11.81 -32.65 -5.94
CA THR A 971 -13.11 -33.08 -5.41
C THR A 971 -13.79 -34.07 -6.35
N PRO A 972 -14.54 -35.05 -5.83
CA PRO A 972 -15.34 -35.96 -6.66
C PRO A 972 -16.48 -35.21 -7.39
N PRO A 973 -16.97 -35.74 -8.53
CA PRO A 973 -18.14 -35.19 -9.20
C PRO A 973 -19.41 -35.36 -8.37
N ILE A 974 -20.29 -34.35 -8.40
CA ILE A 974 -21.60 -34.39 -7.74
C ILE A 974 -22.65 -34.81 -8.78
N PRO A 975 -23.49 -35.84 -8.53
CA PRO A 975 -24.53 -36.22 -9.46
C PRO A 975 -25.51 -35.06 -9.72
N LEU A 976 -25.70 -34.71 -11.00
CA LEU A 976 -26.50 -33.54 -11.40
C LEU A 976 -27.91 -33.53 -10.78
N LYS A 977 -28.54 -34.71 -10.62
CA LYS A 977 -29.87 -34.84 -9.99
C LYS A 977 -29.89 -34.42 -8.51
N VAL A 978 -28.82 -34.72 -7.76
CA VAL A 978 -28.68 -34.34 -6.34
C VAL A 978 -28.43 -32.85 -6.22
N TRP A 979 -27.50 -32.32 -7.03
CA TRP A 979 -27.22 -30.88 -7.09
C TRP A 979 -28.46 -30.08 -7.52
N ALA A 980 -29.18 -30.52 -8.56
CA ALA A 980 -30.37 -29.84 -9.06
C ALA A 980 -31.51 -29.84 -8.03
N GLY A 981 -31.66 -30.90 -7.23
CA GLY A 981 -32.59 -30.93 -6.09
C GLY A 981 -32.26 -29.86 -5.06
N SER A 982 -31.00 -29.80 -4.61
CA SER A 982 -30.52 -28.79 -3.65
C SER A 982 -30.65 -27.35 -4.19
N PHE A 983 -30.31 -27.12 -5.46
CA PHE A 983 -30.43 -25.80 -6.08
C PHE A 983 -31.89 -25.40 -6.30
N TRP A 984 -32.77 -26.33 -6.68
CA TRP A 984 -34.21 -26.10 -6.74
C TRP A 984 -34.79 -25.76 -5.35
N ASP A 985 -34.34 -26.42 -4.29
CA ASP A 985 -34.72 -26.09 -2.92
C ASP A 985 -34.31 -24.66 -2.50
N LEU A 986 -33.18 -24.16 -3.00
CA LEU A 986 -32.74 -22.77 -2.80
C LEU A 986 -33.57 -21.77 -3.64
N LEU A 987 -33.87 -22.09 -4.91
CA LEU A 987 -34.72 -21.25 -5.77
C LEU A 987 -36.12 -21.01 -5.20
N GLN A 988 -36.66 -21.99 -4.46
CA GLN A 988 -37.94 -21.87 -3.77
C GLN A 988 -37.90 -20.90 -2.58
N GLN A 989 -36.74 -20.67 -1.96
CA GLN A 989 -36.65 -19.82 -0.77
C GLN A 989 -36.98 -18.37 -1.11
N ARG A 990 -37.76 -17.72 -0.25
CA ARG A 990 -38.16 -16.31 -0.43
C ARG A 990 -36.97 -15.38 -0.60
N VAL A 991 -35.88 -15.58 0.13
CA VAL A 991 -34.67 -14.76 -0.02
C VAL A 991 -34.12 -14.79 -1.45
N MET A 992 -34.17 -15.94 -2.13
CA MET A 992 -33.59 -16.13 -3.45
C MET A 992 -34.47 -15.51 -4.54
N TRP A 993 -35.75 -15.92 -4.64
CA TRP A 993 -36.62 -15.40 -5.70
C TRP A 993 -37.00 -13.93 -5.51
N GLN A 994 -37.15 -13.44 -4.27
CA GLN A 994 -37.49 -12.03 -4.01
C GLN A 994 -36.34 -11.10 -4.43
N ILE A 995 -35.10 -11.46 -4.13
CA ILE A 995 -33.92 -10.68 -4.52
C ILE A 995 -33.68 -10.79 -6.02
N CYS A 996 -33.85 -11.97 -6.63
CA CYS A 996 -33.71 -12.10 -8.08
C CYS A 996 -34.78 -11.30 -8.83
N ALA A 997 -36.04 -11.34 -8.40
CA ALA A 997 -37.13 -10.55 -8.98
C ALA A 997 -36.90 -9.04 -8.80
N PHE A 998 -36.48 -8.59 -7.61
CA PHE A 998 -36.09 -7.19 -7.38
C PHE A 998 -35.00 -6.75 -8.36
N ARG A 999 -33.89 -7.50 -8.42
CA ARG A 999 -32.75 -7.12 -9.27
C ARG A 999 -33.13 -7.13 -10.75
N PHE A 1000 -33.95 -8.07 -11.20
CA PHE A 1000 -34.45 -8.10 -12.58
C PHE A 1000 -35.33 -6.89 -12.91
N ILE A 1001 -36.41 -6.68 -12.16
CA ILE A 1001 -37.40 -5.63 -12.42
C ILE A 1001 -36.76 -4.23 -12.28
N ASN A 1002 -36.00 -3.99 -11.22
CA ASN A 1002 -35.33 -2.71 -11.00
C ASN A 1002 -34.30 -2.40 -12.10
N ASN A 1003 -33.50 -3.38 -12.55
CA ASN A 1003 -32.54 -3.15 -13.63
C ASN A 1003 -33.18 -3.04 -15.02
N ILE A 1004 -34.38 -3.60 -15.27
CA ILE A 1004 -35.10 -3.34 -16.52
C ILE A 1004 -35.43 -1.85 -16.59
N PHE A 1005 -36.11 -1.33 -15.58
CA PHE A 1005 -36.58 0.06 -15.57
C PHE A 1005 -35.43 1.07 -15.46
N GLN A 1006 -34.35 0.76 -14.72
CA GLN A 1006 -33.12 1.57 -14.73
C GLN A 1006 -32.35 1.48 -16.06
N GLY A 1007 -32.49 0.38 -16.81
CA GLY A 1007 -31.79 0.11 -18.06
C GLY A 1007 -32.43 0.71 -19.32
N ILE A 1008 -33.62 1.32 -19.21
CA ILE A 1008 -34.26 2.06 -20.30
C ILE A 1008 -33.42 3.31 -20.61
N GLY A 1009 -32.82 3.36 -21.80
CA GLY A 1009 -32.02 4.48 -22.30
C GLY A 1009 -32.65 5.13 -23.54
N SER A 1010 -31.81 5.77 -24.35
CA SER A 1010 -32.16 6.30 -25.68
C SER A 1010 -31.07 5.95 -26.68
N THR A 1011 -31.47 5.55 -27.88
CA THR A 1011 -30.62 5.30 -29.06
C THR A 1011 -29.94 6.56 -29.58
N ALA A 1012 -30.44 7.75 -29.23
CA ALA A 1012 -29.83 9.03 -29.58
C ALA A 1012 -28.49 9.29 -28.86
N GLY A 1013 -28.22 8.61 -27.74
CA GLY A 1013 -27.05 8.90 -26.91
C GLY A 1013 -25.70 8.80 -27.61
N ALA A 1014 -25.46 7.75 -28.41
CA ALA A 1014 -24.20 7.60 -29.14
C ALA A 1014 -24.04 8.61 -30.31
N PRO A 1015 -25.07 8.85 -31.15
CA PRO A 1015 -25.05 9.98 -32.10
C PRO A 1015 -24.89 11.36 -31.45
N MET A 1016 -25.55 11.64 -30.31
CA MET A 1016 -25.39 12.90 -29.58
C MET A 1016 -23.95 13.11 -29.11
N PHE A 1017 -23.35 12.07 -28.53
CA PHE A 1017 -21.96 12.06 -28.06
C PHE A 1017 -20.97 12.39 -29.20
N SER A 1018 -21.15 11.80 -30.38
CA SER A 1018 -20.22 11.96 -31.50
C SER A 1018 -20.49 13.19 -32.39
N ILE A 1019 -21.75 13.61 -32.56
CA ILE A 1019 -22.16 14.66 -33.52
C ILE A 1019 -22.48 15.99 -32.84
N TRP A 1020 -23.21 16.00 -31.71
CA TRP A 1020 -23.59 17.24 -31.02
C TRP A 1020 -22.53 17.66 -30.00
N ALA A 1021 -22.10 16.75 -29.13
CA ALA A 1021 -21.07 17.04 -28.13
C ALA A 1021 -19.64 17.09 -28.72
N ASN A 1022 -19.44 16.50 -29.91
CA ASN A 1022 -18.15 16.45 -30.62
C ASN A 1022 -17.00 15.91 -29.75
N VAL A 1023 -17.25 14.81 -29.03
CA VAL A 1023 -16.23 14.20 -28.16
C VAL A 1023 -15.15 13.51 -29.02
N GLU A 1024 -13.88 13.79 -28.73
CA GLU A 1024 -12.74 13.09 -29.34
C GLU A 1024 -12.38 11.82 -28.55
N PRO A 1025 -11.86 10.75 -29.21
CA PRO A 1025 -11.41 9.52 -28.53
C PRO A 1025 -10.35 9.75 -27.45
N LEU A 1026 -9.54 10.82 -27.54
CA LEU A 1026 -8.53 11.11 -26.52
C LEU A 1026 -9.22 11.52 -25.22
N ASN A 1027 -10.21 12.39 -25.35
CA ASN A 1027 -10.92 12.92 -24.21
C ASN A 1027 -11.81 11.82 -23.62
N ASP A 1028 -12.49 11.02 -24.44
CA ASP A 1028 -13.28 9.86 -23.97
C ASP A 1028 -12.42 8.88 -23.15
N ALA A 1029 -11.22 8.59 -23.63
CA ALA A 1029 -10.25 7.79 -22.88
C ALA A 1029 -9.80 8.45 -21.57
N LEU A 1030 -9.48 9.76 -21.58
CA LEU A 1030 -9.08 10.50 -20.37
C LEU A 1030 -10.21 10.55 -19.33
N ALA A 1031 -11.45 10.77 -19.74
CA ALA A 1031 -12.61 10.71 -18.85
C ALA A 1031 -12.91 9.27 -18.39
N SER A 1032 -12.67 8.26 -19.21
CA SER A 1032 -12.76 6.86 -18.79
C SER A 1032 -11.69 6.49 -17.76
N VAL A 1033 -10.47 7.00 -17.92
CA VAL A 1033 -9.36 6.87 -16.94
C VAL A 1033 -9.74 7.54 -15.61
N LEU A 1034 -10.10 8.82 -15.63
CA LEU A 1034 -10.53 9.57 -14.44
C LEU A 1034 -11.77 8.95 -13.79
N GLY A 1035 -12.75 8.53 -14.59
CA GLY A 1035 -13.95 7.85 -14.13
C GLY A 1035 -13.67 6.48 -13.50
N GLY A 1036 -12.64 5.76 -13.98
CA GLY A 1036 -12.14 4.54 -13.37
C GLY A 1036 -11.54 4.78 -11.97
N PHE A 1037 -10.78 5.86 -11.80
CA PHE A 1037 -10.29 6.28 -10.48
C PHE A 1037 -11.43 6.71 -9.54
N ILE A 1038 -12.38 7.55 -10.01
CA ILE A 1038 -13.55 7.97 -9.22
C ILE A 1038 -14.36 6.74 -8.78
N PHE A 1039 -14.71 5.85 -9.71
CA PHE A 1039 -15.48 4.65 -9.42
C PHE A 1039 -14.75 3.76 -8.40
N SER A 1040 -13.45 3.50 -8.60
CA SER A 1040 -12.63 2.69 -7.67
C SER A 1040 -12.54 3.33 -6.29
N GLY A 1041 -12.35 4.65 -6.21
CA GLY A 1041 -12.36 5.41 -4.97
C GLY A 1041 -13.69 5.27 -4.23
N ILE A 1042 -14.83 5.34 -4.94
CA ILE A 1042 -16.15 5.14 -4.34
C ILE A 1042 -16.38 3.68 -3.90
N LEU A 1043 -15.86 2.67 -4.60
CA LEU A 1043 -15.88 1.29 -4.11
C LEU A 1043 -15.13 1.16 -2.77
N VAL A 1044 -13.97 1.81 -2.63
CA VAL A 1044 -13.19 1.82 -1.38
C VAL A 1044 -13.90 2.62 -0.29
N VAL A 1045 -14.48 3.78 -0.60
CA VAL A 1045 -15.26 4.61 0.33
C VAL A 1045 -16.45 3.82 0.90
N VAL A 1046 -17.25 3.19 0.04
CA VAL A 1046 -18.40 2.39 0.49
C VAL A 1046 -17.95 1.10 1.17
N GLY A 1047 -16.83 0.50 0.75
CA GLY A 1047 -16.23 -0.65 1.40
C GLY A 1047 -15.62 -0.36 2.79
N LYS A 1048 -15.22 0.87 3.09
CA LYS A 1048 -14.66 1.29 4.39
C LYS A 1048 -15.71 1.91 5.32
N TRP A 1049 -16.62 2.72 4.80
CA TRP A 1049 -17.58 3.52 5.58
C TRP A 1049 -19.06 3.25 5.26
N GLY A 1050 -19.35 2.58 4.13
CA GLY A 1050 -20.71 2.34 3.64
C GLY A 1050 -21.29 0.94 3.90
N LEU A 1051 -20.54 0.05 4.57
CA LEU A 1051 -20.96 -1.31 4.90
C LEU A 1051 -22.25 -1.36 5.74
N HIS A 1052 -22.51 -0.31 6.53
CA HIS A 1052 -23.67 -0.19 7.41
C HIS A 1052 -24.79 0.70 6.86
N TRP A 1053 -24.71 1.16 5.61
CA TRP A 1053 -25.75 1.99 5.02
C TRP A 1053 -27.01 1.18 4.71
N ASN A 1054 -28.18 1.80 4.89
CA ASN A 1054 -29.44 1.24 4.45
C ASN A 1054 -29.48 1.21 2.90
N TRP A 1055 -29.50 0.02 2.34
CA TRP A 1055 -29.37 -0.21 0.90
C TRP A 1055 -30.51 0.39 0.07
N ARG A 1056 -31.71 0.52 0.63
CA ARG A 1056 -32.85 1.16 -0.06
C ARG A 1056 -32.57 2.64 -0.29
N TRP A 1057 -32.14 3.34 0.77
CA TRP A 1057 -31.81 4.76 0.71
C TRP A 1057 -30.57 5.03 -0.14
N ALA A 1058 -29.53 4.19 -0.01
CA ALA A 1058 -28.32 4.30 -0.83
C ALA A 1058 -28.64 4.21 -2.33
N ILE A 1059 -29.50 3.26 -2.76
CA ILE A 1059 -29.92 3.15 -4.16
C ILE A 1059 -30.85 4.29 -4.55
N ALA A 1060 -31.83 4.66 -3.73
CA ALA A 1060 -32.78 5.74 -4.03
C ALA A 1060 -32.09 7.09 -4.29
N LEU A 1061 -31.25 7.53 -3.35
CA LEU A 1061 -30.52 8.80 -3.44
C LEU A 1061 -29.54 8.78 -4.64
N SER A 1062 -28.84 7.66 -4.85
CA SER A 1062 -27.93 7.50 -5.98
C SER A 1062 -28.67 7.57 -7.33
N SER A 1063 -29.81 6.89 -7.48
CA SER A 1063 -30.59 6.93 -8.71
C SER A 1063 -31.18 8.32 -8.99
N ILE A 1064 -31.71 9.01 -7.98
CA ILE A 1064 -32.23 10.38 -8.14
C ILE A 1064 -31.11 11.34 -8.54
N GLY A 1065 -29.96 11.30 -7.85
CA GLY A 1065 -28.78 12.10 -8.20
C GLY A 1065 -28.28 11.81 -9.61
N SER A 1066 -28.25 10.54 -10.02
CA SER A 1066 -27.88 10.12 -11.38
C SER A 1066 -28.79 10.74 -12.44
N ILE A 1067 -30.11 10.74 -12.22
CA ILE A 1067 -31.10 11.30 -13.16
C ILE A 1067 -30.98 12.83 -13.25
N LEU A 1068 -30.73 13.52 -12.13
CA LEU A 1068 -30.59 14.98 -12.13
C LEU A 1068 -29.34 15.44 -12.90
N ILE A 1069 -28.20 14.76 -12.71
CA ILE A 1069 -26.94 15.05 -13.40
C ILE A 1069 -27.06 14.74 -14.91
N ASP A 1070 -27.48 13.52 -15.26
CA ASP A 1070 -27.63 13.06 -16.65
C ASP A 1070 -28.69 13.88 -17.40
N GLY A 1071 -29.83 14.15 -16.75
CA GLY A 1071 -30.92 14.95 -17.30
C GLY A 1071 -30.51 16.37 -17.63
N ALA A 1072 -29.90 17.09 -16.68
CA ALA A 1072 -29.46 18.46 -16.89
C ALA A 1072 -28.54 18.60 -18.13
N ILE A 1073 -27.56 17.70 -18.24
CA ILE A 1073 -26.53 17.77 -19.28
C ILE A 1073 -27.06 17.33 -20.64
N ASN A 1074 -27.87 16.27 -20.71
CA ASN A 1074 -28.51 15.87 -21.96
C ASN A 1074 -29.48 16.95 -22.46
N PHE A 1075 -30.36 17.51 -21.62
CA PHE A 1075 -31.31 18.54 -22.08
C PHE A 1075 -30.61 19.84 -22.51
N MET A 1076 -29.54 20.28 -21.83
CA MET A 1076 -28.71 21.41 -22.29
C MET A 1076 -28.01 21.13 -23.63
N THR A 1077 -27.61 19.88 -23.88
CA THR A 1077 -27.00 19.45 -25.14
C THR A 1077 -28.02 19.38 -26.27
N ILE A 1078 -29.20 18.79 -26.03
CA ILE A 1078 -30.29 18.66 -27.01
C ILE A 1078 -30.70 20.04 -27.52
N TRP A 1079 -30.98 20.97 -26.61
CA TRP A 1079 -31.48 22.31 -26.94
C TRP A 1079 -30.40 23.31 -27.38
N ASN A 1080 -29.14 22.86 -27.54
CA ASN A 1080 -28.01 23.68 -27.94
C ASN A 1080 -27.74 24.87 -26.99
N VAL A 1081 -27.96 24.67 -25.69
CA VAL A 1081 -27.56 25.62 -24.64
C VAL A 1081 -26.06 25.47 -24.38
N VAL A 1082 -25.58 24.23 -24.23
CA VAL A 1082 -24.16 23.88 -24.13
C VAL A 1082 -23.88 22.60 -24.92
N ARG A 1083 -23.13 22.71 -26.01
CA ARG A 1083 -22.63 21.58 -26.81
C ARG A 1083 -21.10 21.57 -26.81
N ASN A 1084 -20.53 21.24 -25.67
CA ASN A 1084 -19.09 21.18 -25.45
C ASN A 1084 -18.68 19.81 -24.90
N GLN A 1085 -17.66 19.20 -25.49
CA GLN A 1085 -17.18 17.87 -25.07
C GLN A 1085 -16.83 17.80 -23.58
N CYS A 1086 -16.05 18.73 -23.04
CA CYS A 1086 -15.66 18.73 -21.62
C CYS A 1086 -16.88 18.86 -20.69
N PHE A 1087 -17.89 19.64 -21.08
CA PHE A 1087 -19.14 19.76 -20.33
C PHE A 1087 -19.94 18.45 -20.31
N TYR A 1088 -20.17 17.85 -21.48
CA TYR A 1088 -20.90 16.59 -21.62
C TYR A 1088 -20.23 15.47 -20.80
N MET A 1089 -18.90 15.42 -20.85
CA MET A 1089 -18.09 14.40 -20.18
C MET A 1089 -17.93 14.63 -18.68
N GLY A 1090 -17.95 15.89 -18.22
CA GLY A 1090 -18.01 16.22 -16.79
C GLY A 1090 -19.23 15.58 -16.11
N GLY A 1091 -20.36 15.51 -16.82
CA GLY A 1091 -21.54 14.75 -16.39
C GLY A 1091 -21.29 13.26 -16.25
N ALA A 1092 -20.72 12.63 -17.29
CA ALA A 1092 -20.39 11.22 -17.30
C ALA A 1092 -19.36 10.82 -16.21
N LEU A 1093 -18.49 11.76 -15.81
CA LEU A 1093 -17.60 11.62 -14.65
C LEU A 1093 -18.37 11.70 -13.32
N ALA A 1094 -19.25 12.70 -13.16
CA ALA A 1094 -20.07 12.86 -11.97
C ALA A 1094 -21.00 11.65 -11.73
N GLU A 1095 -21.53 11.01 -12.78
CA GLU A 1095 -22.34 9.79 -12.69
C GLU A 1095 -21.58 8.58 -12.12
N LYS A 1096 -20.23 8.57 -12.17
CA LYS A 1096 -19.43 7.46 -11.60
C LYS A 1096 -19.59 7.33 -10.09
N VAL A 1097 -19.94 8.42 -9.39
CA VAL A 1097 -20.20 8.42 -7.95
C VAL A 1097 -21.48 7.63 -7.60
N PRO A 1098 -22.68 8.03 -8.03
CA PRO A 1098 -23.89 7.24 -7.80
C PRO A 1098 -23.84 5.86 -8.48
N GLY A 1099 -23.09 5.70 -9.58
CA GLY A 1099 -22.83 4.40 -10.21
C GLY A 1099 -22.07 3.44 -9.28
N GLY A 1100 -21.00 3.90 -8.62
CA GLY A 1100 -20.20 3.11 -7.69
C GLY A 1100 -21.01 2.59 -6.50
N VAL A 1101 -21.81 3.48 -5.87
CA VAL A 1101 -22.67 3.13 -4.74
C VAL A 1101 -23.70 2.06 -5.13
N ARG A 1102 -24.41 2.23 -6.27
CA ARG A 1102 -25.38 1.25 -6.77
C ARG A 1102 -24.73 -0.11 -7.06
N PHE A 1103 -23.53 -0.13 -7.65
CA PHE A 1103 -22.83 -1.36 -8.03
C PHE A 1103 -22.41 -2.20 -6.80
N ILE A 1104 -21.75 -1.59 -5.82
CA ILE A 1104 -21.17 -2.34 -4.69
C ILE A 1104 -22.24 -2.86 -3.73
N VAL A 1105 -23.27 -2.07 -3.43
CA VAL A 1105 -24.41 -2.50 -2.60
C VAL A 1105 -25.07 -3.74 -3.20
N ALA A 1106 -25.26 -3.76 -4.52
CA ALA A 1106 -25.91 -4.87 -5.20
C ALA A 1106 -25.04 -6.14 -5.31
N THR A 1107 -23.73 -6.08 -5.07
CA THR A 1107 -22.83 -7.26 -5.07
C THR A 1107 -22.69 -7.94 -3.70
N TYR A 1108 -22.91 -7.22 -2.59
CA TYR A 1108 -22.88 -7.84 -1.25
C TYR A 1108 -24.01 -8.85 -1.02
N CYS A 1109 -25.20 -8.64 -1.61
CA CYS A 1109 -26.34 -9.55 -1.43
C CYS A 1109 -26.07 -10.99 -1.87
N ALA A 1110 -25.18 -11.23 -2.84
CA ALA A 1110 -24.99 -12.54 -3.45
C ALA A 1110 -24.22 -13.53 -2.56
N VAL A 1111 -23.27 -13.05 -1.74
CA VAL A 1111 -22.47 -13.90 -0.83
C VAL A 1111 -23.30 -14.44 0.34
N GLU A 1112 -24.25 -13.64 0.82
CA GLU A 1112 -25.12 -14.00 1.95
C GLU A 1112 -26.15 -15.10 1.58
N ILE A 1113 -26.50 -15.24 0.30
CA ILE A 1113 -27.51 -16.19 -0.18
C ILE A 1113 -26.91 -17.56 -0.51
N ALA A 1114 -25.69 -17.61 -1.04
CA ALA A 1114 -25.05 -18.87 -1.48
C ALA A 1114 -24.89 -19.90 -0.35
N ASP A 1115 -25.09 -21.18 -0.67
CA ASP A 1115 -24.81 -22.31 0.21
C ASP A 1115 -23.55 -23.05 -0.26
N VAL A 1116 -22.91 -23.76 0.66
CA VAL A 1116 -21.71 -24.57 0.37
C VAL A 1116 -22.03 -25.62 -0.71
N GLY A 1117 -21.25 -25.65 -1.79
CA GLY A 1117 -21.45 -26.54 -2.93
C GLY A 1117 -22.27 -25.98 -4.09
N ASN A 1118 -23.00 -24.86 -3.93
CA ASN A 1118 -23.71 -24.16 -5.02
C ASN A 1118 -23.21 -22.72 -5.24
N GLU A 1119 -21.99 -22.44 -4.83
CA GLU A 1119 -21.41 -21.09 -4.75
C GLU A 1119 -21.38 -20.40 -6.12
N GLY A 1120 -20.96 -21.13 -7.15
CA GLY A 1120 -20.83 -20.61 -8.51
C GLY A 1120 -22.19 -20.36 -9.16
N ALA A 1121 -23.13 -21.29 -9.01
CA ALA A 1121 -24.48 -21.16 -9.56
C ALA A 1121 -25.33 -20.11 -8.87
N THR A 1122 -25.24 -19.97 -7.53
CA THR A 1122 -26.02 -18.97 -6.79
C THR A 1122 -25.51 -17.55 -7.05
N TYR A 1123 -24.19 -17.31 -6.94
CA TYR A 1123 -23.60 -16.02 -7.30
C TYR A 1123 -23.77 -15.71 -8.79
N GLY A 1124 -23.62 -16.75 -9.61
CA GLY A 1124 -23.94 -16.75 -11.03
C GLY A 1124 -25.35 -16.23 -11.25
N LEU A 1125 -26.39 -16.87 -10.72
CA LEU A 1125 -27.79 -16.50 -10.95
C LEU A 1125 -28.13 -15.09 -10.44
N VAL A 1126 -27.73 -14.74 -9.21
CA VAL A 1126 -28.00 -13.42 -8.60
C VAL A 1126 -27.37 -12.29 -9.41
N THR A 1127 -26.22 -12.52 -10.07
CA THR A 1127 -25.64 -11.57 -11.02
C THR A 1127 -26.28 -11.66 -12.41
N THR A 1128 -26.58 -12.87 -12.90
CA THR A 1128 -27.18 -13.14 -14.23
C THR A 1128 -28.49 -12.38 -14.41
N VAL A 1129 -29.42 -12.44 -13.45
CA VAL A 1129 -30.71 -11.75 -13.55
C VAL A 1129 -30.56 -10.22 -13.61
N SER A 1130 -29.49 -9.67 -13.05
CA SER A 1130 -29.20 -8.24 -13.16
C SER A 1130 -28.64 -7.89 -14.54
N ASN A 1131 -27.74 -8.74 -15.05
CA ASN A 1131 -27.07 -8.51 -16.32
C ASN A 1131 -27.97 -8.79 -17.53
N LEU A 1132 -28.99 -9.66 -17.40
CA LEU A 1132 -29.99 -9.92 -18.44
C LEU A 1132 -31.03 -8.80 -18.57
N ALA A 1133 -31.29 -8.08 -17.48
CA ALA A 1133 -32.25 -6.99 -17.46
C ALA A 1133 -31.88 -5.84 -18.43
N SER A 1134 -30.60 -5.53 -18.58
CA SER A 1134 -30.11 -4.48 -19.50
C SER A 1134 -30.30 -4.84 -20.99
N PRO A 1135 -29.91 -6.04 -21.49
CA PRO A 1135 -30.29 -6.54 -22.80
C PRO A 1135 -31.79 -6.44 -23.09
N PHE A 1136 -32.64 -6.87 -22.14
CA PHE A 1136 -34.09 -6.84 -22.32
C PHE A 1136 -34.64 -5.41 -22.36
N ALA A 1137 -34.16 -4.53 -21.47
CA ALA A 1137 -34.45 -3.10 -21.50
C ALA A 1137 -34.02 -2.44 -22.83
N SER A 1138 -32.91 -2.90 -23.42
CA SER A 1138 -32.47 -2.42 -24.74
C SER A 1138 -33.51 -2.66 -25.83
N VAL A 1139 -34.20 -3.81 -25.82
CA VAL A 1139 -35.23 -4.11 -26.81
C VAL A 1139 -36.41 -3.17 -26.63
N ILE A 1140 -36.84 -2.93 -25.39
CA ILE A 1140 -37.96 -2.04 -25.07
C ILE A 1140 -37.68 -0.63 -25.59
N TYR A 1141 -36.55 0.00 -25.24
CA TYR A 1141 -36.28 1.36 -25.69
C TYR A 1141 -35.99 1.43 -27.19
N LYS A 1142 -35.28 0.46 -27.80
CA LYS A 1142 -35.09 0.40 -29.27
C LYS A 1142 -36.43 0.36 -30.02
N VAL A 1143 -37.42 -0.37 -29.52
CA VAL A 1143 -38.76 -0.44 -30.13
C VAL A 1143 -39.49 0.90 -30.01
N ILE A 1144 -39.46 1.54 -28.84
CA ILE A 1144 -40.07 2.87 -28.61
C ILE A 1144 -39.39 3.93 -29.50
N ASP A 1145 -38.06 3.96 -29.47
CA ASP A 1145 -37.21 4.86 -30.23
C ASP A 1145 -37.38 4.74 -31.75
N SER A 1146 -37.76 3.57 -32.26
CA SER A 1146 -38.00 3.36 -33.70
C SER A 1146 -39.10 4.26 -34.28
N TYR A 1147 -39.93 4.88 -33.45
CA TYR A 1147 -41.00 5.80 -33.85
C TYR A 1147 -40.55 7.27 -33.94
N PHE A 1148 -39.31 7.59 -33.57
CA PHE A 1148 -38.76 8.94 -33.50
C PHE A 1148 -37.61 9.15 -34.50
N MET A 1149 -37.34 10.41 -34.88
CA MET A 1149 -36.25 10.82 -35.79
C MET A 1149 -34.88 10.82 -35.10
N LEU A 1150 -34.34 9.64 -34.80
CA LEU A 1150 -33.12 9.45 -34.00
C LEU A 1150 -31.92 8.88 -34.79
N SER A 1151 -31.98 8.87 -36.13
CA SER A 1151 -30.86 8.34 -36.93
C SER A 1151 -29.62 9.24 -36.88
N GLN A 1152 -28.46 8.68 -37.23
CA GLN A 1152 -27.22 9.43 -37.38
C GLN A 1152 -27.31 10.57 -38.40
N ASP A 1153 -28.23 10.52 -39.38
CA ASP A 1153 -28.43 11.59 -40.35
C ASP A 1153 -29.47 12.63 -39.88
N ASP A 1154 -30.51 12.22 -39.16
CA ASP A 1154 -31.45 13.15 -38.50
C ASP A 1154 -30.73 14.07 -37.50
N ILE A 1155 -29.87 13.49 -36.67
CA ILE A 1155 -29.11 14.21 -35.64
C ILE A 1155 -28.04 15.14 -36.27
N ARG A 1156 -27.53 14.84 -37.47
CA ARG A 1156 -26.69 15.78 -38.26
C ARG A 1156 -27.49 16.93 -38.87
N ASN A 1157 -28.77 16.73 -39.18
CA ASN A 1157 -29.65 17.78 -39.68
C ASN A 1157 -30.12 18.74 -38.58
N ASP A 1158 -30.12 18.30 -37.30
CA ASP A 1158 -30.32 19.12 -36.10
C ASP A 1158 -31.56 20.05 -36.15
N THR A 1159 -32.66 19.54 -36.73
CA THR A 1159 -33.92 20.30 -36.85
C THR A 1159 -34.66 20.37 -35.51
N THR A 1160 -35.55 21.35 -35.35
CA THR A 1160 -36.37 21.49 -34.14
C THR A 1160 -37.22 20.23 -33.84
N GLN A 1161 -37.69 19.54 -34.88
CA GLN A 1161 -38.41 18.27 -34.71
C GLN A 1161 -37.51 17.19 -34.10
N VAL A 1162 -36.28 17.03 -34.63
CA VAL A 1162 -35.30 16.06 -34.11
C VAL A 1162 -34.96 16.35 -32.65
N ARG A 1163 -34.82 17.63 -32.26
CA ARG A 1163 -34.59 18.00 -30.86
C ARG A 1163 -35.76 17.64 -29.93
N TRP A 1164 -37.00 17.78 -30.39
CA TRP A 1164 -38.19 17.32 -29.64
C TRP A 1164 -38.25 15.79 -29.54
N ASP A 1165 -38.07 15.08 -30.65
CA ASP A 1165 -38.05 13.61 -30.70
C ASP A 1165 -36.99 13.02 -29.75
N VAL A 1166 -35.77 13.58 -29.76
CA VAL A 1166 -34.73 13.21 -28.80
C VAL A 1166 -35.15 13.54 -27.36
N THR A 1167 -35.73 14.73 -27.11
CA THR A 1167 -36.25 15.13 -25.80
C THR A 1167 -37.27 14.12 -25.26
N TYR A 1168 -38.23 13.65 -26.08
CA TYR A 1168 -39.22 12.67 -25.67
C TYR A 1168 -38.60 11.31 -25.32
N SER A 1169 -37.63 10.82 -26.09
CA SER A 1169 -36.93 9.55 -25.77
C SER A 1169 -36.27 9.60 -24.38
N TYR A 1170 -35.64 10.72 -24.03
CA TYR A 1170 -35.02 10.91 -22.72
C TYR A 1170 -36.04 11.08 -21.58
N ILE A 1171 -37.16 11.79 -21.80
CA ILE A 1171 -38.25 11.88 -20.82
C ILE A 1171 -38.80 10.48 -20.49
N ILE A 1172 -39.05 9.66 -21.51
CA ILE A 1172 -39.52 8.27 -21.32
C ILE A 1172 -38.49 7.45 -20.51
N SER A 1173 -37.20 7.56 -20.86
CA SER A 1173 -36.10 6.93 -20.09
C SER A 1173 -36.09 7.33 -18.61
N TYR A 1174 -36.16 8.63 -18.31
CA TYR A 1174 -36.11 9.10 -16.92
C TYR A 1174 -37.37 8.73 -16.12
N MET A 1175 -38.56 8.72 -16.74
CA MET A 1175 -39.79 8.26 -16.08
C MET A 1175 -39.71 6.77 -15.73
N CYS A 1176 -39.16 5.92 -16.62
CA CYS A 1176 -38.88 4.52 -16.30
C CYS A 1176 -37.85 4.39 -15.16
N LYS A 1177 -36.74 5.14 -15.19
CA LYS A 1177 -35.70 5.13 -14.14
C LYS A 1177 -36.25 5.56 -12.77
N LEU A 1178 -37.21 6.49 -12.71
CA LEU A 1178 -37.93 6.85 -11.49
C LEU A 1178 -38.90 5.74 -11.04
N PHE A 1179 -39.68 5.16 -11.96
CA PHE A 1179 -40.58 4.04 -11.65
C PHE A 1179 -39.86 2.82 -11.08
N ALA A 1180 -38.60 2.59 -11.46
CA ALA A 1180 -37.75 1.54 -10.89
C ALA A 1180 -37.64 1.61 -9.35
N LEU A 1181 -37.78 2.81 -8.74
CA LEU A 1181 -37.71 3.02 -7.29
C LEU A 1181 -38.92 2.45 -6.55
N ALA A 1182 -40.07 2.31 -7.22
CA ALA A 1182 -41.28 1.71 -6.64
C ALA A 1182 -41.07 0.27 -6.17
N TRP A 1183 -40.02 -0.40 -6.65
CA TRP A 1183 -39.70 -1.81 -6.32
C TRP A 1183 -38.72 -1.97 -5.14
N LEU A 1184 -38.21 -0.88 -4.55
CA LEU A 1184 -37.22 -0.92 -3.46
C LEU A 1184 -37.71 -1.64 -2.19
N TRP A 1185 -39.02 -1.78 -1.99
CA TRP A 1185 -39.58 -2.55 -0.87
C TRP A 1185 -39.21 -4.04 -0.92
N MET A 1186 -38.90 -4.59 -2.11
CA MET A 1186 -38.49 -5.99 -2.28
C MET A 1186 -37.03 -6.24 -1.85
N LEU A 1187 -36.17 -5.22 -1.84
CA LEU A 1187 -34.79 -5.31 -1.37
C LEU A 1187 -34.77 -5.22 0.17
N PRO A 1188 -34.15 -6.16 0.92
CA PRO A 1188 -33.94 -5.98 2.35
C PRO A 1188 -33.02 -4.79 2.65
N PRO A 1189 -33.19 -4.07 3.78
CA PRO A 1189 -32.42 -2.84 4.03
C PRO A 1189 -30.93 -3.08 4.31
N GLN A 1190 -30.53 -4.28 4.77
CA GLN A 1190 -29.13 -4.62 5.04
C GLN A 1190 -28.89 -6.15 5.09
N ARG A 1191 -27.62 -6.55 5.29
CA ARG A 1191 -27.15 -7.95 5.35
C ARG A 1191 -27.85 -8.79 6.41
N THR A 1192 -28.06 -8.23 7.61
CA THR A 1192 -28.72 -8.94 8.72
C THR A 1192 -30.15 -9.32 8.35
N GLN A 1193 -30.92 -8.43 7.71
CA GLN A 1193 -32.27 -8.74 7.25
C GLN A 1193 -32.30 -9.71 6.04
N ILE A 1194 -31.22 -9.79 5.22
CA ILE A 1194 -31.08 -10.90 4.27
C ILE A 1194 -30.94 -12.23 5.01
N GLN A 1195 -30.09 -12.30 6.04
CA GLN A 1195 -29.91 -13.53 6.82
C GLN A 1195 -31.18 -13.94 7.59
N GLU A 1196 -31.92 -12.97 8.14
CA GLU A 1196 -33.25 -13.23 8.71
C GLU A 1196 -34.25 -13.73 7.66
N LEU A 1197 -34.25 -13.15 6.46
CA LEU A 1197 -35.11 -13.59 5.35
C LEU A 1197 -34.72 -14.99 4.84
N LYS A 1198 -33.43 -15.36 4.88
CA LYS A 1198 -32.95 -16.72 4.59
C LYS A 1198 -33.42 -17.71 5.67
N LYS A 1199 -33.29 -17.35 6.94
CA LYS A 1199 -33.71 -18.18 8.09
C LYS A 1199 -35.24 -18.34 8.23
N LYS A 1200 -36.02 -17.29 7.93
CA LYS A 1200 -37.48 -17.22 8.25
C LYS A 1200 -38.40 -17.09 7.03
N GLY A 1201 -37.87 -16.90 5.81
CA GLY A 1201 -38.65 -16.43 4.66
C GLY A 1201 -39.66 -17.41 4.04
N GLY A 1202 -39.59 -18.70 4.37
CA GLY A 1202 -40.42 -19.74 3.76
C GLY A 1202 -40.03 -20.10 2.33
N LYS A 1203 -40.72 -21.11 1.76
CA LYS A 1203 -40.52 -21.63 0.41
C LYS A 1203 -41.78 -21.45 -0.46
N SER A 1204 -41.61 -21.18 -1.75
CA SER A 1204 -42.68 -21.15 -2.75
C SER A 1204 -42.21 -21.79 -4.07
N PRO A 1205 -42.71 -22.99 -4.44
CA PRO A 1205 -42.39 -23.62 -5.72
C PRO A 1205 -42.91 -22.86 -6.92
N LEU A 1206 -44.07 -22.19 -6.79
CA LEU A 1206 -44.64 -21.35 -7.84
C LEU A 1206 -43.74 -20.15 -8.16
N ALA A 1207 -43.21 -19.47 -7.13
CA ALA A 1207 -42.33 -18.31 -7.34
C ALA A 1207 -40.98 -18.73 -7.98
N GLY A 1208 -40.40 -19.86 -7.55
CA GLY A 1208 -39.20 -20.42 -8.16
C GLY A 1208 -39.40 -20.81 -9.64
N ALA A 1209 -40.56 -21.40 -9.98
CA ALA A 1209 -40.91 -21.75 -11.35
C ALA A 1209 -41.09 -20.50 -12.25
N ILE A 1210 -41.83 -19.50 -11.76
CA ILE A 1210 -42.04 -18.22 -12.48
C ILE A 1210 -40.69 -17.54 -12.77
N LEU A 1211 -39.77 -17.51 -11.79
CA LEU A 1211 -38.44 -16.93 -11.97
C LEU A 1211 -37.68 -17.59 -13.13
N LEU A 1212 -37.67 -18.93 -13.21
CA LEU A 1212 -37.01 -19.65 -14.29
C LEU A 1212 -37.67 -19.38 -15.65
N VAL A 1213 -39.00 -19.46 -15.74
CA VAL A 1213 -39.75 -19.27 -16.99
C VAL A 1213 -39.50 -17.86 -17.55
N ILE A 1214 -39.62 -16.82 -16.73
CA ILE A 1214 -39.35 -15.43 -17.14
C ILE A 1214 -37.88 -15.29 -17.58
N PHE A 1215 -36.94 -15.86 -16.82
CA PHE A 1215 -35.51 -15.80 -17.15
C PHE A 1215 -35.21 -16.38 -18.54
N PHE A 1216 -35.70 -17.59 -18.85
CA PHE A 1216 -35.46 -18.22 -20.16
C PHE A 1216 -36.13 -17.48 -21.32
N ILE A 1217 -37.37 -17.00 -21.14
CA ILE A 1217 -38.09 -16.21 -22.16
C ILE A 1217 -37.33 -14.91 -22.46
N CYS A 1218 -36.97 -14.14 -21.44
CA CYS A 1218 -36.26 -12.88 -21.60
C CYS A 1218 -34.85 -13.08 -22.17
N LEU A 1219 -34.16 -14.17 -21.83
CA LEU A 1219 -32.87 -14.53 -22.42
C LEU A 1219 -33.01 -14.81 -23.92
N ALA A 1220 -33.85 -15.77 -24.31
CA ALA A 1220 -34.06 -16.14 -25.71
C ALA A 1220 -34.51 -14.94 -26.58
N PHE A 1221 -35.41 -14.12 -26.04
CA PHE A 1221 -35.90 -12.91 -26.71
C PHE A 1221 -34.80 -11.86 -26.89
N SER A 1222 -34.00 -11.60 -25.84
CA SER A 1222 -32.91 -10.60 -25.89
C SER A 1222 -31.79 -11.00 -26.85
N VAL A 1223 -31.43 -12.29 -26.90
CA VAL A 1223 -30.44 -12.80 -27.87
C VAL A 1223 -30.95 -12.63 -29.30
N THR A 1224 -32.16 -13.13 -29.58
CA THR A 1224 -32.74 -13.12 -30.93
C THR A 1224 -32.87 -11.70 -31.48
N THR A 1225 -33.49 -10.80 -30.72
CA THR A 1225 -33.73 -9.41 -31.16
C THR A 1225 -32.44 -8.60 -31.31
N SER A 1226 -31.43 -8.83 -30.47
CA SER A 1226 -30.14 -8.12 -30.58
C SER A 1226 -29.33 -8.61 -31.79
N ILE A 1227 -29.41 -9.90 -32.13
CA ILE A 1227 -28.84 -10.45 -33.37
C ILE A 1227 -29.57 -9.87 -34.59
N MET A 1228 -30.89 -9.71 -34.55
CA MET A 1228 -31.64 -9.08 -35.65
C MET A 1228 -31.20 -7.64 -35.96
N SER A 1229 -30.75 -6.86 -34.96
CA SER A 1229 -30.27 -5.48 -35.20
C SER A 1229 -29.00 -5.40 -36.06
N ILE A 1230 -28.19 -6.47 -36.12
CA ILE A 1230 -26.89 -6.46 -36.78
C ILE A 1230 -26.87 -7.18 -38.13
N TYR A 1231 -27.88 -8.00 -38.45
CA TYR A 1231 -27.96 -8.70 -39.73
C TYR A 1231 -28.62 -7.81 -40.81
N PRO A 1232 -28.02 -7.67 -42.01
CA PRO A 1232 -28.55 -6.78 -43.06
C PRO A 1232 -29.99 -7.08 -43.49
N SER A 1233 -30.41 -8.35 -43.42
CA SER A 1233 -31.77 -8.80 -43.77
C SER A 1233 -32.84 -8.52 -42.72
N THR A 1234 -32.46 -8.13 -41.50
CA THR A 1234 -33.40 -7.95 -40.37
C THR A 1234 -33.23 -6.62 -39.62
N LYS A 1235 -32.15 -5.87 -39.86
CA LYS A 1235 -31.86 -4.59 -39.17
C LYS A 1235 -32.96 -3.51 -39.32
N CYS A 1236 -33.78 -3.56 -40.37
CA CYS A 1236 -34.85 -2.58 -40.59
C CYS A 1236 -36.11 -2.81 -39.74
N TYR A 1237 -36.33 -4.00 -39.17
CA TYR A 1237 -37.55 -4.27 -38.38
C TYR A 1237 -37.59 -3.43 -37.10
N ARG A 1238 -38.76 -2.90 -36.73
CA ARG A 1238 -38.97 -2.16 -35.47
C ARG A 1238 -38.60 -2.94 -34.23
N ILE A 1239 -38.86 -4.26 -34.21
CA ILE A 1239 -38.44 -5.16 -33.12
C ILE A 1239 -36.91 -5.28 -32.97
N ALA A 1240 -36.17 -4.97 -34.03
CA ALA A 1240 -34.71 -4.89 -34.04
C ALA A 1240 -34.18 -3.47 -33.77
N GLY A 1241 -35.06 -2.46 -33.63
CA GLY A 1241 -34.74 -1.04 -33.48
C GLY A 1241 -34.69 -0.23 -34.78
N GLY A 1242 -34.94 -0.87 -35.94
CA GLY A 1242 -34.99 -0.18 -37.23
C GLY A 1242 -36.30 0.60 -37.45
N ASN A 1243 -36.29 1.54 -38.39
CA ASN A 1243 -37.42 2.44 -38.69
C ASN A 1243 -38.67 1.75 -39.29
N GLY A 1244 -38.62 0.45 -39.62
CA GLY A 1244 -39.72 -0.29 -40.23
C GLY A 1244 -39.92 0.00 -41.73
N MET A 1245 -38.95 0.60 -42.42
CA MET A 1245 -39.00 0.81 -43.87
C MET A 1245 -38.45 -0.42 -44.61
N PHE A 1246 -39.24 -0.94 -45.55
CA PHE A 1246 -38.90 -2.06 -46.43
C PHE A 1246 -38.65 -1.57 -47.86
N ASP A 1247 -37.84 -2.29 -48.62
CA ASP A 1247 -37.67 -2.04 -50.05
C ASP A 1247 -39.00 -2.34 -50.80
N PRO A 1248 -39.56 -1.39 -51.57
CA PRO A 1248 -40.87 -1.56 -52.20
C PRO A 1248 -40.97 -2.65 -53.28
N LYS A 1249 -39.85 -3.18 -53.77
CA LYS A 1249 -39.81 -4.19 -54.84
C LYS A 1249 -39.61 -5.60 -54.31
N SER A 1250 -38.85 -5.74 -53.23
CA SER A 1250 -38.43 -7.03 -52.65
C SER A 1250 -39.10 -7.37 -51.33
N GLY A 1251 -39.72 -6.40 -50.64
CA GLY A 1251 -40.31 -6.59 -49.32
C GLY A 1251 -39.30 -6.87 -48.19
N ALA A 1252 -38.00 -6.87 -48.52
CA ALA A 1252 -36.90 -7.10 -47.59
C ALA A 1252 -36.35 -5.78 -47.02
N CYS A 1253 -35.46 -5.88 -46.03
CA CYS A 1253 -34.71 -4.71 -45.57
C CYS A 1253 -33.84 -4.14 -46.71
N PRO A 1254 -33.80 -2.81 -46.91
CA PRO A 1254 -33.03 -2.20 -48.00
C PRO A 1254 -31.54 -2.54 -47.92
N THR A 1255 -31.01 -3.12 -49.00
CA THR A 1255 -29.57 -3.29 -49.18
C THR A 1255 -28.96 -2.02 -49.78
N VAL A 1256 -27.67 -1.79 -49.50
CA VAL A 1256 -26.93 -0.60 -49.98
C VAL A 1256 -27.05 -0.43 -51.49
N THR A 1257 -27.01 -1.54 -52.24
CA THR A 1257 -27.15 -1.58 -53.71
C THR A 1257 -28.50 -1.05 -54.20
N ALA A 1258 -29.59 -1.30 -53.47
CA ALA A 1258 -30.92 -0.81 -53.83
C ALA A 1258 -31.07 0.70 -53.57
N VAL A 1259 -30.51 1.20 -52.46
CA VAL A 1259 -30.53 2.64 -52.12
C VAL A 1259 -29.76 3.46 -53.15
N MET A 1260 -28.56 3.01 -53.57
CA MET A 1260 -27.81 3.67 -54.64
C MET A 1260 -28.57 3.70 -55.97
N ALA A 1261 -29.23 2.61 -56.35
CA ALA A 1261 -30.03 2.54 -57.59
C ALA A 1261 -31.28 3.44 -57.57
N VAL A 1262 -31.83 3.77 -56.40
CA VAL A 1262 -32.94 4.74 -56.26
C VAL A 1262 -32.45 6.18 -56.32
N MET A 1263 -31.24 6.47 -55.81
CA MET A 1263 -30.66 7.82 -55.85
C MET A 1263 -30.08 8.16 -57.24
N ASP A 1264 -29.40 7.23 -57.92
CA ASP A 1264 -28.91 7.42 -59.31
C ASP A 1264 -30.06 7.65 -60.32
N ASN A 1265 -31.25 7.08 -60.06
CA ASN A 1265 -32.46 7.37 -60.83
C ASN A 1265 -33.10 8.75 -60.52
N LYS A 1266 -32.78 9.37 -59.36
CA LYS A 1266 -33.20 10.75 -59.06
C LYS A 1266 -32.31 11.75 -59.77
N ASP A 1267 -31.00 11.54 -59.79
CA ASP A 1267 -30.07 12.42 -60.50
C ASP A 1267 -30.30 12.36 -62.03
N LYS A 1268 -30.58 11.18 -62.59
CA LYS A 1268 -31.00 11.04 -64.01
C LYS A 1268 -32.33 11.71 -64.37
N ARG A 1269 -33.19 12.00 -63.38
CA ARG A 1269 -34.44 12.79 -63.55
C ARG A 1269 -34.27 14.29 -63.27
N LEU A 1270 -33.11 14.71 -62.76
CA LEU A 1270 -32.73 16.11 -62.61
C LEU A 1270 -31.78 16.57 -63.74
N SER A 1271 -31.25 15.62 -64.53
CA SER A 1271 -30.51 15.86 -65.76
C SER A 1271 -31.35 15.63 -67.03
N SER A 1272 -32.67 15.56 -66.92
CA SER A 1272 -33.66 15.40 -68.01
C SER A 1272 -34.79 16.41 -67.87
#